data_AF-A0A0H5D123-F1
#
_entry.id   AF-A0A0H5D123-F1
#
_cell.length_a   1.000
_cell.length_b   1.000
_cell.length_c   1.000
_cell.angle_alpha   90.00
_cell.angle_beta   90.00
_cell.angle_gamma   90.00
#
_symmetry.space_group_name_H-M   'P 1'
#
loop_
_entity.id
_entity.type
_entity.pdbx_description
1 polymer ?
#
loop_
_entity_poly.entity_id
_entity_poly.type
_entity_poly.pdbx_seq_one_letter_code
_entity_poly.pdbx_strand_id
1 'polypeptide(L)'
;MDPKLRDAVLPKGWARSEDRAWTSSGDPAGLHLLVAEAKTGYSWRTVATLVEPGFDTDLWIGNVCFTGSGRRAVVVYGPRQFVNREETFQRGGFAAVVDVVDGTVTKLGTTVSLAYHNPGCGAGETAVLAQNGGAKLGKTRLHVVDTTTAKDIRTHDLAGQVTSAIPVGDTVVAAGGAGIVEIDTAGRSRKLTATTGVPSSLRADADGGVAFLEAASDTIAVAKHLPAKAGSAREVARGPLGLAAGSGGRVFLTGTPVGATALPRTMTKVDAAPGSDLSSLGQVEITRGQASRSAADGITQPVSLTAKMTGSGKTVDFGFAPASTSNDAARATQESATAQAGSPTNPVDEDRTCAVQRNDPKTQVFQPHWKQVEWAVNLAVQNALTVPRPANWNQSGLPAWSPQAILPSLPLEGGGRVPAQVLLGILAQESNLWQASSHALEGMTGNPLVGDFYGRRASTSDEWSVDWAHADCGYGVAQVTDGMRVGQQAEFTQRAIAVDYATNIAAGLRILQDKWNQTYRAGIKINNADPAKIENWFAALWAYNSGINPQAHTGNTSGCTPGPTCTDSRGNWGLGWSNNPANPDYPVFRKPFGADPMDAKNPQRWPYPEKVIGWAAYPITKYDFRKTGTAGWSAGYNQAWWNGAVLRDTARPPIAAFCDNGADGNRCDINQSQPCLESDYHCWWHKPVTWKVDCAHSCGNENIRFPTDYPEPVFALKAEEETARKMPVEHYRPNCDPFDTDEGGVNKILDNSLIIDNVADSVNSVRPGCLRNWVNKGTFGFTFAEDHTGHYRSKIDLHQLGGGLGGHFWFGHTRKPGSAMDITGTWKLNQPLNSWARVMVHLPSHSAHTQQAVYKIDLGDGSKPRERIIPQRVLEHRWVSLGVFKFAGTPKVSLANVTGDGDGNEKIAWDAIAFQPLPGKPRNMVVSLGDSFASGEGASSDAKAHYYRETDNTGGDIEGSYKDPGYKWLYGNACHRSKYAWSRLASLGDGSTPIGQRADAWDPNVDHQLLACSGARAQNLLPSKALESKPDEQITDAWGDGAAVRFHEVSQLDRGFLDENTTVVTLSIGGNDAGFTDVLKACVLSIGPGNCQDEPLKASKDPRPLSVTGPELVRDKVIPSVDTVLRAIRNRAPNATIVLMTYPRLMSRSGVCLGTSFVVKGVRVDVGLNPSEAAWINDSTDYLDNQLSNKVSALALELNAPITIADPRQEFEGKAVCGDPESLHSFVVTRTEGESPLRDDIPEPFDTIRASQQTFHPNLAGTPLFATVLNRTFATMGI
;
A
#
# COMPACT_ATOMS: atom_id res chain seq x y z
N MET A 1 13.55 -14.32 -14.28
CA MET A 1 14.21 -15.38 -15.07
C MET A 1 15.45 -14.83 -15.78
N ASP A 2 16.60 -15.51 -15.67
CA ASP A 2 17.83 -15.17 -16.40
C ASP A 2 17.60 -15.24 -17.93
N PRO A 3 17.88 -14.18 -18.71
CA PRO A 3 17.76 -14.18 -20.17
C PRO A 3 18.46 -15.36 -20.86
N LYS A 4 19.59 -15.84 -20.32
CA LYS A 4 20.35 -16.96 -20.88
C LYS A 4 19.62 -18.31 -20.78
N LEU A 5 18.65 -18.42 -19.86
CA LEU A 5 17.86 -19.63 -19.66
C LEU A 5 16.57 -19.65 -20.49
N ARG A 6 16.19 -18.54 -21.14
CA ARG A 6 14.91 -18.39 -21.85
C ARG A 6 14.71 -19.45 -22.93
N ASP A 7 15.66 -19.64 -23.83
CA ASP A 7 15.56 -20.63 -24.93
C ASP A 7 15.61 -22.07 -24.43
N ALA A 8 16.18 -22.30 -23.25
CA ALA A 8 16.23 -23.61 -22.63
C ALA A 8 14.94 -23.95 -21.87
N VAL A 9 14.21 -22.95 -21.35
CA VAL A 9 13.07 -23.15 -20.46
C VAL A 9 11.72 -22.87 -21.13
N LEU A 10 11.62 -21.81 -21.94
CA LEU A 10 10.39 -21.39 -22.61
C LEU A 10 10.08 -22.24 -23.87
N PRO A 11 8.81 -22.31 -24.29
CA PRO A 11 8.40 -22.91 -25.55
C PRO A 11 9.19 -22.37 -26.75
N LYS A 12 9.46 -23.22 -27.73
CA LYS A 12 10.05 -22.79 -29.00
C LYS A 12 9.19 -21.70 -29.63
N GLY A 13 9.83 -20.61 -30.05
CA GLY A 13 9.13 -19.47 -30.67
C GLY A 13 8.47 -18.50 -29.68
N TRP A 14 8.77 -18.59 -28.38
CA TRP A 14 8.24 -17.70 -27.33
C TRP A 14 8.32 -16.21 -27.68
N ALA A 15 9.39 -15.77 -28.34
CA ALA A 15 9.62 -14.38 -28.73
C ALA A 15 8.57 -13.82 -29.73
N ARG A 16 7.81 -14.70 -30.40
CA ARG A 16 6.72 -14.35 -31.34
C ARG A 16 5.35 -14.78 -30.81
N SER A 17 5.28 -15.32 -29.60
CA SER A 17 4.04 -15.80 -29.00
C SER A 17 3.27 -14.62 -28.41
N GLU A 18 1.98 -14.53 -28.73
CA GLU A 18 1.04 -13.60 -28.11
C GLU A 18 0.49 -14.12 -26.77
N ASP A 19 1.11 -15.17 -26.21
CA ASP A 19 0.65 -15.71 -24.94
C ASP A 19 0.87 -14.71 -23.79
N ARG A 20 -0.18 -14.53 -22.99
CA ARG A 20 -0.20 -13.67 -21.82
C ARG A 20 -0.53 -14.49 -20.58
N ALA A 21 0.41 -14.56 -19.65
CA ALA A 21 0.18 -15.05 -18.30
C ALA A 21 -0.42 -13.95 -17.43
N TRP A 22 -1.22 -14.35 -16.44
CA TRP A 22 -1.81 -13.44 -15.47
C TRP A 22 -1.92 -14.11 -14.11
N THR A 23 -1.99 -13.30 -13.06
CA THR A 23 -2.44 -13.69 -11.72
C THR A 23 -2.85 -12.43 -10.97
N SER A 24 -3.26 -12.58 -9.71
CA SER A 24 -3.50 -11.47 -8.79
C SER A 24 -2.67 -11.63 -7.52
N SER A 25 -2.48 -10.55 -6.77
CA SER A 25 -1.96 -10.59 -5.41
C SER A 25 -2.66 -9.52 -4.60
N GLY A 26 -2.89 -9.77 -3.32
CA GLY A 26 -3.48 -8.78 -2.43
C GLY A 26 -2.58 -8.51 -1.24
N ASP A 27 -2.67 -7.30 -0.71
CA ASP A 27 -2.09 -6.86 0.56
C ASP A 27 -2.97 -5.72 1.13
N PRO A 28 -2.56 -4.96 2.17
CA PRO A 28 -3.33 -3.80 2.66
C PRO A 28 -3.47 -2.64 1.66
N ALA A 29 -2.56 -2.50 0.69
CA ALA A 29 -2.54 -1.39 -0.28
C ALA A 29 -3.51 -1.61 -1.46
N GLY A 30 -3.83 -2.87 -1.80
CA GLY A 30 -4.86 -3.16 -2.81
C GLY A 30 -4.84 -4.59 -3.32
N LEU A 31 -5.75 -4.89 -4.25
CA LEU A 31 -5.69 -6.08 -5.10
C LEU A 31 -4.93 -5.73 -6.40
N HIS A 32 -3.74 -6.28 -6.55
CA HIS A 32 -2.88 -6.09 -7.70
C HIS A 32 -3.21 -7.12 -8.79
N LEU A 33 -3.54 -6.65 -9.99
CA LEU A 33 -3.64 -7.47 -11.19
C LEU A 33 -2.29 -7.52 -11.90
N LEU A 34 -1.77 -8.72 -12.12
CA LEU A 34 -0.41 -8.97 -12.56
C LEU A 34 -0.45 -9.67 -13.92
N VAL A 35 0.34 -9.20 -14.89
CA VAL A 35 0.43 -9.84 -16.22
C VAL A 35 1.87 -9.96 -16.68
N ALA A 36 2.11 -10.96 -17.53
CA ALA A 36 3.38 -11.17 -18.19
C ALA A 36 3.16 -11.71 -19.61
N GLU A 37 3.97 -11.29 -20.58
CA GLU A 37 3.83 -11.72 -21.98
C GLU A 37 4.97 -12.66 -22.37
N ALA A 38 4.66 -13.66 -23.18
CA ALA A 38 5.65 -14.62 -23.65
C ALA A 38 6.79 -13.90 -24.39
N LYS A 39 6.48 -12.97 -25.30
CA LYS A 39 7.48 -12.23 -26.09
C LYS A 39 8.48 -11.40 -25.28
N THR A 40 8.19 -11.10 -24.02
CA THR A 40 9.13 -10.41 -23.11
C THR A 40 9.93 -11.38 -22.23
N GLY A 41 9.73 -12.69 -22.43
CA GLY A 41 10.26 -13.75 -21.59
C GLY A 41 9.48 -13.90 -20.28
N TYR A 42 8.18 -13.59 -20.28
CA TYR A 42 7.32 -13.53 -19.10
C TYR A 42 7.85 -12.57 -18.01
N SER A 43 8.24 -11.36 -18.42
CA SER A 43 8.52 -10.28 -17.46
C SER A 43 7.20 -9.79 -16.86
N TRP A 44 7.00 -10.02 -15.57
CA TRP A 44 5.79 -9.63 -14.83
C TRP A 44 5.74 -8.13 -14.58
N ARG A 45 4.52 -7.57 -14.66
CA ARG A 45 4.21 -6.19 -14.25
C ARG A 45 2.85 -6.13 -13.58
N THR A 46 2.67 -5.13 -12.72
CA THR A 46 1.34 -4.74 -12.24
C THR A 46 0.64 -3.95 -13.33
N VAL A 47 -0.56 -4.38 -13.69
CA VAL A 47 -1.45 -3.70 -14.64
C VAL A 47 -2.27 -2.64 -13.91
N ALA A 48 -2.83 -3.02 -12.77
CA ALA A 48 -3.71 -2.18 -11.98
C ALA A 48 -3.62 -2.62 -10.51
N THR A 49 -3.82 -1.66 -9.60
CA THR A 49 -4.08 -1.92 -8.18
C THR A 49 -5.47 -1.43 -7.85
N LEU A 50 -6.33 -2.33 -7.39
CA LEU A 50 -7.72 -2.07 -7.08
C LEU A 50 -7.89 -1.90 -5.57
N VAL A 51 -8.41 -0.74 -5.16
CA VAL A 51 -8.63 -0.37 -3.76
C VAL A 51 -9.86 0.53 -3.68
N GLU A 52 -10.60 0.44 -2.58
CA GLU A 52 -11.65 1.39 -2.25
C GLU A 52 -11.20 2.23 -1.05
N PRO A 53 -11.00 3.55 -1.24
CA PRO A 53 -10.61 4.44 -0.16
C PRO A 53 -11.51 4.33 1.07
N GLY A 54 -10.87 4.45 2.25
CA GLY A 54 -11.49 4.35 3.56
C GLY A 54 -11.72 2.93 4.07
N PHE A 55 -11.64 1.87 3.24
CA PHE A 55 -11.77 0.48 3.70
C PHE A 55 -10.45 -0.04 4.26
N ASP A 56 -10.34 -0.05 5.59
CA ASP A 56 -9.19 -0.60 6.29
C ASP A 56 -9.24 -2.13 6.25
N THR A 57 -8.22 -2.75 5.64
CA THR A 57 -8.09 -4.21 5.59
C THR A 57 -6.64 -4.66 5.68
N ASP A 58 -6.41 -5.85 6.21
CA ASP A 58 -5.11 -6.51 6.19
C ASP A 58 -4.81 -7.22 4.86
N LEU A 59 -5.84 -7.43 4.04
CA LEU A 59 -5.74 -8.09 2.74
C LEU A 59 -6.91 -7.72 1.84
N TRP A 60 -6.62 -7.27 0.62
CA TRP A 60 -7.60 -7.25 -0.47
C TRP A 60 -7.65 -8.60 -1.19
N ILE A 61 -8.84 -9.11 -1.48
CA ILE A 61 -9.05 -10.38 -2.17
C ILE A 61 -9.93 -10.17 -3.41
N GLY A 62 -9.93 -11.11 -4.35
CA GLY A 62 -10.84 -11.02 -5.49
C GLY A 62 -10.74 -12.17 -6.49
N ASN A 63 -11.69 -12.16 -7.43
CA ASN A 63 -11.79 -13.06 -8.56
C ASN A 63 -11.62 -12.26 -9.87
N VAL A 64 -10.97 -12.86 -10.86
CA VAL A 64 -10.65 -12.23 -12.15
C VAL A 64 -11.14 -13.13 -13.28
N CYS A 65 -11.77 -12.54 -14.30
CA CYS A 65 -11.99 -13.21 -15.58
C CYS A 65 -11.52 -12.33 -16.74
N PHE A 66 -11.01 -12.94 -17.81
CA PHE A 66 -10.58 -12.24 -19.01
C PHE A 66 -11.63 -12.38 -20.12
N THR A 67 -11.83 -11.31 -20.89
CA THR A 67 -12.68 -11.33 -22.08
C THR A 67 -12.07 -12.20 -23.18
N GLY A 68 -12.86 -12.57 -24.19
CA GLY A 68 -12.42 -13.43 -25.28
C GLY A 68 -11.21 -12.88 -26.05
N SER A 69 -11.04 -11.55 -26.14
CA SER A 69 -9.85 -10.95 -26.73
C SER A 69 -8.58 -11.09 -25.87
N GLY A 70 -8.72 -11.33 -24.56
CA GLY A 70 -7.63 -11.24 -23.59
C GLY A 70 -7.14 -9.82 -23.32
N ARG A 71 -7.82 -8.80 -23.86
CA ARG A 71 -7.48 -7.38 -23.68
C ARG A 71 -8.08 -6.78 -22.41
N ARG A 72 -9.22 -7.28 -21.94
CA ARG A 72 -9.87 -6.77 -20.74
C ARG A 72 -9.99 -7.84 -19.68
N ALA A 73 -9.79 -7.43 -18.43
CA ALA A 73 -10.11 -8.22 -17.26
C ALA A 73 -11.30 -7.59 -16.55
N VAL A 74 -12.26 -8.41 -16.15
CA VAL A 74 -13.31 -8.03 -15.20
C VAL A 74 -12.89 -8.57 -13.85
N VAL A 75 -12.88 -7.71 -12.84
CA VAL A 75 -12.39 -8.03 -11.50
C VAL A 75 -13.48 -7.76 -10.48
N VAL A 76 -13.74 -8.74 -9.63
CA VAL A 76 -14.60 -8.61 -8.45
C VAL A 76 -13.73 -8.73 -7.21
N TYR A 77 -13.70 -7.70 -6.36
CA TYR A 77 -12.74 -7.60 -5.26
C TYR A 77 -13.35 -7.00 -3.99
N GLY A 78 -12.67 -7.15 -2.86
CA GLY A 78 -13.07 -6.54 -1.60
C GLY A 78 -12.14 -6.87 -0.44
N PRO A 79 -12.33 -6.22 0.73
CA PRO A 79 -11.66 -6.55 1.97
C PRO A 79 -11.86 -8.03 2.35
N ARG A 80 -10.80 -8.70 2.82
CA ARG A 80 -10.85 -10.10 3.25
C ARG A 80 -11.93 -10.36 4.30
N GLN A 81 -12.21 -9.40 5.18
CA GLN A 81 -13.21 -9.51 6.25
C GLN A 81 -14.63 -9.67 5.68
N PHE A 82 -14.89 -9.24 4.44
CA PHE A 82 -16.21 -9.37 3.81
C PHE A 82 -16.64 -10.83 3.65
N VAL A 83 -15.69 -11.78 3.62
CA VAL A 83 -15.99 -13.23 3.53
C VAL A 83 -16.34 -13.86 4.88
N ASN A 84 -16.38 -13.07 5.96
CA ASN A 84 -16.80 -13.50 7.28
C ASN A 84 -18.27 -13.17 7.56
N ARG A 85 -19.00 -12.51 6.64
CA ARG A 85 -20.44 -12.27 6.80
C ARG A 85 -21.19 -12.56 5.52
N GLU A 86 -22.35 -13.19 5.65
CA GLU A 86 -23.18 -13.57 4.50
C GLU A 86 -23.55 -12.35 3.66
N GLU A 87 -23.96 -11.23 4.27
CA GLU A 87 -24.37 -10.03 3.53
C GLU A 87 -23.23 -9.46 2.68
N THR A 88 -22.05 -9.23 3.28
CA THR A 88 -20.90 -8.66 2.55
C THR A 88 -20.30 -9.65 1.55
N PHE A 89 -20.38 -10.97 1.81
CA PHE A 89 -19.96 -11.99 0.87
C PHE A 89 -20.87 -12.02 -0.38
N GLN A 90 -22.19 -12.01 -0.18
CA GLN A 90 -23.16 -12.20 -1.26
C GLN A 90 -23.37 -10.95 -2.12
N ARG A 91 -23.13 -9.75 -1.57
CA ARG A 91 -23.40 -8.49 -2.27
C ARG A 91 -22.56 -7.30 -1.82
N GLY A 92 -21.40 -7.53 -1.21
CA GLY A 92 -20.50 -6.47 -0.76
C GLY A 92 -19.26 -6.27 -1.64
N GLY A 93 -18.95 -7.18 -2.57
CA GLY A 93 -17.79 -7.06 -3.44
C GLY A 93 -17.91 -5.93 -4.45
N PHE A 94 -16.82 -5.22 -4.71
CA PHE A 94 -16.70 -4.18 -5.73
C PHE A 94 -16.39 -4.82 -7.09
N ALA A 95 -16.72 -4.12 -8.18
CA ALA A 95 -16.48 -4.59 -9.53
C ALA A 95 -15.83 -3.53 -10.42
N ALA A 96 -14.82 -3.92 -11.19
CA ALA A 96 -14.11 -3.06 -12.13
C ALA A 96 -13.80 -3.78 -13.45
N VAL A 97 -13.70 -3.00 -14.53
CA VAL A 97 -13.12 -3.43 -15.81
C VAL A 97 -11.73 -2.82 -15.93
N VAL A 98 -10.74 -3.64 -16.27
CA VAL A 98 -9.34 -3.24 -16.46
C VAL A 98 -8.92 -3.51 -17.90
N ASP A 99 -8.51 -2.48 -18.64
CA ASP A 99 -7.79 -2.69 -19.92
C ASP A 99 -6.35 -3.11 -19.59
N VAL A 100 -6.00 -4.35 -19.93
CA VAL A 100 -4.72 -4.92 -19.51
C VAL A 100 -3.55 -4.46 -20.37
N VAL A 101 -3.80 -3.73 -21.46
CA VAL A 101 -2.76 -3.14 -22.31
C VAL A 101 -2.18 -1.90 -21.64
N ASP A 102 -3.01 -0.94 -21.24
CA ASP A 102 -2.56 0.34 -20.67
C ASP A 102 -2.76 0.48 -19.15
N GLY A 103 -3.53 -0.43 -18.54
CA GLY A 103 -3.80 -0.41 -17.09
C GLY A 103 -4.96 0.50 -16.68
N THR A 104 -5.77 0.99 -17.63
CA THR A 104 -6.95 1.80 -17.33
C THR A 104 -7.95 1.00 -16.51
N VAL A 105 -8.34 1.52 -15.36
CA VAL A 105 -9.36 0.95 -14.47
C VAL A 105 -10.66 1.73 -14.65
N THR A 106 -11.79 1.04 -14.74
CA THR A 106 -13.12 1.64 -14.69
C THR A 106 -13.98 0.89 -13.69
N LYS A 107 -14.27 1.53 -12.55
CA LYS A 107 -15.16 1.01 -11.51
C LYS A 107 -16.62 1.05 -11.98
N LEU A 108 -17.37 -0.02 -11.73
CA LEU A 108 -18.76 -0.17 -12.22
C LEU A 108 -19.83 0.40 -11.27
N GLY A 109 -19.46 0.82 -10.05
CA GLY A 109 -20.39 1.41 -9.07
C GLY A 109 -21.49 0.48 -8.57
N THR A 110 -21.37 -0.83 -8.83
CA THR A 110 -22.32 -1.86 -8.42
C THR A 110 -21.65 -2.86 -7.50
N THR A 111 -22.31 -3.23 -6.40
CA THR A 111 -21.84 -4.32 -5.53
C THR A 111 -22.33 -5.68 -5.98
N VAL A 112 -21.49 -6.69 -5.85
CA VAL A 112 -21.73 -8.04 -6.36
C VAL A 112 -21.21 -9.08 -5.37
N SER A 113 -21.47 -10.37 -5.66
CA SER A 113 -21.02 -11.48 -4.82
C SER A 113 -19.52 -11.73 -4.97
N LEU A 114 -18.83 -12.03 -3.87
CA LEU A 114 -17.44 -12.50 -3.89
C LEU A 114 -17.33 -14.00 -4.22
N ALA A 115 -18.43 -14.70 -4.51
CA ALA A 115 -18.39 -16.13 -4.85
C ALA A 115 -17.44 -16.42 -6.03
N TYR A 116 -16.74 -17.57 -5.98
CA TYR A 116 -15.65 -17.90 -6.92
C TYR A 116 -16.05 -17.91 -8.41
N HIS A 117 -17.35 -18.04 -8.68
CA HIS A 117 -17.93 -18.11 -10.01
C HIS A 117 -18.31 -16.73 -10.59
N ASN A 118 -18.00 -15.66 -9.85
CA ASN A 118 -18.23 -14.27 -10.22
C ASN A 118 -16.89 -13.51 -10.24
N PRO A 119 -16.48 -12.85 -11.34
CA PRO A 119 -17.22 -12.58 -12.58
C PRO A 119 -17.21 -13.74 -13.60
N GLY A 120 -18.18 -13.75 -14.51
CA GLY A 120 -18.26 -14.69 -15.62
C GLY A 120 -18.06 -14.04 -16.99
N CYS A 121 -16.92 -14.28 -17.62
CA CYS A 121 -16.61 -13.73 -18.95
C CYS A 121 -17.01 -14.68 -20.09
N GLY A 122 -17.47 -14.12 -21.21
CA GLY A 122 -17.81 -14.88 -22.42
C GLY A 122 -16.66 -14.96 -23.42
N ALA A 123 -16.94 -15.55 -24.58
CA ALA A 123 -15.99 -15.63 -25.70
C ALA A 123 -15.81 -14.31 -26.48
N GLY A 124 -16.58 -13.27 -26.12
CA GLY A 124 -16.51 -11.91 -26.68
C GLY A 124 -16.11 -10.87 -25.63
N GLU A 125 -16.56 -9.63 -25.79
CA GLU A 125 -16.28 -8.49 -24.89
C GLU A 125 -17.41 -8.22 -23.87
N THR A 126 -18.20 -9.24 -23.55
CA THR A 126 -19.27 -9.17 -22.54
C THR A 126 -18.93 -10.03 -21.33
N ALA A 127 -19.37 -9.59 -20.16
CA ALA A 127 -19.26 -10.32 -18.91
C ALA A 127 -20.60 -10.29 -18.16
N VAL A 128 -20.76 -11.21 -17.21
CA VAL A 128 -21.88 -11.26 -16.29
C VAL A 128 -21.36 -11.14 -14.86
N LEU A 129 -22.00 -10.29 -14.07
CA LEU A 129 -21.80 -10.19 -12.64
C LEU A 129 -23.02 -10.67 -11.88
N ALA A 130 -22.83 -11.47 -10.84
CA ALA A 130 -23.91 -11.95 -9.97
C ALA A 130 -23.94 -11.16 -8.66
N GLN A 131 -25.11 -10.60 -8.32
CA GLN A 131 -25.42 -10.06 -7.01
C GLN A 131 -26.42 -11.01 -6.33
N ASN A 132 -25.99 -11.66 -5.27
CA ASN A 132 -26.79 -12.69 -4.60
C ASN A 132 -27.59 -12.08 -3.43
N GLY A 133 -28.83 -12.54 -3.29
CA GLY A 133 -29.75 -12.07 -2.26
C GLY A 133 -29.67 -12.79 -0.91
N GLY A 134 -28.98 -13.93 -0.85
CA GLY A 134 -28.91 -14.80 0.33
C GLY A 134 -30.28 -15.19 0.87
N ALA A 135 -30.31 -15.69 2.12
CA ALA A 135 -31.57 -16.05 2.80
C ALA A 135 -32.52 -14.85 2.98
N LYS A 136 -32.00 -13.62 2.97
CA LYS A 136 -32.79 -12.39 3.15
C LYS A 136 -33.70 -12.07 1.96
N LEU A 137 -33.27 -12.32 0.73
CA LEU A 137 -34.00 -11.91 -0.48
C LEU A 137 -34.46 -13.07 -1.38
N GLY A 138 -33.86 -14.26 -1.29
CA GLY A 138 -34.34 -15.43 -2.07
C GLY A 138 -34.09 -15.35 -3.59
N LYS A 139 -33.27 -14.41 -4.06
CA LYS A 139 -33.09 -14.11 -5.50
C LYS A 139 -31.62 -13.91 -5.87
N THR A 140 -31.29 -14.12 -7.13
CA THR A 140 -30.01 -13.73 -7.75
C THR A 140 -30.26 -12.70 -8.83
N ARG A 141 -29.57 -11.56 -8.74
CA ARG A 141 -29.56 -10.53 -9.78
C ARG A 141 -28.33 -10.71 -10.67
N LEU A 142 -28.51 -10.76 -11.97
CA LEU A 142 -27.42 -10.81 -12.95
C LEU A 142 -27.30 -9.46 -13.66
N HIS A 143 -26.08 -8.92 -13.70
CA HIS A 143 -25.73 -7.72 -14.46
C HIS A 143 -24.93 -8.15 -15.69
N VAL A 144 -25.40 -7.78 -16.88
CA VAL A 144 -24.66 -8.00 -18.14
C VAL A 144 -23.87 -6.74 -18.43
N VAL A 145 -22.55 -6.86 -18.46
CA VAL A 145 -21.61 -5.76 -18.63
C VAL A 145 -21.05 -5.80 -20.05
N ASP A 146 -21.12 -4.67 -20.75
CA ASP A 146 -20.29 -4.43 -21.92
C ASP A 146 -18.92 -3.93 -21.44
N THR A 147 -17.89 -4.75 -21.63
CA THR A 147 -16.55 -4.41 -21.12
C THR A 147 -15.86 -3.35 -21.98
N THR A 148 -16.34 -3.10 -23.21
CA THR A 148 -15.77 -2.05 -24.08
C THR A 148 -16.15 -0.66 -23.61
N THR A 149 -17.36 -0.50 -23.10
CA THR A 149 -17.89 0.76 -22.55
C THR A 149 -17.86 0.81 -21.03
N ALA A 150 -17.53 -0.31 -20.37
CA ALA A 150 -17.57 -0.50 -18.92
C ALA A 150 -18.93 -0.10 -18.32
N LYS A 151 -20.03 -0.57 -18.92
CA LYS A 151 -21.39 -0.26 -18.51
C LYS A 151 -22.26 -1.51 -18.36
N ASP A 152 -23.12 -1.49 -17.36
CA ASP A 152 -24.26 -2.40 -17.25
C ASP A 152 -25.24 -2.12 -18.40
N ILE A 153 -25.41 -3.09 -19.29
CA ILE A 153 -26.32 -2.98 -20.44
C ILE A 153 -27.66 -3.70 -20.20
N ARG A 154 -27.71 -4.67 -19.28
CA ARG A 154 -28.94 -5.39 -18.88
C ARG A 154 -28.84 -5.89 -17.44
N THR A 155 -30.00 -6.02 -16.78
CA THR A 155 -30.12 -6.63 -15.45
C THR A 155 -31.27 -7.63 -15.42
N HIS A 156 -31.09 -8.78 -14.79
CA HIS A 156 -32.10 -9.83 -14.67
C HIS A 156 -32.25 -10.27 -13.21
N ASP A 157 -33.47 -10.23 -12.67
CA ASP A 157 -33.79 -10.77 -11.35
C ASP A 157 -34.35 -12.19 -11.49
N LEU A 158 -33.63 -13.17 -10.95
CA LEU A 158 -33.95 -14.59 -11.02
C LEU A 158 -34.30 -15.11 -9.62
N ALA A 159 -35.32 -15.95 -9.53
CA ALA A 159 -35.66 -16.64 -8.29
C ALA A 159 -34.67 -17.79 -8.04
N GLY A 160 -34.28 -18.00 -6.78
CA GLY A 160 -33.35 -19.07 -6.44
C GLY A 160 -31.91 -18.82 -6.92
N GLN A 161 -31.02 -19.77 -6.59
CA GLN A 161 -29.57 -19.55 -6.67
C GLN A 161 -29.14 -19.82 -8.10
N VAL A 162 -28.66 -18.78 -8.76
CA VAL A 162 -28.09 -18.89 -10.11
C VAL A 162 -26.60 -18.67 -10.00
N THR A 163 -25.81 -19.66 -10.43
CA THR A 163 -24.36 -19.65 -10.28
C THR A 163 -23.65 -19.87 -11.61
N SER A 164 -22.36 -19.53 -11.67
CA SER A 164 -21.52 -19.72 -12.86
C SER A 164 -22.10 -19.09 -14.14
N ALA A 165 -22.77 -17.94 -14.00
CA ALA A 165 -23.39 -17.26 -15.12
C ALA A 165 -22.34 -16.69 -16.09
N ILE A 166 -22.49 -16.96 -17.38
CA ILE A 166 -21.58 -16.50 -18.44
C ILE A 166 -22.39 -16.01 -19.65
N PRO A 167 -21.89 -15.02 -20.42
CA PRO A 167 -22.54 -14.62 -21.66
C PRO A 167 -22.22 -15.59 -22.80
N VAL A 168 -23.25 -15.92 -23.59
CA VAL A 168 -23.16 -16.74 -24.81
C VAL A 168 -23.95 -16.05 -25.91
N GLY A 169 -23.24 -15.31 -26.78
CA GLY A 169 -23.91 -14.38 -27.71
C GLY A 169 -24.64 -13.27 -26.93
N ASP A 170 -25.91 -13.04 -27.25
CA ASP A 170 -26.75 -12.02 -26.57
C ASP A 170 -27.46 -12.53 -25.31
N THR A 171 -27.40 -13.84 -25.05
CA THR A 171 -28.04 -14.49 -23.89
C THR A 171 -27.03 -14.76 -22.78
N VAL A 172 -27.54 -15.10 -21.59
CA VAL A 172 -26.74 -15.59 -20.46
C VAL A 172 -27.01 -17.07 -20.28
N VAL A 173 -25.95 -17.87 -20.07
CA VAL A 173 -26.06 -19.27 -19.67
C VAL A 173 -25.54 -19.42 -18.25
N ALA A 174 -26.28 -20.13 -17.40
CA ALA A 174 -25.94 -20.31 -15.99
C ALA A 174 -26.36 -21.69 -15.46
N ALA A 175 -25.85 -22.06 -14.29
CA ALA A 175 -26.36 -23.16 -13.50
C ALA A 175 -27.54 -22.69 -12.65
N GLY A 176 -28.69 -23.37 -12.71
CA GLY A 176 -29.86 -23.02 -11.92
C GLY A 176 -31.06 -23.93 -12.14
N GLY A 177 -31.90 -24.08 -11.12
CA GLY A 177 -33.13 -24.87 -11.17
C GLY A 177 -32.90 -26.35 -11.53
N ALA A 178 -33.20 -26.72 -12.78
CA ALA A 178 -33.22 -28.11 -13.26
C ALA A 178 -32.01 -28.51 -14.13
N GLY A 179 -30.93 -27.73 -14.13
CA GLY A 179 -29.69 -28.02 -14.84
C GLY A 179 -28.94 -26.77 -15.31
N ILE A 180 -28.56 -26.76 -16.59
CA ILE A 180 -28.05 -25.56 -17.27
C ILE A 180 -29.24 -24.82 -17.88
N VAL A 181 -29.33 -23.51 -17.63
CA VAL A 181 -30.40 -22.64 -18.12
C VAL A 181 -29.83 -21.52 -18.99
N GLU A 182 -30.61 -21.14 -20.00
CA GLU A 182 -30.43 -19.93 -20.81
C GLU A 182 -31.39 -18.87 -20.28
N ILE A 183 -30.89 -17.64 -20.14
CA ILE A 183 -31.65 -16.44 -19.82
C ILE A 183 -31.60 -15.54 -21.05
N ASP A 184 -32.76 -15.30 -21.64
CA ASP A 184 -32.88 -14.44 -22.82
C ASP A 184 -32.76 -12.94 -22.46
N THR A 185 -32.76 -12.08 -23.49
CA THR A 185 -32.64 -10.63 -23.30
C THR A 185 -33.79 -9.99 -22.53
N ALA A 186 -34.92 -10.69 -22.38
CA ALA A 186 -36.07 -10.26 -21.57
C ALA A 186 -36.04 -10.85 -20.14
N GLY A 187 -35.01 -11.62 -19.78
CA GLY A 187 -34.87 -12.26 -18.47
C GLY A 187 -35.66 -13.56 -18.31
N ARG A 188 -36.21 -14.12 -19.39
CA ARG A 188 -36.93 -15.40 -19.33
C ARG A 188 -35.93 -16.56 -19.32
N SER A 189 -36.12 -17.48 -18.38
CA SER A 189 -35.25 -18.65 -18.22
C SER A 189 -35.81 -19.87 -18.96
N ARG A 190 -34.95 -20.59 -19.70
CA ARG A 190 -35.25 -21.86 -20.38
C ARG A 190 -34.17 -22.89 -20.07
N LYS A 191 -34.57 -24.12 -19.72
CA LYS A 191 -33.62 -25.23 -19.54
C LYS A 191 -32.98 -25.63 -20.88
N LEU A 192 -31.66 -25.71 -20.92
CA LEU A 192 -30.88 -26.20 -22.06
C LEU A 192 -30.57 -27.70 -21.95
N THR A 193 -30.11 -28.14 -20.78
CA THR A 193 -29.83 -29.55 -20.49
C THR A 193 -30.02 -29.82 -19.02
N ALA A 194 -30.49 -31.03 -18.68
CA ALA A 194 -30.49 -31.50 -17.29
C ALA A 194 -29.07 -31.93 -16.87
N THR A 195 -28.80 -31.88 -15.58
CA THR A 195 -27.55 -32.36 -14.96
C THR A 195 -27.87 -33.27 -13.78
N THR A 196 -26.92 -34.13 -13.40
CA THR A 196 -27.07 -35.09 -12.28
C THR A 196 -26.34 -34.61 -11.01
N GLY A 197 -26.06 -33.31 -10.94
CA GLY A 197 -25.41 -32.61 -9.83
C GLY A 197 -25.22 -31.13 -10.16
N VAL A 198 -24.52 -30.41 -9.29
CA VAL A 198 -24.21 -28.97 -9.43
C VAL A 198 -23.23 -28.72 -10.58
N PRO A 199 -23.66 -28.04 -11.65
CA PRO A 199 -22.73 -27.59 -12.68
C PRO A 199 -21.88 -26.43 -12.17
N SER A 200 -20.61 -26.42 -12.54
CA SER A 200 -19.65 -25.39 -12.11
C SER A 200 -18.66 -25.07 -13.23
N SER A 201 -17.92 -23.98 -13.07
CA SER A 201 -16.83 -23.59 -13.98
C SER A 201 -17.27 -23.49 -15.45
N LEU A 202 -18.46 -22.95 -15.70
CA LEU A 202 -18.99 -22.78 -17.05
C LEU A 202 -18.04 -21.90 -17.89
N ARG A 203 -17.80 -22.32 -19.13
CA ARG A 203 -16.98 -21.59 -20.12
C ARG A 203 -17.67 -21.59 -21.48
N ALA A 204 -17.87 -20.41 -22.04
CA ALA A 204 -18.31 -20.25 -23.42
C ALA A 204 -17.14 -20.56 -24.36
N ASP A 205 -17.41 -21.28 -25.44
CA ASP A 205 -16.43 -21.48 -26.50
C ASP A 205 -16.73 -20.64 -27.76
N ALA A 206 -15.75 -20.56 -28.65
CA ALA A 206 -15.83 -19.77 -29.89
C ALA A 206 -16.96 -20.21 -30.84
N ASP A 207 -17.49 -21.42 -30.68
CA ASP A 207 -18.55 -21.99 -31.52
C ASP A 207 -19.95 -21.71 -30.94
N GLY A 208 -20.04 -21.00 -29.82
CA GLY A 208 -21.28 -20.79 -29.07
C GLY A 208 -21.70 -21.99 -28.23
N GLY A 209 -20.80 -22.95 -28.02
CA GLY A 209 -20.98 -24.06 -27.09
C GLY A 209 -20.60 -23.68 -25.66
N VAL A 210 -20.95 -24.55 -24.71
CA VAL A 210 -20.67 -24.37 -23.28
C VAL A 210 -19.99 -25.61 -22.71
N ALA A 211 -18.79 -25.44 -22.18
CA ALA A 211 -18.10 -26.45 -21.38
C ALA A 211 -18.36 -26.20 -19.89
N PHE A 212 -18.55 -27.26 -19.11
CA PHE A 212 -18.75 -27.17 -17.67
C PHE A 212 -18.28 -28.43 -16.94
N LEU A 213 -18.08 -28.32 -15.63
CA LEU A 213 -17.79 -29.44 -14.75
C LEU A 213 -19.05 -29.81 -13.96
N GLU A 214 -19.25 -31.11 -13.78
CA GLU A 214 -20.26 -31.68 -12.90
C GLU A 214 -19.59 -32.61 -11.89
N ALA A 215 -20.01 -32.56 -10.64
CA ALA A 215 -19.43 -33.42 -9.60
C ALA A 215 -20.00 -34.84 -9.67
N ALA A 216 -19.11 -35.83 -9.84
CA ALA A 216 -19.45 -37.24 -9.64
C ALA A 216 -19.14 -37.69 -8.21
N SER A 217 -18.16 -37.05 -7.56
CA SER A 217 -17.84 -37.18 -6.14
C SER A 217 -17.06 -35.95 -5.66
N ASP A 218 -16.68 -35.92 -4.39
CA ASP A 218 -15.87 -34.84 -3.79
C ASP A 218 -14.49 -34.65 -4.44
N THR A 219 -14.00 -35.64 -5.18
CA THR A 219 -12.66 -35.63 -5.81
C THR A 219 -12.69 -35.87 -7.32
N ILE A 220 -13.83 -36.29 -7.88
CA ILE A 220 -13.98 -36.61 -9.30
C ILE A 220 -15.01 -35.70 -9.94
N ALA A 221 -14.54 -34.94 -10.93
CA ALA A 221 -15.33 -34.13 -11.82
C ALA A 221 -15.57 -34.87 -13.15
N VAL A 222 -16.71 -34.56 -13.76
CA VAL A 222 -17.08 -34.93 -15.12
C VAL A 222 -17.10 -33.66 -15.95
N ALA A 223 -16.19 -33.55 -16.91
CA ALA A 223 -16.22 -32.47 -17.88
C ALA A 223 -17.27 -32.80 -18.94
N LYS A 224 -18.21 -31.88 -19.16
CA LYS A 224 -19.24 -31.98 -20.18
C LYS A 224 -19.17 -30.80 -21.14
N HIS A 225 -19.60 -31.03 -22.38
CA HIS A 225 -19.71 -30.01 -23.43
C HIS A 225 -21.12 -30.02 -24.02
N LEU A 226 -21.76 -28.85 -24.05
CA LEU A 226 -23.03 -28.60 -24.71
C LEU A 226 -22.76 -27.84 -26.02
N PRO A 227 -22.89 -28.47 -27.20
CA PRO A 227 -22.74 -27.78 -28.47
C PRO A 227 -23.81 -26.70 -28.68
N ALA A 228 -23.50 -25.68 -29.48
CA ALA A 228 -24.46 -24.64 -29.83
C ALA A 228 -25.75 -25.23 -30.41
N LYS A 229 -26.91 -24.76 -29.91
CA LYS A 229 -28.26 -25.21 -30.31
C LYS A 229 -28.59 -26.68 -30.03
N ALA A 230 -27.72 -27.43 -29.35
CA ALA A 230 -28.02 -28.79 -28.92
C ALA A 230 -28.94 -28.81 -27.68
N GLY A 231 -29.74 -29.86 -27.52
CA GLY A 231 -30.62 -30.05 -26.36
C GLY A 231 -30.02 -30.91 -25.24
N SER A 232 -28.75 -31.34 -25.36
CA SER A 232 -28.10 -32.23 -24.39
C SER A 232 -26.58 -32.07 -24.42
N ALA A 233 -25.96 -32.08 -23.24
CA ALA A 233 -24.49 -32.08 -23.11
C ALA A 233 -23.91 -33.51 -23.20
N ARG A 234 -22.70 -33.62 -23.74
CA ARG A 234 -21.92 -34.89 -23.80
C ARG A 234 -20.78 -34.88 -22.78
N GLU A 235 -20.53 -36.02 -22.13
CA GLU A 235 -19.30 -36.22 -21.34
C GLU A 235 -18.09 -36.21 -22.29
N VAL A 236 -17.07 -35.44 -21.94
CA VAL A 236 -15.82 -35.32 -22.72
C VAL A 236 -14.61 -35.83 -21.96
N ALA A 237 -14.64 -35.82 -20.63
CA ALA A 237 -13.61 -36.38 -19.76
C ALA A 237 -14.10 -36.57 -18.33
N ARG A 238 -13.35 -37.37 -17.57
CA ARG A 238 -13.59 -37.64 -16.14
C ARG A 238 -12.28 -37.71 -15.36
N GLY A 239 -12.27 -37.24 -14.11
CA GLY A 239 -11.10 -37.30 -13.21
C GLY A 239 -11.08 -36.13 -12.23
N PRO A 240 -9.96 -35.88 -11.54
CA PRO A 240 -9.76 -34.61 -10.84
C PRO A 240 -9.44 -33.55 -11.90
N LEU A 241 -10.45 -32.77 -12.31
CA LEU A 241 -10.40 -31.88 -13.47
C LEU A 241 -10.61 -30.42 -13.09
N GLY A 242 -10.06 -29.52 -13.90
CA GLY A 242 -10.37 -28.09 -13.92
C GLY A 242 -10.74 -27.61 -15.32
N LEU A 243 -11.43 -26.46 -15.40
CA LEU A 243 -11.69 -25.73 -16.64
C LEU A 243 -11.20 -24.28 -16.55
N ALA A 244 -10.38 -23.87 -17.51
CA ALA A 244 -9.91 -22.49 -17.65
C ALA A 244 -10.28 -21.92 -19.03
N ALA A 245 -10.45 -20.61 -19.10
CA ALA A 245 -10.64 -19.91 -20.37
C ALA A 245 -9.29 -19.58 -21.01
N GLY A 246 -9.23 -19.65 -22.33
CA GLY A 246 -8.13 -19.12 -23.15
C GLY A 246 -8.63 -18.06 -24.12
N SER A 247 -7.70 -17.33 -24.74
CA SER A 247 -8.03 -16.32 -25.75
C SER A 247 -8.73 -16.92 -26.97
N GLY A 248 -9.58 -16.13 -27.60
CA GLY A 248 -10.34 -16.51 -28.80
C GLY A 248 -11.41 -17.58 -28.53
N GLY A 249 -11.96 -17.66 -27.32
CA GLY A 249 -12.99 -18.63 -26.96
C GLY A 249 -12.49 -20.07 -26.87
N ARG A 250 -11.20 -20.27 -26.53
CA ARG A 250 -10.64 -21.59 -26.22
C ARG A 250 -10.98 -21.98 -24.79
N VAL A 251 -11.14 -23.28 -24.55
CA VAL A 251 -11.35 -23.83 -23.21
C VAL A 251 -10.27 -24.86 -22.91
N PHE A 252 -9.56 -24.69 -21.80
CA PHE A 252 -8.54 -25.62 -21.35
C PHE A 252 -9.11 -26.62 -20.35
N LEU A 253 -8.86 -27.89 -20.60
CA LEU A 253 -9.14 -28.98 -19.68
C LEU A 253 -7.85 -29.33 -18.92
N THR A 254 -7.83 -29.11 -17.60
CA THR A 254 -6.67 -29.35 -16.73
C THR A 254 -6.89 -30.54 -15.79
N GLY A 255 -5.83 -30.96 -15.08
CA GLY A 255 -5.84 -32.12 -14.19
C GLY A 255 -5.49 -33.44 -14.90
N THR A 256 -6.00 -34.56 -14.38
CA THR A 256 -5.72 -35.90 -14.92
C THR A 256 -6.96 -36.53 -15.58
N PRO A 257 -7.33 -36.10 -16.80
CA PRO A 257 -8.50 -36.61 -17.50
C PRO A 257 -8.31 -38.03 -18.04
N VAL A 258 -9.35 -38.84 -17.81
CA VAL A 258 -9.60 -40.15 -18.42
C VAL A 258 -10.68 -39.97 -19.51
N GLY A 259 -10.52 -40.65 -20.64
CA GLY A 259 -11.51 -40.65 -21.74
C GLY A 259 -11.48 -39.42 -22.67
N ALA A 260 -10.49 -38.54 -22.56
CA ALA A 260 -10.39 -37.28 -23.31
C ALA A 260 -9.94 -37.41 -24.79
N THR A 261 -10.29 -38.50 -25.48
CA THR A 261 -9.82 -38.78 -26.85
C THR A 261 -10.60 -38.06 -27.95
N ALA A 262 -11.77 -37.46 -27.64
CA ALA A 262 -12.64 -36.78 -28.61
C ALA A 262 -13.13 -35.39 -28.11
N LEU A 263 -12.19 -34.54 -27.70
CA LEU A 263 -12.49 -33.16 -27.28
C LEU A 263 -13.05 -32.32 -28.45
N PRO A 264 -14.00 -31.39 -28.19
CA PRO A 264 -14.39 -30.38 -29.18
C PRO A 264 -13.17 -29.61 -29.71
N ARG A 265 -13.24 -29.09 -30.94
CA ARG A 265 -12.14 -28.34 -31.58
C ARG A 265 -11.69 -27.11 -30.78
N THR A 266 -12.61 -26.53 -30.01
CA THR A 266 -12.41 -25.37 -29.14
C THR A 266 -11.83 -25.73 -27.77
N MET A 267 -11.77 -27.03 -27.44
CA MET A 267 -11.23 -27.52 -26.18
C MET A 267 -9.85 -28.15 -26.36
N THR A 268 -8.94 -27.90 -25.43
CA THR A 268 -7.60 -28.50 -25.45
C THR A 268 -7.18 -28.95 -24.05
N LYS A 269 -6.57 -30.13 -23.96
CA LYS A 269 -5.98 -30.63 -22.71
C LYS A 269 -4.67 -29.91 -22.41
N VAL A 270 -4.49 -29.44 -21.19
CA VAL A 270 -3.26 -28.77 -20.70
C VAL A 270 -2.74 -29.48 -19.44
N ASP A 271 -1.43 -29.74 -19.37
CA ASP A 271 -0.79 -30.32 -18.19
C ASP A 271 -0.58 -29.28 -17.08
N ALA A 272 -1.66 -29.00 -16.36
CA ALA A 272 -1.72 -28.08 -15.23
C ALA A 272 -2.63 -28.65 -14.13
N ALA A 273 -2.45 -28.19 -12.89
CA ALA A 273 -3.32 -28.51 -11.79
C ALA A 273 -4.77 -28.01 -12.03
N PRO A 274 -5.79 -28.70 -11.48
CA PRO A 274 -7.15 -28.17 -11.46
C PRO A 274 -7.21 -26.81 -10.75
N GLY A 275 -7.77 -25.80 -11.42
CA GLY A 275 -8.04 -24.48 -10.83
C GLY A 275 -6.83 -23.53 -10.73
N SER A 276 -5.71 -23.83 -11.39
CA SER A 276 -4.57 -22.92 -11.49
C SER A 276 -4.81 -21.77 -12.47
N ASP A 277 -4.11 -20.65 -12.26
CA ASP A 277 -4.10 -19.54 -13.19
C ASP A 277 -3.28 -19.95 -14.44
N LEU A 278 -3.94 -19.95 -15.60
CA LEU A 278 -3.34 -20.32 -16.89
C LEU A 278 -3.18 -19.11 -17.80
N SER A 279 -2.10 -19.13 -18.57
CA SER A 279 -1.89 -18.14 -19.63
C SER A 279 -2.93 -18.28 -20.76
N SER A 280 -3.12 -17.21 -21.52
CA SER A 280 -4.14 -17.09 -22.57
C SER A 280 -4.11 -18.19 -23.64
N LEU A 281 -2.94 -18.78 -23.91
CA LEU A 281 -2.71 -19.90 -24.83
C LEU A 281 -2.39 -21.21 -24.10
N GLY A 282 -2.45 -21.23 -22.77
CA GLY A 282 -2.23 -22.40 -21.93
C GLY A 282 -0.78 -22.91 -21.91
N GLN A 283 0.20 -22.08 -22.25
CA GLN A 283 1.61 -22.46 -22.26
C GLN A 283 2.27 -22.39 -20.87
N VAL A 284 1.65 -21.66 -19.93
CA VAL A 284 2.15 -21.43 -18.57
C VAL A 284 1.05 -21.62 -17.55
N GLU A 285 1.40 -22.30 -16.48
CA GLU A 285 0.65 -22.42 -15.23
C GLU A 285 1.35 -21.63 -14.13
N ILE A 286 0.61 -20.85 -13.33
CA ILE A 286 1.13 -20.22 -12.11
C ILE A 286 0.87 -21.14 -10.92
N THR A 287 1.94 -21.68 -10.33
CA THR A 287 1.89 -22.70 -9.26
C THR A 287 2.09 -22.13 -7.86
N ARG A 288 2.67 -20.94 -7.73
CA ARG A 288 2.79 -20.21 -6.46
C ARG A 288 2.70 -18.72 -6.74
N GLY A 289 2.09 -17.96 -5.85
CA GLY A 289 2.05 -16.50 -5.96
C GLY A 289 1.74 -15.80 -4.66
N GLN A 290 2.71 -15.79 -3.75
CA GLN A 290 2.51 -15.25 -2.41
C GLN A 290 3.22 -13.91 -2.27
N ALA A 291 2.50 -12.91 -1.77
CA ALA A 291 3.07 -11.73 -1.17
C ALA A 291 3.94 -12.13 0.04
N SER A 292 5.22 -11.79 0.00
CA SER A 292 6.13 -11.78 1.13
C SER A 292 5.63 -10.70 2.10
N ARG A 293 4.79 -11.09 3.05
CA ARG A 293 4.20 -10.18 4.04
C ARG A 293 5.20 -9.60 5.05
N SER A 294 6.07 -8.68 4.62
CA SER A 294 6.59 -7.68 5.55
C SER A 294 5.38 -6.84 6.00
N ALA A 295 4.97 -7.01 7.27
CA ALA A 295 3.95 -6.17 7.88
C ALA A 295 4.57 -4.80 8.18
N ALA A 296 4.79 -4.00 7.14
CA ALA A 296 5.07 -2.58 7.25
C ALA A 296 3.95 -1.80 6.55
N ASP A 297 3.61 -0.67 7.14
CA ASP A 297 2.40 0.09 6.90
C ASP A 297 2.30 0.66 5.49
N GLY A 298 1.27 0.29 4.73
CA GLY A 298 1.04 0.83 3.37
C GLY A 298 2.06 0.38 2.32
N ILE A 299 2.93 -0.58 2.64
CA ILE A 299 3.94 -1.09 1.70
C ILE A 299 3.32 -2.19 0.86
N THR A 300 3.43 -2.05 -0.47
CA THR A 300 3.06 -3.11 -1.40
C THR A 300 4.00 -4.31 -1.23
N GLN A 301 3.45 -5.49 -0.99
CA GLN A 301 4.24 -6.64 -0.55
C GLN A 301 4.88 -7.40 -1.72
N PRO A 302 6.19 -7.72 -1.67
CA PRO A 302 6.90 -8.41 -2.75
C PRO A 302 6.24 -9.73 -3.10
N VAL A 303 5.87 -9.94 -4.35
CA VAL A 303 5.27 -11.19 -4.79
C VAL A 303 6.34 -12.14 -5.31
N SER A 304 6.41 -13.31 -4.70
CA SER A 304 7.16 -14.45 -5.27
C SER A 304 6.20 -15.35 -6.02
N LEU A 305 6.37 -15.44 -7.35
CA LEU A 305 5.63 -16.35 -8.22
C LEU A 305 6.49 -17.53 -8.64
N THR A 306 5.91 -18.73 -8.69
CA THR A 306 6.48 -19.87 -9.41
C THR A 306 5.56 -20.19 -10.57
N ALA A 307 6.13 -20.38 -11.76
CA ALA A 307 5.38 -20.81 -12.94
C ALA A 307 5.94 -22.12 -13.53
N LYS A 308 5.05 -22.98 -14.03
CA LYS A 308 5.38 -24.23 -14.73
C LYS A 308 5.02 -24.10 -16.21
N MET A 309 5.96 -24.45 -17.08
CA MET A 309 5.72 -24.51 -18.52
C MET A 309 4.98 -25.81 -18.86
N THR A 310 3.75 -25.71 -19.36
CA THR A 310 2.83 -26.87 -19.50
C THR A 310 3.31 -27.89 -20.54
N GLY A 311 4.07 -27.45 -21.55
CA GLY A 311 4.61 -28.34 -22.59
C GLY A 311 5.94 -29.04 -22.23
N SER A 312 6.71 -28.51 -21.29
CA SER A 312 8.05 -29.04 -20.94
C SER A 312 8.18 -29.51 -19.49
N GLY A 313 7.24 -29.15 -18.62
CA GLY A 313 7.26 -29.45 -17.18
C GLY A 313 8.27 -28.63 -16.37
N LYS A 314 9.05 -27.75 -17.01
CA LYS A 314 10.07 -26.94 -16.34
C LYS A 314 9.43 -25.83 -15.50
N THR A 315 9.99 -25.56 -14.32
CA THR A 315 9.55 -24.49 -13.41
C THR A 315 10.49 -23.30 -13.44
N VAL A 316 9.94 -22.11 -13.20
CA VAL A 316 10.66 -20.84 -13.12
C VAL A 316 10.11 -20.04 -11.96
N ASP A 317 11.01 -19.52 -11.13
CA ASP A 317 10.66 -18.56 -10.09
C ASP A 317 10.83 -17.12 -10.59
N PHE A 318 9.89 -16.28 -10.19
CA PHE A 318 9.84 -14.84 -10.41
C PHE A 318 9.68 -14.17 -9.04
N GLY A 319 10.45 -13.13 -8.77
CA GLY A 319 10.21 -12.22 -7.66
C GLY A 319 10.01 -10.83 -8.22
N PHE A 320 8.97 -10.12 -7.77
CA PHE A 320 8.75 -8.72 -8.10
C PHE A 320 7.83 -8.08 -7.05
N ALA A 321 8.03 -6.81 -6.71
CA ALA A 321 7.03 -6.05 -5.96
C ALA A 321 5.91 -5.55 -6.89
N PRO A 322 4.64 -5.80 -6.56
CA PRO A 322 3.55 -5.10 -7.22
C PRO A 322 3.71 -3.59 -7.04
N ALA A 323 3.13 -2.81 -7.95
CA ALA A 323 3.20 -1.34 -7.92
C ALA A 323 1.79 -0.80 -7.72
N SER A 324 1.60 0.07 -6.71
CA SER A 324 0.35 0.82 -6.56
C SER A 324 0.18 1.73 -7.78
N THR A 325 -0.83 1.42 -8.57
CA THR A 325 -1.23 2.22 -9.74
C THR A 325 -2.73 2.40 -9.59
N SER A 326 -3.12 3.36 -8.75
CA SER A 326 -4.49 3.83 -8.70
C SER A 326 -4.65 4.91 -9.76
N ASN A 327 -5.58 4.71 -10.67
CA ASN A 327 -6.04 5.71 -11.62
C ASN A 327 -7.55 5.82 -11.39
N ASP A 328 -8.00 6.73 -10.54
CA ASP A 328 -9.42 7.00 -10.40
C ASP A 328 -9.73 8.46 -10.73
N ALA A 329 -10.51 8.64 -11.80
CA ALA A 329 -11.18 9.87 -12.15
C ALA A 329 -12.64 9.54 -12.49
N ALA A 330 -13.60 10.02 -11.68
CA ALA A 330 -14.83 10.72 -12.08
C ALA A 330 -15.88 10.76 -10.94
N ARG A 331 -16.39 11.97 -10.65
CA ARG A 331 -17.52 12.25 -9.74
C ARG A 331 -18.85 12.28 -10.49
N ALA A 332 -19.94 11.80 -9.87
CA ALA A 332 -21.31 12.23 -10.18
C ALA A 332 -22.25 12.15 -8.94
N THR A 333 -23.20 13.08 -8.90
CA THR A 333 -24.08 13.56 -7.82
C THR A 333 -25.37 12.73 -7.56
N GLN A 334 -25.84 12.59 -6.30
CA GLN A 334 -27.20 13.00 -5.81
C GLN A 334 -27.57 12.61 -4.34
N GLU A 335 -28.14 13.61 -3.65
CA GLU A 335 -29.13 13.75 -2.53
C GLU A 335 -29.35 12.73 -1.38
N SER A 336 -28.91 13.16 -0.18
CA SER A 336 -29.65 13.53 1.06
C SER A 336 -30.59 12.58 1.82
N ALA A 337 -30.20 12.26 3.06
CA ALA A 337 -31.08 12.13 4.23
C ALA A 337 -30.38 12.66 5.49
N THR A 338 -31.07 13.51 6.25
CA THR A 338 -30.54 14.31 7.37
C THR A 338 -30.40 13.50 8.67
N ALA A 339 -29.17 13.25 9.10
CA ALA A 339 -28.81 13.02 10.50
C ALA A 339 -28.01 14.24 11.02
N GLN A 340 -28.13 14.53 12.32
CA GLN A 340 -27.48 15.69 12.94
C GLN A 340 -25.96 15.57 12.80
N ALA A 341 -25.34 16.53 12.12
CA ALA A 341 -23.91 16.52 11.77
C ALA A 341 -23.01 16.37 13.01
N GLY A 342 -21.97 15.54 12.92
CA GLY A 342 -20.87 15.49 13.89
C GLY A 342 -20.13 16.84 14.00
N SER A 343 -19.15 16.97 14.87
CA SER A 343 -18.43 18.26 15.01
C SER A 343 -17.46 18.52 13.84
N PRO A 344 -17.38 19.76 13.29
CA PRO A 344 -16.39 20.16 12.28
C PRO A 344 -14.94 20.15 12.78
N THR A 345 -14.72 20.02 14.09
CA THR A 345 -13.40 20.19 14.70
C THR A 345 -13.01 19.05 15.64
N ASN A 346 -13.97 18.26 16.14
CA ASN A 346 -13.68 17.10 16.97
C ASN A 346 -13.30 15.91 16.06
N PRO A 347 -12.09 15.31 16.20
CA PRO A 347 -11.73 14.12 15.43
C PRO A 347 -12.56 12.88 15.77
N VAL A 348 -13.24 12.88 16.94
CA VAL A 348 -14.15 11.80 17.36
C VAL A 348 -15.53 11.97 16.73
N ASP A 349 -16.09 10.85 16.24
CA ASP A 349 -17.49 10.76 15.81
C ASP A 349 -18.42 10.57 17.02
N GLU A 350 -19.10 11.64 17.42
CA GLU A 350 -20.05 11.65 18.54
C GLU A 350 -21.38 10.97 18.19
N ASP A 351 -21.74 10.97 16.90
CA ASP A 351 -22.93 10.37 16.30
C ASP A 351 -22.77 8.87 15.99
N ARG A 352 -21.65 8.27 16.38
CA ARG A 352 -21.33 6.86 16.12
C ARG A 352 -22.31 5.86 16.74
N THR A 353 -22.50 4.74 16.05
CA THR A 353 -23.23 3.56 16.57
C THR A 353 -22.35 2.68 17.46
N CYS A 354 -21.05 2.60 17.16
CA CYS A 354 -20.13 1.69 17.84
C CYS A 354 -19.63 2.26 19.17
N ALA A 355 -19.53 1.42 20.20
CA ALA A 355 -19.35 1.87 21.57
C ALA A 355 -18.02 2.63 21.79
N VAL A 356 -16.93 2.08 21.27
CA VAL A 356 -15.56 2.60 21.47
C VAL A 356 -15.16 3.48 20.30
N GLN A 357 -14.70 4.69 20.60
CA GLN A 357 -14.40 5.73 19.62
C GLN A 357 -13.21 5.35 18.75
N ARG A 358 -13.32 5.62 17.44
CA ARG A 358 -12.17 5.80 16.55
C ARG A 358 -11.68 7.25 16.73
N ASN A 359 -10.38 7.49 16.59
CA ASN A 359 -9.79 8.83 16.68
C ASN A 359 -9.97 9.57 18.02
N ASP A 360 -10.21 8.85 19.13
CA ASP A 360 -10.05 9.42 20.48
C ASP A 360 -8.56 9.42 20.85
N PRO A 361 -7.91 10.58 21.00
CA PRO A 361 -6.48 10.66 21.35
C PRO A 361 -6.16 10.06 22.72
N LYS A 362 -7.16 9.92 23.62
CA LYS A 362 -6.97 9.27 24.93
C LYS A 362 -7.00 7.75 24.85
N THR A 363 -7.37 7.19 23.70
CA THR A 363 -7.54 5.74 23.51
C THR A 363 -6.73 5.30 22.28
N GLN A 364 -5.49 4.85 22.52
CA GLN A 364 -4.75 4.06 21.55
C GLN A 364 -4.70 2.60 21.97
N VAL A 365 -4.92 1.69 21.03
CA VAL A 365 -4.96 0.25 21.26
C VAL A 365 -3.62 -0.36 20.89
N PHE A 366 -3.05 -1.16 21.80
CA PHE A 366 -1.80 -1.88 21.58
C PHE A 366 -1.99 -3.05 20.62
N GLN A 367 -1.13 -3.15 19.61
CA GLN A 367 -1.07 -4.31 18.72
C GLN A 367 -0.15 -5.38 19.34
N PRO A 368 -0.69 -6.50 19.85
CA PRO A 368 0.13 -7.55 20.43
C PRO A 368 0.96 -8.25 19.35
N HIS A 369 2.13 -8.74 19.76
CA HIS A 369 2.86 -9.73 18.97
C HIS A 369 2.06 -11.04 18.94
N TRP A 370 2.05 -11.76 17.82
CA TRP A 370 1.22 -12.96 17.61
C TRP A 370 1.43 -14.07 18.66
N LYS A 371 2.63 -14.18 19.25
CA LYS A 371 2.88 -15.11 20.38
C LYS A 371 2.19 -14.69 21.68
N GLN A 372 1.95 -13.40 21.91
CA GLN A 372 1.15 -12.94 23.06
C GLN A 372 -0.32 -13.36 22.86
N VAL A 373 -0.82 -13.31 21.62
CA VAL A 373 -2.16 -13.82 21.27
C VAL A 373 -2.26 -15.32 21.56
N GLU A 374 -1.27 -16.12 21.12
CA GLU A 374 -1.22 -17.56 21.44
C GLU A 374 -1.17 -17.84 22.94
N TRP A 375 -0.34 -17.09 23.68
CA TRP A 375 -0.27 -17.18 25.14
C TRP A 375 -1.63 -16.91 25.78
N ALA A 376 -2.28 -15.81 25.42
CA ALA A 376 -3.58 -15.45 25.97
C ALA A 376 -4.64 -16.52 25.66
N VAL A 377 -4.65 -17.07 24.44
CA VAL A 377 -5.54 -18.19 24.10
C VAL A 377 -5.24 -19.44 24.94
N ASN A 378 -3.97 -19.84 25.06
CA ASN A 378 -3.56 -21.03 25.83
C ASN A 378 -4.01 -20.94 27.29
N LEU A 379 -3.87 -19.77 27.91
CA LEU A 379 -4.35 -19.53 29.27
C LEU A 379 -5.90 -19.47 29.32
N ALA A 380 -6.54 -18.78 28.36
CA ALA A 380 -7.99 -18.59 28.37
C ALA A 380 -8.75 -19.92 28.30
N VAL A 381 -8.35 -20.82 27.39
CA VAL A 381 -9.02 -22.13 27.24
C VAL A 381 -8.84 -23.02 28.46
N GLN A 382 -7.76 -22.80 29.24
CA GLN A 382 -7.50 -23.48 30.51
C GLN A 382 -8.12 -22.76 31.72
N ASN A 383 -8.94 -21.72 31.50
CA ASN A 383 -9.53 -20.87 32.53
C ASN A 383 -8.49 -20.23 33.47
N ALA A 384 -7.34 -19.87 32.92
CA ALA A 384 -6.17 -19.34 33.63
C ALA A 384 -5.79 -17.92 33.19
N LEU A 385 -6.50 -17.28 32.25
CA LEU A 385 -6.22 -15.92 31.77
C LEU A 385 -6.71 -14.87 32.78
N THR A 386 -6.01 -14.85 33.91
CA THR A 386 -6.32 -14.04 35.08
C THR A 386 -5.31 -12.93 35.32
N VAL A 387 -4.48 -12.62 34.31
CA VAL A 387 -3.48 -11.55 34.36
C VAL A 387 -4.12 -10.25 34.86
N PRO A 388 -3.62 -9.66 35.97
CA PRO A 388 -4.18 -8.42 36.48
C PRO A 388 -3.78 -7.26 35.56
N ARG A 389 -4.78 -6.51 35.11
CA ARG A 389 -4.63 -5.18 34.53
C ARG A 389 -4.81 -4.15 35.65
N PRO A 390 -3.77 -3.40 36.05
CA PRO A 390 -3.89 -2.37 37.07
C PRO A 390 -4.87 -1.27 36.63
N ALA A 391 -5.29 -0.42 37.57
CA ALA A 391 -6.06 0.77 37.23
C ALA A 391 -5.28 1.63 36.23
N ASN A 392 -5.97 2.15 35.22
CA ASN A 392 -5.39 2.92 34.13
C ASN A 392 -4.32 2.14 33.32
N TRP A 393 -4.43 0.81 33.21
CA TRP A 393 -3.55 0.01 32.37
C TRP A 393 -3.53 0.56 30.93
N ASN A 394 -2.33 0.80 30.40
CA ASN A 394 -2.09 1.44 29.11
C ASN A 394 -2.88 2.75 28.90
N GLN A 395 -2.96 3.58 29.94
CA GLN A 395 -3.69 4.87 29.92
C GLN A 395 -5.17 4.77 29.53
N SER A 396 -5.77 3.58 29.67
CA SER A 396 -7.17 3.34 29.28
C SER A 396 -8.19 4.15 30.08
N GLY A 397 -7.82 4.74 31.21
CA GLY A 397 -8.73 5.40 32.14
C GLY A 397 -9.72 4.45 32.84
N LEU A 398 -9.51 3.13 32.74
CA LEU A 398 -10.39 2.12 33.33
C LEU A 398 -9.95 1.74 34.77
N PRO A 399 -10.87 1.33 35.66
CA PRO A 399 -10.50 0.72 36.95
C PRO A 399 -9.77 -0.60 36.72
N ALA A 400 -9.05 -1.10 37.73
CA ALA A 400 -8.33 -2.37 37.64
C ALA A 400 -9.25 -3.56 37.30
N TRP A 401 -8.76 -4.50 36.49
CA TRP A 401 -9.53 -5.67 36.08
C TRP A 401 -8.65 -6.86 35.77
N SER A 402 -9.28 -8.00 35.48
CA SER A 402 -8.62 -9.19 34.97
C SER A 402 -9.53 -9.84 33.92
N PRO A 403 -9.00 -10.30 32.76
CA PRO A 403 -9.82 -10.73 31.63
C PRO A 403 -10.93 -11.74 32.00
N GLN A 404 -10.57 -12.89 32.57
CA GLN A 404 -11.56 -13.93 32.95
C GLN A 404 -12.27 -13.68 34.28
N ALA A 405 -11.93 -12.60 35.00
CA ALA A 405 -12.71 -12.17 36.16
C ALA A 405 -13.98 -11.41 35.73
N ILE A 406 -13.86 -10.53 34.73
CA ILE A 406 -14.99 -9.77 34.19
C ILE A 406 -15.77 -10.54 33.12
N LEU A 407 -15.11 -11.51 32.47
CA LEU A 407 -15.68 -12.38 31.44
C LEU A 407 -15.36 -13.85 31.77
N PRO A 408 -16.01 -14.43 32.78
CA PRO A 408 -15.75 -15.81 33.18
C PRO A 408 -16.10 -16.79 32.06
N SER A 409 -15.25 -17.81 31.95
CA SER A 409 -15.43 -18.96 31.07
C SER A 409 -16.75 -19.68 31.38
N LEU A 410 -17.42 -20.16 30.34
CA LEU A 410 -18.65 -20.95 30.47
C LEU A 410 -18.31 -22.44 30.50
N PRO A 411 -18.95 -23.24 31.38
CA PRO A 411 -18.82 -24.68 31.32
C PRO A 411 -19.42 -25.21 30.00
N LEU A 412 -18.77 -26.21 29.42
CA LEU A 412 -19.24 -26.86 28.21
C LEU A 412 -20.22 -27.97 28.53
N GLU A 413 -21.31 -28.03 27.76
CA GLU A 413 -22.17 -29.21 27.69
C GLU A 413 -21.34 -30.41 27.19
N GLY A 414 -21.42 -31.53 27.92
CA GLY A 414 -20.56 -32.70 27.69
C GLY A 414 -19.21 -32.67 28.43
N GLY A 415 -18.88 -31.59 29.14
CA GLY A 415 -17.61 -31.45 29.87
C GLY A 415 -16.43 -31.05 28.98
N GLY A 416 -15.22 -30.94 29.53
CA GLY A 416 -14.02 -30.58 28.76
C GLY A 416 -13.85 -29.06 28.50
N ARG A 417 -13.05 -28.71 27.48
CA ARG A 417 -12.71 -27.32 27.14
C ARG A 417 -12.49 -27.13 25.64
N VAL A 418 -12.48 -25.87 25.20
CA VAL A 418 -12.17 -25.48 23.82
C VAL A 418 -10.69 -25.80 23.52
N PRO A 419 -10.35 -26.47 22.41
CA PRO A 419 -8.97 -26.58 21.96
C PRO A 419 -8.40 -25.22 21.56
N ALA A 420 -7.20 -24.88 22.03
CA ALA A 420 -6.53 -23.61 21.72
C ALA A 420 -6.51 -23.29 20.21
N GLN A 421 -6.26 -24.29 19.37
CA GLN A 421 -6.18 -24.12 17.91
C GLN A 421 -7.51 -23.76 17.24
N VAL A 422 -8.66 -24.13 17.83
CA VAL A 422 -9.96 -23.72 17.31
C VAL A 422 -10.14 -22.22 17.52
N LEU A 423 -9.85 -21.72 18.73
CA LEU A 423 -9.93 -20.29 19.01
C LEU A 423 -8.88 -19.51 18.21
N LEU A 424 -7.63 -19.98 18.12
CA LEU A 424 -6.60 -19.35 17.28
C LEU A 424 -6.99 -19.31 15.80
N GLY A 425 -7.66 -20.35 15.30
CA GLY A 425 -8.18 -20.37 13.93
C GLY A 425 -9.28 -19.33 13.69
N ILE A 426 -10.13 -19.06 14.69
CA ILE A 426 -11.06 -17.91 14.65
C ILE A 426 -10.27 -16.62 14.58
N LEU A 427 -9.33 -16.37 15.50
CA LEU A 427 -8.56 -15.13 15.53
C LEU A 427 -7.77 -14.87 14.23
N ALA A 428 -7.23 -15.93 13.62
CA ALA A 428 -6.57 -15.87 12.33
C ALA A 428 -7.55 -15.49 11.20
N GLN A 429 -8.75 -16.06 11.22
CA GLN A 429 -9.79 -15.80 10.23
C GLN A 429 -10.46 -14.42 10.39
N GLU A 430 -10.65 -13.96 11.62
CA GLU A 430 -11.33 -12.71 11.92
C GLU A 430 -10.44 -11.51 11.65
N SER A 431 -9.29 -11.44 12.31
CA SER A 431 -8.46 -10.23 12.32
C SER A 431 -7.03 -10.43 11.88
N ASN A 432 -6.62 -11.65 11.50
CA ASN A 432 -5.20 -11.98 11.28
C ASN A 432 -4.37 -11.70 12.56
N LEU A 433 -4.94 -12.02 13.73
CA LEU A 433 -4.32 -11.81 15.05
C LEU A 433 -4.10 -10.34 15.43
N TRP A 434 -4.80 -9.40 14.78
CA TRP A 434 -4.71 -7.96 15.07
C TRP A 434 -5.76 -7.49 16.08
N GLN A 435 -5.34 -6.58 16.95
CA GLN A 435 -6.15 -5.91 17.97
C GLN A 435 -6.30 -4.41 17.66
N ALA A 436 -5.23 -3.78 17.19
CA ALA A 436 -5.25 -2.40 16.71
C ALA A 436 -5.53 -2.36 15.20
N SER A 437 -5.86 -1.18 14.67
CA SER A 437 -6.06 -0.97 13.24
C SER A 437 -4.86 -1.45 12.42
N SER A 438 -5.10 -1.75 11.15
CA SER A 438 -4.07 -2.21 10.21
C SER A 438 -2.86 -1.30 10.04
N HIS A 439 -2.95 -0.06 10.53
CA HIS A 439 -1.87 0.93 10.53
C HIS A 439 -0.86 0.78 11.68
N ALA A 440 -1.15 -0.06 12.67
CA ALA A 440 -0.28 -0.26 13.83
C ALA A 440 0.42 -1.60 13.70
N LEU A 441 1.76 -1.56 13.57
CA LEU A 441 2.57 -2.76 13.60
C LEU A 441 2.67 -3.36 15.00
N GLU A 442 3.20 -4.57 15.10
CA GLU A 442 3.39 -5.25 16.37
C GLU A 442 4.18 -4.38 17.36
N GLY A 443 3.68 -4.26 18.58
CA GLY A 443 4.25 -3.40 19.60
C GLY A 443 4.00 -1.90 19.43
N MET A 444 3.28 -1.49 18.39
CA MET A 444 2.75 -0.13 18.28
C MET A 444 1.36 0.00 18.88
N THR A 445 0.93 1.24 19.07
CA THR A 445 -0.45 1.58 19.42
C THR A 445 -1.08 2.38 18.28
N GLY A 446 -2.40 2.32 18.13
CA GLY A 446 -3.13 3.08 17.11
C GLY A 446 -4.63 3.09 17.38
N ASN A 447 -5.43 3.36 16.35
CA ASN A 447 -6.88 3.22 16.46
C ASN A 447 -7.29 1.77 16.82
N PRO A 448 -8.44 1.56 17.49
CA PRO A 448 -8.98 0.22 17.68
C PRO A 448 -9.24 -0.46 16.33
N LEU A 449 -9.01 -1.78 16.24
CA LEU A 449 -9.52 -2.54 15.11
C LEU A 449 -11.03 -2.68 15.23
N VAL A 450 -11.76 -2.22 14.21
CA VAL A 450 -13.22 -2.30 14.14
C VAL A 450 -13.62 -2.83 12.77
N GLY A 451 -14.64 -3.69 12.69
CA GLY A 451 -15.13 -4.30 11.44
C GLY A 451 -15.48 -3.27 10.35
N ASP A 452 -16.60 -2.57 10.50
CA ASP A 452 -17.00 -1.46 9.61
C ASP A 452 -17.65 -0.37 10.45
N PHE A 453 -16.81 0.49 11.04
CA PHE A 453 -17.24 1.52 11.98
C PHE A 453 -18.30 2.47 11.40
N TYR A 454 -18.24 2.75 10.09
CA TYR A 454 -19.10 3.74 9.42
C TYR A 454 -20.26 3.10 8.61
N GLY A 455 -20.32 1.77 8.52
CA GLY A 455 -21.42 1.05 7.86
C GLY A 455 -21.51 1.24 6.34
N ARG A 456 -20.35 1.40 5.68
CA ARG A 456 -20.26 1.79 4.27
C ARG A 456 -20.80 0.75 3.31
N ARG A 457 -21.47 1.22 2.25
CA ARG A 457 -22.06 0.37 1.21
C ARG A 457 -21.69 0.93 -0.17
N ALA A 458 -21.21 0.08 -1.08
CA ALA A 458 -20.85 0.53 -2.43
C ALA A 458 -22.04 0.83 -3.36
N SER A 459 -23.28 0.71 -2.88
CA SER A 459 -24.46 1.13 -3.66
C SER A 459 -24.62 2.66 -3.71
N THR A 460 -23.87 3.42 -2.90
CA THR A 460 -23.77 4.87 -3.03
C THR A 460 -22.64 5.19 -3.99
N SER A 461 -22.84 6.10 -4.94
CA SER A 461 -21.81 6.63 -5.85
C SER A 461 -20.69 7.42 -5.14
N ASP A 462 -20.58 7.21 -3.83
CA ASP A 462 -19.87 8.00 -2.86
C ASP A 462 -19.25 7.05 -1.82
N GLU A 463 -18.00 6.65 -2.07
CA GLU A 463 -17.24 5.62 -1.33
C GLU A 463 -16.98 5.99 0.14
N TRP A 464 -17.26 7.24 0.52
CA TRP A 464 -17.05 7.81 1.85
C TRP A 464 -18.35 8.08 2.62
N SER A 465 -19.51 7.66 2.10
CA SER A 465 -20.80 7.86 2.77
C SER A 465 -20.84 7.13 4.13
N VAL A 466 -21.49 7.73 5.13
CA VAL A 466 -21.66 7.10 6.45
C VAL A 466 -23.08 6.59 6.59
N ASP A 467 -23.26 5.32 6.96
CA ASP A 467 -24.55 4.72 7.28
C ASP A 467 -24.46 3.98 8.62
N TRP A 468 -24.72 4.75 9.67
CA TRP A 468 -24.66 4.30 11.06
C TRP A 468 -25.57 3.10 11.36
N ALA A 469 -26.66 2.90 10.62
CA ALA A 469 -27.55 1.76 10.84
C ALA A 469 -26.87 0.44 10.45
N HIS A 470 -26.01 0.49 9.44
CA HIS A 470 -25.29 -0.65 8.89
C HIS A 470 -23.88 -0.84 9.48
N ALA A 471 -23.47 0.00 10.43
CA ALA A 471 -22.17 -0.12 11.10
C ALA A 471 -21.95 -1.50 11.73
N ASP A 472 -20.77 -2.09 11.48
CA ASP A 472 -20.30 -3.31 12.11
C ASP A 472 -19.33 -3.00 13.24
N CYS A 473 -19.81 -3.13 14.48
CA CYS A 473 -19.09 -2.80 15.70
C CYS A 473 -18.31 -4.00 16.26
N GLY A 474 -17.73 -4.84 15.38
CA GLY A 474 -16.85 -5.93 15.78
C GLY A 474 -15.47 -5.40 16.19
N TYR A 475 -15.07 -5.56 17.45
CA TYR A 475 -13.79 -5.02 17.96
C TYR A 475 -12.72 -6.09 18.15
N GLY A 476 -11.48 -5.70 17.84
CA GLY A 476 -10.26 -6.40 18.27
C GLY A 476 -10.04 -7.78 17.65
N VAL A 477 -9.20 -8.58 18.31
CA VAL A 477 -8.65 -9.83 17.74
C VAL A 477 -9.66 -10.93 17.45
N ALA A 478 -10.75 -10.98 18.21
CA ALA A 478 -11.87 -11.90 18.00
C ALA A 478 -13.05 -11.25 17.28
N GLN A 479 -12.94 -9.98 16.84
CA GLN A 479 -14.01 -9.22 16.19
C GLN A 479 -15.35 -9.29 16.97
N VAL A 480 -15.27 -9.09 18.29
CA VAL A 480 -16.42 -9.20 19.20
C VAL A 480 -17.45 -8.13 18.83
N THR A 481 -18.63 -8.55 18.39
CA THR A 481 -19.70 -7.64 17.92
C THR A 481 -20.86 -7.55 18.91
N ASP A 482 -21.20 -8.67 19.56
CA ASP A 482 -22.32 -8.74 20.50
C ASP A 482 -22.07 -7.82 21.71
N GLY A 483 -23.02 -6.92 21.98
CA GLY A 483 -22.92 -5.95 23.06
C GLY A 483 -21.98 -4.77 22.79
N MET A 484 -21.46 -4.60 21.56
CA MET A 484 -20.48 -3.57 21.24
C MET A 484 -21.05 -2.31 20.57
N ARG A 485 -22.38 -2.17 20.51
CA ARG A 485 -23.03 -0.89 20.19
C ARG A 485 -23.28 -0.06 21.45
N VAL A 486 -23.34 1.25 21.30
CA VAL A 486 -23.61 2.19 22.41
C VAL A 486 -24.87 1.75 23.18
N GLY A 487 -24.76 1.66 24.50
CA GLY A 487 -25.88 1.35 25.40
C GLY A 487 -26.28 -0.14 25.52
N GLN A 488 -25.65 -1.06 24.78
CA GLN A 488 -26.01 -2.49 24.85
C GLN A 488 -25.45 -3.22 26.08
N GLN A 489 -24.32 -2.76 26.63
CA GLN A 489 -23.74 -3.28 27.86
C GLN A 489 -22.95 -2.18 28.59
N ALA A 490 -22.37 -2.50 29.75
CA ALA A 490 -21.58 -1.55 30.52
C ALA A 490 -20.37 -1.04 29.70
N GLU A 491 -20.20 0.29 29.67
CA GLU A 491 -19.10 0.95 28.93
C GLU A 491 -17.73 0.41 29.35
N PHE A 492 -17.54 0.15 30.64
CA PHE A 492 -16.33 -0.47 31.18
C PHE A 492 -15.98 -1.77 30.45
N THR A 493 -16.95 -2.68 30.28
CA THR A 493 -16.75 -3.96 29.59
C THR A 493 -16.46 -3.74 28.10
N GLN A 494 -17.18 -2.84 27.44
CA GLN A 494 -16.96 -2.51 26.03
C GLN A 494 -15.55 -1.98 25.79
N ARG A 495 -15.11 -1.01 26.60
CA ARG A 495 -13.76 -0.42 26.49
C ARG A 495 -12.69 -1.47 26.80
N ALA A 496 -12.86 -2.30 27.84
CA ALA A 496 -11.91 -3.35 28.16
C ALA A 496 -11.74 -4.38 27.01
N ILE A 497 -12.84 -4.76 26.34
CA ILE A 497 -12.81 -5.63 25.14
C ILE A 497 -12.06 -4.97 23.97
N ALA A 498 -12.20 -3.66 23.78
CA ALA A 498 -11.57 -2.96 22.66
C ALA A 498 -10.08 -2.65 22.91
N VAL A 499 -9.67 -2.35 24.15
CA VAL A 499 -8.29 -1.90 24.45
C VAL A 499 -7.34 -3.02 24.89
N ASP A 500 -7.85 -4.14 25.39
CA ASP A 500 -7.04 -5.27 25.87
C ASP A 500 -7.32 -6.54 25.08
N TYR A 501 -6.31 -6.97 24.30
CA TYR A 501 -6.39 -8.18 23.49
C TYR A 501 -6.71 -9.43 24.32
N ALA A 502 -6.26 -9.50 25.59
CA ALA A 502 -6.54 -10.63 26.47
C ALA A 502 -8.02 -10.67 26.89
N THR A 503 -8.59 -9.51 27.23
CA THR A 503 -10.02 -9.35 27.50
C THR A 503 -10.86 -9.66 26.26
N ASN A 504 -10.42 -9.22 25.08
CA ASN A 504 -11.06 -9.53 23.80
C ASN A 504 -11.11 -11.05 23.53
N ILE A 505 -9.99 -11.76 23.76
CA ILE A 505 -9.90 -13.22 23.64
C ILE A 505 -10.83 -13.93 24.64
N ALA A 506 -10.95 -13.43 25.87
CA ALA A 506 -11.89 -13.98 26.85
C ALA A 506 -13.36 -13.82 26.40
N ALA A 507 -13.72 -12.67 25.81
CA ALA A 507 -15.03 -12.46 25.21
C ALA A 507 -15.27 -13.42 24.02
N GLY A 508 -14.32 -13.53 23.09
CA GLY A 508 -14.41 -14.44 21.95
C GLY A 508 -14.55 -15.91 22.36
N LEU A 509 -13.79 -16.34 23.39
CA LEU A 509 -13.91 -17.67 23.97
C LEU A 509 -15.32 -17.92 24.52
N ARG A 510 -15.87 -16.96 25.27
CA ARG A 510 -17.20 -17.08 25.87
C ARG A 510 -18.29 -17.22 24.81
N ILE A 511 -18.20 -16.47 23.71
CA ILE A 511 -19.12 -16.59 22.57
C ILE A 511 -19.03 -18.00 21.98
N LEU A 512 -17.82 -18.50 21.72
CA LEU A 512 -17.63 -19.85 21.17
C LEU A 512 -18.17 -20.96 22.08
N GLN A 513 -17.97 -20.85 23.39
CA GLN A 513 -18.51 -21.79 24.38
C GLN A 513 -20.04 -21.77 24.41
N ASP A 514 -20.64 -20.58 24.33
CA ASP A 514 -22.09 -20.42 24.23
C ASP A 514 -22.64 -21.08 22.95
N LYS A 515 -21.98 -20.89 21.80
CA LYS A 515 -22.39 -21.56 20.54
C LYS A 515 -22.25 -23.08 20.59
N TRP A 516 -21.20 -23.60 21.23
CA TRP A 516 -21.09 -25.03 21.51
C TRP A 516 -22.28 -25.52 22.33
N ASN A 517 -22.60 -24.85 23.44
CA ASN A 517 -23.70 -25.23 24.31
C ASN A 517 -25.06 -25.17 23.60
N GLN A 518 -25.28 -24.16 22.76
CA GLN A 518 -26.50 -24.04 21.94
C GLN A 518 -26.64 -25.20 20.95
N THR A 519 -25.60 -25.47 20.15
CA THR A 519 -25.62 -26.58 19.18
C THR A 519 -25.75 -27.95 19.86
N TYR A 520 -25.08 -28.14 21.01
CA TYR A 520 -25.16 -29.37 21.79
C TYR A 520 -26.57 -29.64 22.31
N ARG A 521 -27.23 -28.63 22.90
CA ARG A 521 -28.62 -28.73 23.41
C ARG A 521 -29.63 -28.92 22.28
N ALA A 522 -29.37 -28.32 21.12
CA ALA A 522 -30.17 -28.51 19.91
C ALA A 522 -29.99 -29.90 19.27
N GLY A 523 -29.08 -30.74 19.78
CA GLY A 523 -28.80 -32.07 19.22
C GLY A 523 -27.95 -32.05 17.94
N ILE A 524 -27.40 -30.89 17.55
CA ILE A 524 -26.54 -30.71 16.39
C ILE A 524 -25.12 -31.12 16.77
N LYS A 525 -24.91 -32.43 16.93
CA LYS A 525 -23.67 -33.03 17.41
C LYS A 525 -22.82 -33.56 16.25
N ILE A 526 -21.53 -33.29 16.30
CA ILE A 526 -20.56 -33.70 15.28
C ILE A 526 -19.71 -34.86 15.79
N ASN A 527 -19.59 -35.92 14.98
CA ASN A 527 -18.95 -37.20 15.30
C ASN A 527 -19.36 -37.71 16.69
N ASN A 528 -18.42 -37.84 17.63
CA ASN A 528 -18.66 -38.30 18.99
C ASN A 528 -18.94 -37.17 20.00
N ALA A 529 -19.03 -35.91 19.55
CA ALA A 529 -19.26 -34.71 20.36
C ALA A 529 -18.27 -34.52 21.53
N ASP A 530 -17.06 -35.06 21.40
CA ASP A 530 -15.95 -34.82 22.33
C ASP A 530 -15.32 -33.44 22.04
N PRO A 531 -15.40 -32.46 22.98
CA PRO A 531 -14.86 -31.13 22.75
C PRO A 531 -13.34 -31.08 22.67
N ALA A 532 -12.62 -32.13 23.06
CA ALA A 532 -11.17 -32.21 22.88
C ALA A 532 -10.73 -32.37 21.40
N LYS A 533 -11.69 -32.61 20.49
CA LYS A 533 -11.43 -32.91 19.07
C LYS A 533 -11.77 -31.73 18.17
N ILE A 534 -10.82 -31.33 17.30
CA ILE A 534 -10.92 -30.13 16.46
C ILE A 534 -12.19 -30.12 15.58
N GLU A 535 -12.45 -31.22 14.88
CA GLU A 535 -13.56 -31.34 13.91
C GLU A 535 -14.94 -31.27 14.56
N ASN A 536 -15.06 -31.62 15.85
CA ASN A 536 -16.34 -31.61 16.55
C ASN A 536 -16.88 -30.19 16.76
N TRP A 537 -16.03 -29.17 16.63
CA TRP A 537 -16.41 -27.76 16.71
C TRP A 537 -17.09 -27.22 15.45
N PHE A 538 -17.20 -27.99 14.36
CA PHE A 538 -17.73 -27.53 13.07
C PHE A 538 -19.09 -26.82 13.18
N ALA A 539 -20.04 -27.42 13.92
CA ALA A 539 -21.37 -26.83 14.13
C ALA A 539 -21.32 -25.54 14.97
N ALA A 540 -20.50 -25.51 16.03
CA ALA A 540 -20.32 -24.34 16.87
C ALA A 540 -19.67 -23.18 16.11
N LEU A 541 -18.70 -23.47 15.23
CA LEU A 541 -18.05 -22.48 14.36
C LEU A 541 -19.03 -21.91 13.31
N TRP A 542 -19.93 -22.75 12.80
CA TRP A 542 -21.00 -22.29 11.91
C TRP A 542 -21.94 -21.33 12.65
N ALA A 543 -22.36 -21.69 13.85
CA ALA A 543 -23.20 -20.84 14.69
C ALA A 543 -22.47 -19.59 15.23
N TYR A 544 -21.14 -19.63 15.39
CA TYR A 544 -20.31 -18.48 15.72
C TYR A 544 -20.37 -17.43 14.62
N ASN A 545 -20.30 -17.87 13.36
CA ASN A 545 -20.29 -16.97 12.22
C ASN A 545 -21.67 -16.41 11.85
N SER A 546 -22.69 -17.26 11.76
CA SER A 546 -24.00 -16.86 11.24
C SER A 546 -25.18 -17.10 12.19
N GLY A 547 -24.94 -17.56 13.41
CA GLY A 547 -26.00 -17.87 14.38
C GLY A 547 -26.80 -19.14 14.05
N ILE A 548 -27.82 -19.40 14.87
CA ILE A 548 -28.83 -20.44 14.62
C ILE A 548 -30.12 -19.75 14.20
N ASN A 549 -30.75 -20.22 13.13
CA ASN A 549 -31.95 -19.66 12.54
C ASN A 549 -33.22 -20.39 13.00
N PRO A 550 -34.38 -19.71 13.07
CA PRO A 550 -34.60 -18.34 12.61
C PRO A 550 -34.07 -17.26 13.58
N GLN A 551 -33.55 -16.18 13.02
CA GLN A 551 -33.17 -14.94 13.69
C GLN A 551 -34.19 -13.84 13.33
N ALA A 552 -34.11 -12.66 13.95
CA ALA A 552 -35.07 -11.58 13.72
C ALA A 552 -35.25 -11.25 12.22
N HIS A 553 -34.15 -11.22 11.46
CA HIS A 553 -34.16 -10.94 10.02
C HIS A 553 -34.52 -12.14 9.12
N THR A 554 -34.60 -13.35 9.68
CA THR A 554 -35.01 -14.59 8.99
C THR A 554 -36.30 -15.20 9.55
N GLY A 555 -37.09 -14.42 10.31
CA GLY A 555 -38.47 -14.77 10.69
C GLY A 555 -38.73 -14.96 12.19
N ASN A 556 -37.75 -14.80 13.07
CA ASN A 556 -37.93 -14.92 14.53
C ASN A 556 -38.25 -13.58 15.18
N THR A 557 -39.49 -13.11 14.99
CA THR A 557 -39.98 -11.83 15.54
C THR A 557 -40.37 -11.92 17.02
N SER A 558 -40.55 -13.12 17.56
CA SER A 558 -40.92 -13.36 18.96
C SER A 558 -39.71 -13.47 19.90
N GLY A 559 -38.50 -13.58 19.36
CA GLY A 559 -37.28 -13.78 20.15
C GLY A 559 -37.17 -15.16 20.79
N CYS A 560 -37.92 -16.17 20.29
CA CYS A 560 -37.83 -17.53 20.81
C CYS A 560 -36.45 -18.15 20.53
N THR A 561 -36.05 -19.15 21.31
CA THR A 561 -34.81 -19.89 21.03
C THR A 561 -35.04 -20.82 19.84
N PRO A 562 -34.26 -20.70 18.74
CA PRO A 562 -34.41 -21.54 17.56
C PRO A 562 -34.37 -23.03 17.88
N GLY A 563 -35.29 -23.80 17.31
CA GLY A 563 -35.49 -25.20 17.66
C GLY A 563 -36.71 -25.80 16.96
N PRO A 564 -37.05 -27.08 17.23
CA PRO A 564 -38.21 -27.74 16.62
C PRO A 564 -39.55 -27.06 16.97
N THR A 565 -39.58 -26.19 17.98
CA THR A 565 -40.76 -25.41 18.40
C THR A 565 -40.66 -23.92 18.04
N CYS A 566 -39.54 -23.49 17.46
CA CYS A 566 -39.26 -22.10 17.06
C CYS A 566 -38.62 -22.14 15.66
N THR A 567 -39.48 -22.15 14.65
CA THR A 567 -39.12 -22.28 13.24
C THR A 567 -39.56 -21.03 12.46
N ASP A 568 -39.13 -20.91 11.21
CA ASP A 568 -39.72 -19.94 10.30
C ASP A 568 -41.18 -20.32 9.92
N SER A 569 -41.77 -19.53 9.01
CA SER A 569 -43.14 -19.78 8.51
C SER A 569 -43.34 -21.11 7.75
N ARG A 570 -42.27 -21.80 7.37
CA ARG A 570 -42.28 -23.06 6.62
C ARG A 570 -41.84 -24.26 7.48
N GLY A 571 -41.52 -24.06 8.76
CA GLY A 571 -41.05 -25.11 9.65
C GLY A 571 -39.53 -25.31 9.67
N ASN A 572 -38.77 -24.44 9.01
CA ASN A 572 -37.31 -24.54 8.96
C ASN A 572 -36.66 -23.97 10.24
N TRP A 573 -35.59 -24.61 10.71
CA TRP A 573 -34.72 -24.11 11.78
C TRP A 573 -33.32 -24.73 11.67
N GLY A 574 -32.30 -24.11 12.28
CA GLY A 574 -30.94 -24.66 12.39
C GLY A 574 -29.84 -23.76 11.81
N LEU A 575 -28.72 -24.36 11.43
CA LEU A 575 -27.54 -23.70 10.88
C LEU A 575 -27.80 -23.23 9.43
N GLY A 576 -27.51 -21.96 9.14
CA GLY A 576 -27.90 -21.28 7.88
C GLY A 576 -27.20 -21.78 6.61
N TRP A 577 -27.87 -21.71 5.45
CA TRP A 577 -27.39 -22.23 4.15
C TRP A 577 -26.04 -21.66 3.67
N SER A 578 -25.72 -20.42 4.05
CA SER A 578 -24.50 -19.73 3.60
C SER A 578 -23.21 -20.48 3.92
N ASN A 579 -23.08 -21.11 5.08
CA ASN A 579 -21.90 -21.88 5.48
C ASN A 579 -22.00 -23.38 5.16
N ASN A 580 -23.04 -23.83 4.45
CA ASN A 580 -23.20 -25.24 4.11
C ASN A 580 -22.14 -25.67 3.09
N PRO A 581 -21.37 -26.75 3.34
CA PRO A 581 -20.39 -27.26 2.39
C PRO A 581 -20.95 -27.59 1.00
N ALA A 582 -22.26 -27.89 0.89
CA ALA A 582 -23.00 -28.15 -0.34
C ALA A 582 -23.46 -26.87 -1.08
N ASN A 583 -23.25 -25.69 -0.51
CA ASN A 583 -23.62 -24.44 -1.16
C ASN A 583 -22.75 -24.21 -2.42
N PRO A 584 -23.37 -24.02 -3.61
CA PRO A 584 -22.66 -23.88 -4.87
C PRO A 584 -21.87 -22.57 -5.01
N ASP A 585 -21.95 -21.64 -4.05
CA ASP A 585 -21.05 -20.49 -3.96
C ASP A 585 -19.61 -20.87 -3.58
N TYR A 586 -19.38 -22.11 -3.14
CA TYR A 586 -18.06 -22.68 -2.91
C TYR A 586 -17.72 -23.74 -3.97
N PRO A 587 -16.46 -23.82 -4.44
CA PRO A 587 -16.06 -24.88 -5.35
C PRO A 587 -16.27 -26.25 -4.72
N VAL A 588 -16.91 -27.16 -5.46
CA VAL A 588 -17.19 -28.53 -5.00
C VAL A 588 -15.88 -29.28 -4.74
N PHE A 589 -14.92 -29.21 -5.67
CA PHE A 589 -13.65 -29.95 -5.60
C PHE A 589 -12.55 -29.26 -4.78
N ARG A 590 -12.91 -28.41 -3.82
CA ARG A 590 -11.93 -27.68 -2.97
C ARG A 590 -11.18 -28.64 -2.05
N LYS A 591 -9.88 -28.40 -1.87
CA LYS A 591 -9.03 -29.07 -0.87
C LYS A 591 -9.30 -28.48 0.52
N PRO A 592 -8.79 -29.07 1.62
CA PRO A 592 -8.79 -28.41 2.92
C PRO A 592 -8.08 -27.06 2.85
N PHE A 593 -8.71 -26.03 3.43
CA PHE A 593 -8.15 -24.69 3.45
C PHE A 593 -6.78 -24.65 4.17
N GLY A 594 -5.80 -24.01 3.54
CA GLY A 594 -4.44 -23.83 4.08
C GLY A 594 -3.50 -25.01 3.83
N ALA A 595 -4.01 -26.12 3.28
CA ALA A 595 -3.16 -27.21 2.79
C ALA A 595 -2.26 -26.72 1.63
N ASP A 596 -2.75 -25.77 0.85
CA ASP A 596 -1.94 -24.90 0.02
C ASP A 596 -1.86 -23.51 0.68
N PRO A 597 -0.65 -22.97 0.94
CA PRO A 597 -0.49 -21.60 1.45
C PRO A 597 -1.19 -20.52 0.60
N MET A 598 -1.46 -20.81 -0.68
CA MET A 598 -2.18 -19.92 -1.60
C MET A 598 -3.68 -19.77 -1.29
N ASP A 599 -4.26 -20.66 -0.49
CA ASP A 599 -5.67 -20.59 -0.14
C ASP A 599 -6.01 -19.28 0.59
N ALA A 600 -5.05 -18.75 1.36
CA ALA A 600 -5.18 -17.48 2.07
C ALA A 600 -5.34 -16.26 1.14
N LYS A 601 -4.97 -16.36 -0.14
CA LYS A 601 -5.24 -15.35 -1.18
C LYS A 601 -6.71 -15.38 -1.62
N ASN A 602 -7.36 -16.54 -1.53
CA ASN A 602 -8.73 -16.76 -2.00
C ASN A 602 -9.66 -17.38 -0.93
N PRO A 603 -9.74 -16.80 0.28
CA PRO A 603 -10.53 -17.40 1.37
C PRO A 603 -12.03 -17.47 1.05
N GLN A 604 -12.54 -16.66 0.11
CA GLN A 604 -13.93 -16.70 -0.37
C GLN A 604 -14.35 -18.07 -0.93
N ARG A 605 -13.41 -18.97 -1.25
CA ARG A 605 -13.70 -20.30 -1.79
C ARG A 605 -14.06 -21.34 -0.73
N TRP A 606 -14.01 -21.01 0.56
CA TRP A 606 -14.35 -21.91 1.66
C TRP A 606 -15.41 -21.32 2.60
N PRO A 607 -16.35 -22.15 3.11
CA PRO A 607 -17.23 -21.73 4.17
C PRO A 607 -16.45 -21.47 5.46
N TYR A 608 -17.01 -20.64 6.35
CA TYR A 608 -16.32 -20.20 7.56
C TYR A 608 -15.75 -21.33 8.44
N PRO A 609 -16.50 -22.41 8.74
CA PRO A 609 -15.99 -23.49 9.60
C PRO A 609 -14.79 -24.22 8.98
N GLU A 610 -14.77 -24.39 7.65
CA GLU A 610 -13.63 -25.01 6.95
C GLU A 610 -12.38 -24.12 7.01
N LYS A 611 -12.54 -22.79 6.96
CA LYS A 611 -11.41 -21.84 7.11
C LYS A 611 -10.79 -21.93 8.50
N VAL A 612 -11.62 -21.95 9.55
CA VAL A 612 -11.13 -22.02 10.95
C VAL A 612 -10.44 -23.36 11.24
N ILE A 613 -11.03 -24.49 10.83
CA ILE A 613 -10.37 -25.80 10.96
C ILE A 613 -9.09 -25.86 10.12
N GLY A 614 -9.11 -25.27 8.93
CA GLY A 614 -7.92 -25.10 8.10
C GLY A 614 -6.81 -24.34 8.81
N TRP A 615 -7.12 -23.21 9.47
CA TRP A 615 -6.14 -22.48 10.29
C TRP A 615 -5.66 -23.23 11.53
N ALA A 616 -6.48 -24.10 12.12
CA ALA A 616 -6.05 -25.01 13.18
C ALA A 616 -5.06 -26.06 12.65
N ALA A 617 -5.31 -26.56 11.44
CA ALA A 617 -4.49 -27.56 10.75
C ALA A 617 -3.23 -26.97 10.10
N TYR A 618 -3.26 -25.73 9.62
CA TYR A 618 -2.19 -25.04 8.90
C TYR A 618 -2.14 -23.58 9.38
N PRO A 619 -1.42 -23.28 10.47
CA PRO A 619 -1.38 -21.94 11.07
C PRO A 619 -0.96 -20.85 10.10
N ILE A 620 -1.51 -19.65 10.30
CA ILE A 620 -1.13 -18.46 9.54
C ILE A 620 0.36 -18.17 9.68
N THR A 621 1.01 -17.78 8.59
CA THR A 621 2.42 -17.38 8.60
C THR A 621 2.58 -15.91 8.95
N LYS A 622 3.54 -15.60 9.84
CA LYS A 622 3.91 -14.26 10.31
C LYS A 622 5.40 -14.00 10.11
N TYR A 623 5.77 -12.74 9.95
CA TYR A 623 7.16 -12.29 9.84
C TYR A 623 7.69 -11.89 11.22
N ASP A 624 8.86 -12.41 11.58
CA ASP A 624 9.61 -12.05 12.78
C ASP A 624 10.68 -11.02 12.39
N PHE A 625 10.42 -9.74 12.69
CA PHE A 625 11.26 -8.60 12.34
C PHE A 625 12.66 -8.61 12.96
N ARG A 626 12.94 -9.55 13.87
CA ARG A 626 14.26 -9.77 14.47
C ARG A 626 15.18 -10.58 13.57
N LYS A 627 14.63 -11.12 12.47
CA LYS A 627 15.32 -11.96 11.50
C LYS A 627 15.21 -11.34 10.13
N THR A 628 16.14 -11.66 9.23
CA THR A 628 16.15 -11.13 7.86
C THR A 628 15.90 -12.24 6.83
N GLY A 629 15.41 -11.86 5.66
CA GLY A 629 15.15 -12.78 4.55
C GLY A 629 14.13 -13.88 4.86
N THR A 630 14.28 -15.05 4.24
CA THR A 630 13.34 -16.17 4.37
C THR A 630 13.29 -16.77 5.78
N ALA A 631 14.34 -16.58 6.59
CA ALA A 631 14.39 -17.03 7.98
C ALA A 631 13.46 -16.24 8.91
N GLY A 632 12.96 -15.07 8.47
CA GLY A 632 11.97 -14.28 9.21
C GLY A 632 10.56 -14.87 9.21
N TRP A 633 10.27 -15.81 8.32
CA TRP A 633 8.93 -16.39 8.19
C TRP A 633 8.69 -17.57 9.12
N SER A 634 7.64 -17.51 9.94
CA SER A 634 7.28 -18.62 10.85
C SER A 634 5.77 -18.74 11.07
N ALA A 635 5.34 -19.90 11.57
CA ALA A 635 3.95 -20.11 11.98
C ALA A 635 3.59 -19.20 13.17
N GLY A 636 2.46 -18.52 13.07
CA GLY A 636 1.96 -17.58 14.09
C GLY A 636 1.49 -18.25 15.39
N TYR A 637 1.38 -19.57 15.44
CA TYR A 637 1.08 -20.35 16.66
C TYR A 637 1.35 -21.84 16.43
N ASN A 638 1.33 -22.65 17.49
CA ASN A 638 1.45 -24.10 17.42
C ASN A 638 0.30 -24.73 16.64
N GLN A 639 0.67 -25.54 15.64
CA GLN A 639 -0.25 -26.34 14.83
C GLN A 639 -0.91 -27.46 15.65
N ALA A 640 -2.19 -27.76 15.37
CA ALA A 640 -2.85 -28.97 15.87
C ALA A 640 -2.24 -30.24 15.25
N TRP A 641 -2.41 -31.38 15.91
CA TRP A 641 -1.84 -32.65 15.42
C TRP A 641 -2.88 -33.74 15.20
N TRP A 642 -2.59 -34.61 14.23
CA TRP A 642 -3.39 -35.77 13.83
C TRP A 642 -2.46 -36.99 13.79
N ASN A 643 -3.03 -38.20 13.88
CA ASN A 643 -2.27 -39.45 13.78
C ASN A 643 -1.72 -39.77 12.37
N GLY A 644 -1.93 -38.88 11.40
CA GLY A 644 -1.38 -38.99 10.05
C GLY A 644 -1.81 -37.85 9.13
N ALA A 645 -1.05 -37.59 8.08
CA ALA A 645 -1.32 -36.50 7.12
C ALA A 645 -2.68 -36.67 6.42
N VAL A 646 -3.05 -37.88 6.01
CA VAL A 646 -4.35 -38.17 5.38
C VAL A 646 -5.53 -37.83 6.31
N LEU A 647 -5.35 -38.00 7.62
CA LEU A 647 -6.39 -37.68 8.61
C LEU A 647 -6.54 -36.16 8.78
N ARG A 648 -5.44 -35.42 8.69
CA ARG A 648 -5.45 -33.95 8.64
C ARG A 648 -6.12 -33.45 7.35
N ASP A 649 -5.79 -34.04 6.21
CA ASP A 649 -6.35 -33.69 4.90
C ASP A 649 -7.85 -34.01 4.79
N THR A 650 -8.39 -34.81 5.71
CA THR A 650 -9.83 -35.16 5.82
C THR A 650 -10.51 -34.51 7.02
N ALA A 651 -9.92 -33.46 7.60
CA ALA A 651 -10.55 -32.68 8.68
C ALA A 651 -11.80 -31.91 8.21
N ARG A 652 -11.90 -31.59 6.91
CA ARG A 652 -13.12 -31.06 6.31
C ARG A 652 -14.19 -32.16 6.15
N PRO A 653 -15.49 -31.84 6.26
CA PRO A 653 -16.56 -32.80 6.02
C PRO A 653 -16.70 -33.11 4.52
N PRO A 654 -17.23 -34.30 4.16
CA PRO A 654 -17.74 -34.55 2.82
C PRO A 654 -18.85 -33.56 2.46
N ILE A 655 -19.01 -33.26 1.18
CA ILE A 655 -19.95 -32.20 0.72
C ILE A 655 -21.41 -32.55 1.04
N ALA A 656 -21.76 -33.83 0.96
CA ALA A 656 -23.09 -34.34 1.27
C ALA A 656 -23.41 -34.38 2.78
N ALA A 657 -22.44 -34.15 3.67
CA ALA A 657 -22.58 -34.42 5.10
C ALA A 657 -23.70 -33.62 5.79
N PHE A 658 -24.05 -32.45 5.24
CA PHE A 658 -25.06 -31.53 5.76
C PHE A 658 -26.20 -31.32 4.75
N CYS A 659 -26.57 -32.36 4.01
CA CYS A 659 -27.57 -32.31 2.96
C CYS A 659 -28.53 -33.50 3.06
N ASP A 660 -29.81 -33.23 3.36
CA ASP A 660 -30.84 -34.25 3.53
C ASP A 660 -32.20 -33.76 2.98
N ASN A 661 -32.76 -34.50 2.02
CA ASN A 661 -34.07 -34.23 1.42
C ASN A 661 -35.20 -35.12 1.99
N GLY A 662 -34.97 -35.79 3.12
CA GLY A 662 -36.00 -36.54 3.84
C GLY A 662 -37.08 -35.63 4.43
N ALA A 663 -38.15 -36.25 4.97
CA ALA A 663 -39.30 -35.53 5.55
C ALA A 663 -38.91 -34.59 6.70
N ASP A 664 -37.92 -34.99 7.51
CA ASP A 664 -37.35 -34.18 8.60
C ASP A 664 -36.00 -33.55 8.20
N GLY A 665 -35.65 -33.53 6.90
CA GLY A 665 -34.36 -33.02 6.40
C GLY A 665 -34.33 -31.50 6.25
N ASN A 666 -33.20 -30.96 5.78
CA ASN A 666 -33.05 -29.53 5.47
C ASN A 666 -33.40 -29.18 4.01
N ARG A 667 -34.15 -30.05 3.32
CA ARG A 667 -34.60 -29.84 1.93
C ARG A 667 -33.44 -29.60 0.97
N CYS A 668 -32.36 -30.35 1.16
CA CYS A 668 -31.14 -30.27 0.37
C CYS A 668 -30.92 -31.57 -0.42
N ASP A 669 -30.60 -31.47 -1.72
CA ASP A 669 -30.20 -32.59 -2.57
C ASP A 669 -29.02 -32.22 -3.50
N ILE A 670 -27.84 -32.76 -3.22
CA ILE A 670 -26.61 -32.50 -4.00
C ILE A 670 -26.67 -32.99 -5.47
N ASN A 671 -27.63 -33.86 -5.80
CA ASN A 671 -27.82 -34.35 -7.16
C ASN A 671 -28.65 -33.40 -8.03
N GLN A 672 -29.19 -32.32 -7.42
CA GLN A 672 -29.83 -31.24 -8.16
C GLN A 672 -28.82 -30.15 -8.53
N SER A 673 -29.10 -29.44 -9.62
CA SER A 673 -28.26 -28.30 -10.02
C SER A 673 -28.32 -27.14 -9.03
N GLN A 674 -29.43 -27.04 -8.30
CA GLN A 674 -29.63 -26.15 -7.16
C GLN A 674 -29.87 -27.01 -5.92
N PRO A 675 -28.83 -27.24 -5.07
CA PRO A 675 -28.95 -28.19 -3.98
C PRO A 675 -29.98 -27.81 -2.92
N CYS A 676 -30.08 -26.53 -2.58
CA CYS A 676 -31.14 -26.05 -1.70
C CYS A 676 -32.44 -25.91 -2.48
N LEU A 677 -33.42 -26.77 -2.15
CA LEU A 677 -34.69 -26.88 -2.87
C LEU A 677 -35.71 -25.81 -2.42
N GLU A 678 -35.42 -25.10 -1.34
CA GLU A 678 -36.25 -24.00 -0.87
C GLU A 678 -35.95 -22.71 -1.64
N SER A 679 -37.00 -22.08 -2.16
CA SER A 679 -36.92 -20.87 -2.98
C SER A 679 -36.37 -19.65 -2.23
N ASP A 680 -36.45 -19.63 -0.91
CA ASP A 680 -35.96 -18.57 -0.01
C ASP A 680 -34.61 -18.92 0.65
N TYR A 681 -34.03 -20.07 0.31
CA TYR A 681 -32.76 -20.59 0.84
C TYR A 681 -32.75 -20.98 2.32
N HIS A 682 -33.91 -21.22 2.91
CA HIS A 682 -34.00 -21.65 4.30
C HIS A 682 -33.70 -23.16 4.50
N CYS A 683 -32.71 -23.70 3.77
CA CYS A 683 -32.24 -25.08 3.89
C CYS A 683 -31.33 -25.28 5.11
N TRP A 684 -31.88 -25.03 6.30
CA TRP A 684 -31.14 -24.95 7.55
C TRP A 684 -30.91 -26.32 8.20
N TRP A 685 -29.67 -26.58 8.62
CA TRP A 685 -29.26 -27.89 9.13
C TRP A 685 -29.44 -28.01 10.65
N HIS A 686 -30.04 -29.10 11.12
CA HIS A 686 -30.32 -29.30 12.55
C HIS A 686 -30.17 -30.75 13.06
N LYS A 687 -29.48 -31.63 12.31
CA LYS A 687 -29.27 -33.04 12.70
C LYS A 687 -27.84 -33.31 13.19
N PRO A 688 -27.60 -34.39 13.96
CA PRO A 688 -26.25 -34.87 14.20
C PRO A 688 -25.60 -35.38 12.91
N VAL A 689 -24.28 -35.26 12.79
CA VAL A 689 -23.49 -35.69 11.63
C VAL A 689 -22.25 -36.44 12.08
N THR A 690 -21.91 -37.54 11.42
CA THR A 690 -20.64 -38.26 11.65
C THR A 690 -19.96 -38.55 10.31
N TRP A 691 -18.74 -38.05 10.12
CA TRP A 691 -17.88 -38.42 8.99
C TRP A 691 -16.55 -39.03 9.42
N LYS A 692 -16.19 -38.90 10.71
CA LYS A 692 -15.04 -39.56 11.34
C LYS A 692 -15.54 -40.52 12.42
N VAL A 693 -15.77 -41.77 12.03
CA VAL A 693 -16.38 -42.80 12.89
C VAL A 693 -15.54 -43.07 14.14
N ASP A 694 -14.22 -43.26 13.99
CA ASP A 694 -13.28 -43.34 15.11
C ASP A 694 -12.64 -41.97 15.35
N CYS A 695 -13.42 -41.00 15.83
CA CYS A 695 -12.92 -39.65 16.07
C CYS A 695 -11.83 -39.60 17.17
N ALA A 696 -11.78 -40.58 18.07
CA ALA A 696 -10.71 -40.68 19.06
C ALA A 696 -9.33 -40.77 18.38
N HIS A 697 -9.22 -41.58 17.32
CA HIS A 697 -8.01 -41.74 16.51
C HIS A 697 -7.91 -40.76 15.32
N SER A 698 -9.01 -40.49 14.64
CA SER A 698 -8.99 -39.81 13.33
C SER A 698 -9.15 -38.29 13.38
N CYS A 699 -9.67 -37.73 14.48
CA CYS A 699 -9.82 -36.29 14.66
C CYS A 699 -8.54 -35.62 15.20
N GLY A 700 -8.45 -34.32 14.98
CA GLY A 700 -7.34 -33.48 15.41
C GLY A 700 -7.33 -33.24 16.90
N ASN A 701 -6.15 -32.99 17.45
CA ASN A 701 -5.91 -32.78 18.87
C ASN A 701 -5.17 -31.46 19.13
N GLU A 702 -5.38 -30.92 20.32
CA GLU A 702 -4.76 -29.68 20.78
C GLU A 702 -3.23 -29.80 20.89
N ASN A 703 -2.55 -28.66 20.72
CA ASN A 703 -1.11 -28.52 20.95
C ASN A 703 -0.78 -27.21 21.71
N ILE A 704 -0.69 -27.27 23.04
CA ILE A 704 -0.40 -26.09 23.86
C ILE A 704 1.10 -25.79 23.91
N ARG A 705 1.45 -24.50 23.78
CA ARG A 705 2.82 -24.00 23.95
C ARG A 705 3.06 -23.49 25.37
N PHE A 706 2.11 -22.74 25.93
CA PHE A 706 2.30 -22.01 27.17
C PHE A 706 1.54 -22.69 28.34
N PRO A 707 2.23 -23.08 29.42
CA PRO A 707 1.57 -23.55 30.63
C PRO A 707 0.79 -22.42 31.33
N THR A 708 -0.10 -22.78 32.25
CA THR A 708 -1.03 -21.83 32.91
C THR A 708 -0.36 -20.83 33.84
N ASP A 709 0.85 -21.12 34.30
CA ASP A 709 1.67 -20.25 35.15
C ASP A 709 2.69 -19.41 34.34
N TYR A 710 2.69 -19.54 33.00
CA TYR A 710 3.60 -18.78 32.16
C TYR A 710 3.23 -17.29 32.17
N PRO A 711 4.17 -16.38 32.50
CA PRO A 711 3.89 -14.95 32.52
C PRO A 711 3.62 -14.42 31.11
N GLU A 712 2.95 -13.29 30.99
CA GLU A 712 2.74 -12.61 29.70
C GLU A 712 4.09 -12.45 28.97
N PRO A 713 4.25 -13.04 27.77
CA PRO A 713 5.51 -13.00 27.07
C PRO A 713 5.89 -11.56 26.69
N VAL A 714 7.19 -11.29 26.74
CA VAL A 714 7.78 -10.01 26.36
C VAL A 714 8.59 -10.24 25.08
N PHE A 715 8.35 -9.44 24.04
CA PHE A 715 9.03 -9.58 22.75
C PHE A 715 9.89 -8.39 22.47
N ALA A 716 11.20 -8.63 22.23
CA ALA A 716 12.26 -7.63 22.04
C ALA A 716 13.05 -7.74 20.76
N LEU A 717 13.44 -6.60 20.18
CA LEU A 717 14.44 -6.56 19.11
C LEU A 717 15.82 -6.99 19.61
N LYS A 718 16.16 -6.73 20.89
CA LYS A 718 17.45 -7.10 21.50
C LYS A 718 17.29 -8.04 22.70
N ALA A 719 18.18 -9.02 22.83
CA ALA A 719 18.10 -10.07 23.85
C ALA A 719 18.24 -9.54 25.30
N GLU A 720 19.03 -8.49 25.49
CA GLU A 720 19.19 -7.80 26.77
C GLU A 720 17.90 -7.09 27.22
N GLU A 721 17.09 -6.60 26.29
CA GLU A 721 15.82 -5.92 26.59
C GLU A 721 14.73 -6.94 26.94
N GLU A 722 14.73 -8.12 26.30
CA GLU A 722 13.88 -9.27 26.65
C GLU A 722 14.13 -9.73 28.09
N THR A 723 15.42 -9.83 28.46
CA THR A 723 15.85 -10.20 29.81
C THR A 723 15.43 -9.16 30.86
N ALA A 724 15.45 -7.87 30.50
CA ALA A 724 14.99 -6.78 31.34
C ALA A 724 13.45 -6.72 31.48
N ARG A 725 12.70 -7.59 30.76
CA ARG A 725 11.23 -7.57 30.67
C ARG A 725 10.64 -6.20 30.29
N LYS A 726 11.44 -5.35 29.64
CA LYS A 726 10.93 -4.17 28.93
C LYS A 726 10.26 -4.68 27.67
N MET A 727 9.22 -4.05 27.10
CA MET A 727 8.60 -4.45 25.81
C MET A 727 9.39 -3.85 24.62
N PRO A 728 10.25 -4.60 23.91
CA PRO A 728 11.25 -3.98 23.03
C PRO A 728 11.10 -4.28 21.52
N VAL A 729 10.07 -4.99 21.06
CA VAL A 729 9.62 -4.92 19.66
C VAL A 729 8.70 -3.74 19.54
N GLU A 730 9.26 -2.56 19.74
CA GLU A 730 8.58 -1.31 19.43
C GLU A 730 8.97 -0.95 18.01
N HIS A 731 8.14 -1.34 17.04
CA HIS A 731 8.24 -0.73 15.72
C HIS A 731 8.07 0.79 15.86
N TYR A 732 8.94 1.52 15.16
CA TYR A 732 8.99 2.98 15.17
C TYR A 732 8.88 3.57 16.59
N ARG A 733 9.94 3.37 17.39
CA ARG A 733 10.01 3.91 18.75
C ARG A 733 9.73 5.41 18.74
N PRO A 734 8.79 5.90 19.56
CA PRO A 734 8.45 7.31 19.59
C PRO A 734 9.63 8.14 20.11
N ASN A 735 9.69 9.41 19.70
CA ASN A 735 10.57 10.39 20.32
C ASN A 735 9.91 10.88 21.62
N CYS A 736 10.46 10.49 22.76
CA CYS A 736 9.85 10.79 24.07
C CYS A 736 10.36 12.06 24.74
N ASP A 737 11.37 12.70 24.16
CA ASP A 737 11.93 13.95 24.67
C ASP A 737 12.16 14.92 23.50
N PRO A 738 11.45 16.05 23.40
CA PRO A 738 11.69 17.00 22.32
C PRO A 738 13.13 17.53 22.29
N PHE A 739 13.84 17.46 23.43
CA PHE A 739 15.23 17.90 23.61
C PHE A 739 16.25 16.75 23.48
N ASP A 740 15.82 15.52 23.22
CA ASP A 740 16.69 14.38 22.94
C ASP A 740 16.14 13.49 21.83
N THR A 741 16.89 13.32 20.74
CA THR A 741 16.49 12.40 19.67
C THR A 741 17.13 11.04 19.90
N ASP A 742 16.31 10.02 20.14
CA ASP A 742 16.69 8.63 20.45
C ASP A 742 17.58 7.95 19.36
N GLU A 743 17.83 8.61 18.23
CA GLU A 743 18.68 8.17 17.10
C GLU A 743 20.05 8.89 17.07
N GLY A 744 20.74 9.01 18.21
CA GLY A 744 22.12 9.49 18.24
C GLY A 744 22.30 11.01 18.38
N GLY A 745 21.29 11.72 18.88
CA GLY A 745 21.44 13.08 19.43
C GLY A 745 21.65 14.21 18.40
N VAL A 746 21.40 13.97 17.12
CA VAL A 746 21.43 15.04 16.11
C VAL A 746 20.08 15.76 16.13
N ASN A 747 20.09 17.11 16.07
CA ASN A 747 18.93 17.96 15.84
C ASN A 747 17.96 18.19 17.04
N LYS A 748 18.51 18.25 18.26
CA LYS A 748 17.80 18.65 19.48
C LYS A 748 17.38 20.11 19.42
N ILE A 749 16.12 20.44 19.70
CA ILE A 749 15.70 21.85 19.83
C ILE A 749 16.20 22.44 21.15
N LEU A 750 16.23 23.77 21.26
CA LEU A 750 16.69 24.46 22.47
C LEU A 750 15.58 24.55 23.53
N ASP A 751 15.95 24.52 24.82
CA ASP A 751 15.05 24.61 25.98
C ASP A 751 14.12 25.83 25.98
N ASN A 752 14.51 26.92 25.30
CA ASN A 752 13.69 28.13 25.19
C ASN A 752 12.57 28.03 24.12
N SER A 753 12.42 26.88 23.48
CA SER A 753 11.41 26.65 22.44
C SER A 753 10.02 26.47 23.05
N LEU A 754 9.05 27.16 22.46
CA LEU A 754 7.64 27.08 22.82
C LEU A 754 6.97 25.99 21.99
N ILE A 755 6.85 24.79 22.56
CA ILE A 755 6.37 23.59 21.89
C ILE A 755 4.83 23.52 21.95
N ILE A 756 4.22 23.13 20.84
CA ILE A 756 2.80 22.76 20.75
C ILE A 756 2.74 21.39 20.08
N ASP A 757 2.33 20.40 20.84
CA ASP A 757 2.07 19.03 20.42
C ASP A 757 0.70 18.92 19.73
N ASN A 758 0.46 17.81 19.03
CA ASN A 758 -0.82 17.52 18.35
C ASN A 758 -1.95 17.05 19.28
N VAL A 759 -1.68 16.90 20.57
CA VAL A 759 -2.67 16.57 21.59
C VAL A 759 -2.42 17.38 22.86
N ALA A 760 -3.47 17.60 23.64
CA ALA A 760 -3.39 18.38 24.86
C ALA A 760 -2.58 17.66 25.96
N ASP A 761 -2.05 18.42 26.93
CA ASP A 761 -1.28 17.89 28.08
C ASP A 761 -2.05 16.83 28.90
N SER A 762 -3.39 16.86 28.85
CA SER A 762 -4.25 15.87 29.51
C SER A 762 -4.25 14.48 28.85
N VAL A 763 -3.65 14.34 27.67
CA VAL A 763 -3.57 13.08 26.92
C VAL A 763 -2.21 12.46 27.22
N ASN A 764 -2.17 11.40 28.02
CA ASN A 764 -0.92 10.68 28.27
C ASN A 764 -0.53 9.80 27.09
N SER A 765 0.76 9.60 26.87
CA SER A 765 1.23 8.60 25.92
C SER A 765 0.85 7.20 26.39
N VAL A 766 0.28 6.40 25.50
CA VAL A 766 0.02 4.97 25.73
C VAL A 766 1.31 4.15 25.67
N ARG A 767 2.36 4.70 25.03
CA ARG A 767 3.64 4.01 24.83
C ARG A 767 4.41 3.89 26.16
N PRO A 768 4.82 2.67 26.57
CA PRO A 768 5.54 2.46 27.83
C PRO A 768 6.82 3.31 27.92
N GLY A 769 7.02 3.99 29.06
CA GLY A 769 8.23 4.79 29.29
C GLY A 769 8.31 6.12 28.52
N CYS A 770 7.30 6.46 27.72
CA CYS A 770 7.25 7.70 26.92
C CYS A 770 6.42 8.79 27.61
N LEU A 771 6.81 9.19 28.83
CA LEU A 771 6.09 10.24 29.53
C LEU A 771 6.43 11.61 28.94
N ARG A 772 5.39 12.37 28.56
CA ARG A 772 5.59 13.77 28.14
C ARG A 772 6.03 14.59 29.34
N ASN A 773 7.27 15.07 29.29
CA ASN A 773 7.91 15.88 30.33
C ASN A 773 7.91 17.39 29.99
N TRP A 774 7.29 17.79 28.87
CA TRP A 774 7.09 19.20 28.49
C TRP A 774 5.62 19.62 28.65
N VAL A 775 5.39 20.93 28.61
CA VAL A 775 4.05 21.55 28.70
C VAL A 775 3.76 22.30 27.42
N ASN A 776 2.58 22.05 26.84
CA ASN A 776 2.11 22.74 25.65
C ASN A 776 2.03 24.26 25.88
N LYS A 777 2.61 25.02 24.95
CA LYS A 777 2.54 26.50 24.89
C LYS A 777 1.46 26.98 23.93
N GLY A 778 0.47 26.15 23.66
CA GLY A 778 -0.56 26.42 22.66
C GLY A 778 -1.57 25.30 22.56
N THR A 779 -2.33 25.31 21.48
CA THR A 779 -3.36 24.32 21.17
C THR A 779 -3.17 23.82 19.75
N PHE A 780 -3.45 22.53 19.55
CA PHE A 780 -3.68 21.96 18.24
C PHE A 780 -5.17 21.63 18.06
N GLY A 781 -5.69 21.79 16.84
CA GLY A 781 -7.06 21.39 16.51
C GLY A 781 -7.24 21.16 15.02
N PHE A 782 -8.24 20.34 14.69
CA PHE A 782 -8.61 20.06 13.30
C PHE A 782 -9.76 20.94 12.84
N THR A 783 -9.84 21.11 11.52
CA THR A 783 -11.03 21.51 10.79
C THR A 783 -11.24 20.53 9.66
N PHE A 784 -12.45 19.99 9.57
CA PHE A 784 -12.87 19.03 8.55
C PHE A 784 -13.79 19.72 7.55
N ALA A 785 -13.58 19.49 6.26
CA ALA A 785 -14.50 19.99 5.24
C ALA A 785 -15.87 19.31 5.36
N GLU A 786 -16.92 20.12 5.33
CA GLU A 786 -18.31 19.66 5.26
C GLU A 786 -18.62 19.20 3.84
N ASP A 787 -19.26 18.05 3.71
CA ASP A 787 -19.78 17.57 2.43
C ASP A 787 -21.13 18.22 2.07
N HIS A 788 -21.66 17.86 0.90
CA HIS A 788 -22.96 18.37 0.42
C HIS A 788 -24.18 17.88 1.23
N THR A 789 -23.99 16.90 2.12
CA THR A 789 -25.01 16.34 3.02
C THR A 789 -24.88 16.85 4.46
N GLY A 790 -23.90 17.72 4.75
CA GLY A 790 -23.64 18.25 6.09
C GLY A 790 -22.76 17.36 6.98
N HIS A 791 -22.12 16.32 6.45
CA HIS A 791 -21.26 15.39 7.20
C HIS A 791 -19.77 15.63 6.95
N TYR A 792 -18.92 15.14 7.86
CA TYR A 792 -17.46 15.35 7.85
C TYR A 792 -16.72 14.07 7.45
N ARG A 793 -16.91 13.67 6.19
CA ARG A 793 -16.42 12.42 5.56
C ARG A 793 -14.93 12.18 5.78
N SER A 794 -14.15 13.26 5.79
CA SER A 794 -12.70 13.23 5.93
C SER A 794 -12.20 12.54 7.21
N LYS A 795 -13.03 12.42 8.26
CA LYS A 795 -12.67 11.71 9.50
C LYS A 795 -12.44 10.21 9.30
N ILE A 796 -13.02 9.63 8.25
CA ILE A 796 -12.77 8.24 7.85
C ILE A 796 -11.29 8.06 7.48
N ASP A 797 -10.69 9.05 6.82
CA ASP A 797 -9.28 9.09 6.36
C ASP A 797 -8.31 9.65 7.42
N LEU A 798 -8.80 10.02 8.60
CA LEU A 798 -7.96 10.45 9.71
C LEU A 798 -7.64 9.25 10.60
N HIS A 799 -6.35 9.08 10.89
CA HIS A 799 -5.83 7.98 11.71
C HIS A 799 -4.82 8.50 12.74
N GLN A 800 -4.67 7.77 13.85
CA GLN A 800 -3.67 8.03 14.89
C GLN A 800 -2.74 6.83 15.09
N LEU A 801 -1.47 7.11 15.40
CA LEU A 801 -0.44 6.12 15.71
C LEU A 801 0.40 6.53 16.92
N GLY A 802 0.86 5.52 17.65
CA GLY A 802 1.72 5.63 18.82
C GLY A 802 3.19 5.81 18.48
N GLY A 803 3.53 6.71 17.57
CA GLY A 803 4.90 7.10 17.22
C GLY A 803 5.08 8.61 17.34
N GLY A 804 6.04 9.19 16.62
CA GLY A 804 6.19 10.65 16.59
C GLY A 804 6.67 11.21 17.93
N LEU A 805 6.50 12.52 18.15
CA LEU A 805 6.81 13.14 19.43
C LEU A 805 5.77 12.73 20.49
N GLY A 806 6.23 12.36 21.69
CA GLY A 806 5.35 12.03 22.81
C GLY A 806 4.48 10.79 22.59
N GLY A 807 4.85 9.94 21.63
CA GLY A 807 4.14 8.71 21.29
C GLY A 807 2.73 8.92 20.76
N HIS A 808 2.49 10.03 20.06
CA HIS A 808 1.26 10.24 19.32
C HIS A 808 1.47 11.07 18.04
N PHE A 809 1.00 10.57 16.89
CA PHE A 809 0.80 11.42 15.70
C PHE A 809 -0.44 11.08 14.88
N TRP A 810 -0.95 12.09 14.17
CA TRP A 810 -2.04 11.93 13.22
C TRP A 810 -1.51 11.80 11.80
N PHE A 811 -2.19 11.05 10.96
CA PHE A 811 -1.96 11.08 9.52
C PHE A 811 -3.26 10.88 8.72
N GLY A 812 -3.20 11.24 7.45
CA GLY A 812 -4.22 10.96 6.43
C GLY A 812 -3.58 10.94 5.04
N HIS A 813 -4.39 10.87 3.98
CA HIS A 813 -3.87 10.82 2.61
C HIS A 813 -3.99 12.18 1.91
N THR A 814 -3.03 12.48 1.02
CA THR A 814 -3.02 13.71 0.24
C THR A 814 -4.15 13.76 -0.78
N ARG A 815 -4.74 14.94 -0.98
CA ARG A 815 -5.92 15.18 -1.82
C ARG A 815 -5.69 16.38 -2.74
N LYS A 816 -6.43 16.43 -3.85
CA LYS A 816 -6.59 17.65 -4.63
C LYS A 816 -7.49 18.65 -3.89
N PRO A 817 -7.30 19.96 -4.09
CA PRO A 817 -8.11 21.00 -3.44
C PRO A 817 -9.62 20.86 -3.71
N GLY A 818 -10.45 21.21 -2.72
CA GLY A 818 -11.91 21.34 -2.89
C GLY A 818 -12.66 20.01 -2.75
N SER A 819 -12.14 19.11 -1.91
CA SER A 819 -12.76 17.83 -1.64
C SER A 819 -13.47 17.82 -0.29
N ALA A 820 -14.53 17.01 -0.15
CA ALA A 820 -15.11 16.65 1.15
C ALA A 820 -14.14 15.85 2.05
N MET A 821 -12.95 15.52 1.50
CA MET A 821 -11.86 14.82 2.17
C MET A 821 -10.78 15.76 2.73
N ASP A 822 -10.97 17.08 2.63
CA ASP A 822 -9.99 18.06 3.09
C ASP A 822 -9.96 18.09 4.63
N ILE A 823 -8.76 17.91 5.20
CA ILE A 823 -8.46 17.96 6.64
C ILE A 823 -7.41 19.04 6.85
N THR A 824 -7.65 19.98 7.77
CA THR A 824 -6.66 20.99 8.16
C THR A 824 -6.36 20.89 9.65
N GLY A 825 -5.11 20.59 10.00
CA GLY A 825 -4.60 20.70 11.37
C GLY A 825 -3.97 22.07 11.61
N THR A 826 -4.26 22.69 12.75
CA THR A 826 -3.75 24.03 13.09
C THR A 826 -3.17 24.06 14.50
N TRP A 827 -1.90 24.47 14.61
CA TRP A 827 -1.25 24.83 15.87
C TRP A 827 -1.38 26.33 16.12
N LYS A 828 -1.80 26.72 17.32
CA LYS A 828 -1.96 28.11 17.74
C LYS A 828 -1.27 28.33 19.08
N LEU A 829 -0.35 29.29 19.14
CA LEU A 829 0.33 29.66 20.38
C LEU A 829 -0.67 30.28 21.38
N ASN A 830 -0.52 30.02 22.67
CA ASN A 830 -1.42 30.54 23.71
C ASN A 830 -1.06 31.97 24.19
N GLN A 831 -0.03 32.56 23.60
CA GLN A 831 0.48 33.88 23.93
C GLN A 831 0.86 34.65 22.66
N PRO A 832 0.81 35.98 22.67
CA PRO A 832 1.35 36.77 21.58
C PRO A 832 2.88 36.67 21.55
N LEU A 833 3.43 36.73 20.34
CA LEU A 833 4.86 36.82 20.07
C LEU A 833 5.09 38.08 19.23
N ASN A 834 5.80 39.04 19.81
CA ASN A 834 6.12 40.33 19.18
C ASN A 834 7.63 40.45 18.93
N SER A 835 8.21 39.37 18.43
CA SER A 835 9.65 39.22 18.22
C SER A 835 9.93 38.40 16.97
N TRP A 836 11.20 38.33 16.60
CA TRP A 836 11.66 37.31 15.68
C TRP A 836 11.61 35.95 16.35
N ALA A 837 11.22 34.93 15.60
CA ALA A 837 11.23 33.55 16.05
C ALA A 837 11.45 32.57 14.89
N ARG A 838 12.15 31.47 15.19
CA ARG A 838 12.26 30.32 14.31
C ARG A 838 11.06 29.40 14.52
N VAL A 839 10.49 28.91 13.43
CA VAL A 839 9.42 27.91 13.44
C VAL A 839 9.99 26.56 13.01
N MET A 840 9.75 25.51 13.79
CA MET A 840 10.19 24.15 13.48
C MET A 840 9.02 23.18 13.62
N VAL A 841 8.95 22.17 12.75
CA VAL A 841 7.95 21.09 12.81
C VAL A 841 8.64 19.77 13.11
N HIS A 842 8.06 18.95 13.98
CA HIS A 842 8.51 17.58 14.19
C HIS A 842 7.87 16.69 13.13
N LEU A 843 8.68 15.85 12.48
CA LEU A 843 8.21 14.88 11.49
C LEU A 843 8.39 13.47 12.04
N PRO A 844 7.36 12.60 11.94
CA PRO A 844 7.47 11.22 12.37
C PRO A 844 8.28 10.39 11.37
N SER A 845 8.89 9.30 11.86
CA SER A 845 9.72 8.39 11.08
C SER A 845 8.97 7.58 10.01
N HIS A 846 7.64 7.56 10.05
CA HIS A 846 6.77 6.78 9.17
C HIS A 846 5.41 7.46 9.02
N SER A 847 4.65 7.05 7.99
CA SER A 847 3.32 7.59 7.68
C SER A 847 3.30 9.11 7.44
N ALA A 848 4.42 9.68 6.98
CA ALA A 848 4.60 11.06 6.57
C ALA A 848 5.44 11.09 5.27
N HIS A 849 4.77 10.99 4.12
CA HIS A 849 5.38 10.53 2.87
C HIS A 849 5.46 11.61 1.80
N THR A 850 4.49 12.54 1.79
CA THR A 850 4.40 13.58 0.76
C THR A 850 5.66 14.43 0.65
N GLN A 851 6.00 14.80 -0.59
CA GLN A 851 7.10 15.71 -0.89
C GLN A 851 6.65 17.18 -1.00
N GLN A 852 5.35 17.44 -0.89
CA GLN A 852 4.73 18.74 -1.16
C GLN A 852 3.85 19.22 0.00
N ALA A 853 4.24 18.95 1.25
CA ALA A 853 3.50 19.42 2.42
C ALA A 853 3.58 20.95 2.53
N VAL A 854 2.43 21.62 2.38
CA VAL A 854 2.32 23.08 2.43
C VAL A 854 1.92 23.55 3.83
N TYR A 855 2.88 24.12 4.55
CA TYR A 855 2.64 24.78 5.82
C TYR A 855 2.33 26.26 5.60
N LYS A 856 1.27 26.75 6.23
CA LYS A 856 0.89 28.18 6.21
C LYS A 856 1.14 28.80 7.58
N ILE A 857 1.99 29.83 7.63
CA ILE A 857 2.43 30.52 8.84
C ILE A 857 1.74 31.88 8.93
N ASP A 858 0.80 32.03 9.86
CA ASP A 858 0.13 33.28 10.22
C ASP A 858 1.00 34.05 11.23
N LEU A 859 1.43 35.25 10.83
CA LEU A 859 2.32 36.11 11.62
C LEU A 859 1.59 36.86 12.76
N GLY A 860 0.26 36.78 12.79
CA GLY A 860 -0.60 37.40 13.80
C GLY A 860 -0.91 38.88 13.55
N ASP A 861 -0.38 39.46 12.48
CA ASP A 861 -0.50 40.89 12.13
C ASP A 861 -1.64 41.19 11.13
N GLY A 862 -2.39 40.17 10.72
CA GLY A 862 -3.46 40.26 9.73
C GLY A 862 -2.98 40.21 8.27
N SER A 863 -1.68 40.05 8.02
CA SER A 863 -1.14 39.80 6.68
C SER A 863 -1.51 38.40 6.17
N LYS A 864 -1.31 38.16 4.87
CA LYS A 864 -1.49 36.82 4.29
C LYS A 864 -0.48 35.85 4.92
N PRO A 865 -0.90 34.62 5.28
CA PRO A 865 0.03 33.62 5.78
C PRO A 865 1.19 33.37 4.81
N ARG A 866 2.40 33.20 5.35
CA ARG A 866 3.57 32.79 4.58
C ARG A 866 3.49 31.30 4.32
N GLU A 867 3.75 30.86 3.09
CA GLU A 867 3.73 29.44 2.75
C GLU A 867 5.14 28.86 2.74
N ARG A 868 5.29 27.62 3.20
CA ARG A 868 6.53 26.83 3.17
C ARG A 868 6.21 25.42 2.72
N ILE A 869 6.91 24.95 1.69
CA ILE A 869 6.73 23.62 1.13
C ILE A 869 7.98 22.77 1.44
N ILE A 870 7.78 21.71 2.21
CA ILE A 870 8.84 20.78 2.60
C ILE A 870 8.43 19.33 2.33
N PRO A 871 9.39 18.43 2.02
CA PRO A 871 9.14 17.01 2.05
C PRO A 871 9.01 16.50 3.49
N GLN A 872 8.02 15.63 3.74
CA GLN A 872 7.82 15.01 5.05
C GLN A 872 8.53 13.66 5.22
N ARG A 873 8.92 13.00 4.11
CA ARG A 873 9.55 11.66 4.07
C ARG A 873 10.98 11.64 4.58
N VAL A 874 11.17 12.06 5.83
CA VAL A 874 12.48 12.15 6.48
C VAL A 874 12.97 10.78 6.95
N LEU A 875 12.06 9.81 7.17
CA LEU A 875 12.37 8.43 7.56
C LEU A 875 13.12 8.30 8.90
N GLU A 876 12.98 9.31 9.76
CA GLU A 876 13.47 9.37 11.15
C GLU A 876 12.65 10.43 11.90
N HIS A 877 12.61 10.34 13.24
CA HIS A 877 11.99 11.38 14.07
C HIS A 877 12.86 12.63 14.08
N ARG A 878 12.37 13.75 13.50
CA ARG A 878 13.23 14.93 13.26
C ARG A 878 12.49 16.26 13.29
N TRP A 879 13.12 17.27 13.90
CA TRP A 879 12.70 18.67 13.78
C TRP A 879 13.17 19.32 12.47
N VAL A 880 12.28 19.97 11.72
CA VAL A 880 12.63 20.63 10.45
C VAL A 880 12.24 22.09 10.52
N SER A 881 13.17 22.98 10.13
CA SER A 881 12.91 24.42 10.08
C SER A 881 11.91 24.77 8.98
N LEU A 882 10.89 25.56 9.32
CA LEU A 882 10.07 26.30 8.34
C LEU A 882 10.63 27.69 8.06
N GLY A 883 11.71 28.08 8.75
CA GLY A 883 12.37 29.38 8.63
C GLY A 883 12.11 30.31 9.82
N VAL A 884 12.61 31.53 9.70
CA VAL A 884 12.56 32.56 10.74
C VAL A 884 11.68 33.74 10.32
N PHE A 885 10.77 34.15 11.20
CA PHE A 885 9.77 35.18 10.91
C PHE A 885 9.68 36.21 12.03
N LYS A 886 9.25 37.42 11.66
CA LYS A 886 8.86 38.45 12.63
C LYS A 886 7.38 38.32 12.93
N PHE A 887 7.06 37.86 14.13
CA PHE A 887 5.68 37.77 14.60
C PHE A 887 5.25 39.10 15.24
N ALA A 888 3.97 39.44 15.07
CA ALA A 888 3.34 40.61 15.67
C ALA A 888 1.88 40.29 16.00
N GLY A 889 1.68 39.40 16.95
CA GLY A 889 0.37 38.89 17.35
C GLY A 889 0.47 37.47 17.87
N THR A 890 -0.60 36.68 17.78
CA THR A 890 -0.58 35.27 18.19
C THR A 890 -0.26 34.37 16.99
N PRO A 891 0.92 33.72 16.96
CA PRO A 891 1.30 32.83 15.86
C PRO A 891 0.32 31.68 15.65
N LYS A 892 0.07 31.35 14.39
CA LYS A 892 -0.58 30.08 14.00
C LYS A 892 0.14 29.44 12.84
N VAL A 893 0.16 28.12 12.81
CA VAL A 893 0.62 27.36 11.65
C VAL A 893 -0.43 26.32 11.32
N SER A 894 -0.80 26.21 10.04
CA SER A 894 -1.75 25.20 9.56
C SER A 894 -1.12 24.34 8.48
N LEU A 895 -1.45 23.05 8.50
CA LEU A 895 -1.11 22.07 7.48
C LEU A 895 -2.41 21.38 7.03
N ALA A 896 -2.66 21.36 5.73
CA ALA A 896 -3.79 20.62 5.15
C ALA A 896 -3.29 19.40 4.40
N ASN A 897 -4.13 18.35 4.29
CA ASN A 897 -3.86 17.22 3.40
C ASN A 897 -4.03 17.54 1.91
N VAL A 898 -3.99 18.81 1.52
CA VAL A 898 -4.19 19.27 0.16
C VAL A 898 -2.84 19.61 -0.45
N THR A 899 -2.41 18.85 -1.46
CA THR A 899 -1.10 19.00 -2.11
C THR A 899 -1.23 19.03 -3.63
N GLY A 900 -0.21 19.57 -4.31
CA GLY A 900 -0.18 19.65 -5.78
C GLY A 900 -0.18 18.28 -6.44
N ASP A 901 0.42 17.29 -5.78
CA ASP A 901 0.51 15.88 -6.18
C ASP A 901 -0.59 14.97 -5.60
N GLY A 902 -1.53 15.50 -4.81
CA GLY A 902 -2.46 14.69 -4.02
C GLY A 902 -3.41 13.83 -4.86
N ASP A 903 -3.12 12.54 -4.94
CA ASP A 903 -3.88 11.51 -5.67
C ASP A 903 -4.57 10.49 -4.73
N GLY A 904 -4.42 10.67 -3.42
CA GLY A 904 -4.95 9.77 -2.40
C GLY A 904 -4.00 8.66 -1.95
N ASN A 905 -2.78 8.58 -2.50
CA ASN A 905 -1.82 7.51 -2.18
C ASN A 905 -0.77 7.95 -1.14
N GLU A 906 -0.20 9.15 -1.28
CA GLU A 906 0.82 9.64 -0.36
C GLU A 906 0.20 10.03 0.99
N LYS A 907 0.87 9.67 2.09
CA LYS A 907 0.47 10.05 3.45
C LYS A 907 1.01 11.43 3.83
N ILE A 908 0.24 12.16 4.62
CA ILE A 908 0.64 13.42 5.25
C ILE A 908 0.39 13.34 6.77
N ALA A 909 1.32 13.85 7.57
CA ALA A 909 1.28 13.72 9.03
C ALA A 909 1.20 15.06 9.77
N TRP A 910 0.55 15.05 10.93
CA TRP A 910 0.53 16.12 11.93
C TRP A 910 1.06 15.62 13.27
N ASP A 911 2.19 16.18 13.68
CA ASP A 911 2.88 15.87 14.93
C ASP A 911 3.02 17.16 15.77
N ALA A 912 4.23 17.62 16.10
CA ALA A 912 4.44 18.82 16.90
C ALA A 912 5.01 20.00 16.12
N ILE A 913 4.86 21.20 16.68
CA ILE A 913 5.53 22.43 16.23
C ILE A 913 6.24 23.11 17.40
N ALA A 914 7.31 23.85 17.12
CA ALA A 914 8.01 24.66 18.09
C ALA A 914 8.27 26.07 17.55
N PHE A 915 8.05 27.08 18.41
CA PHE A 915 8.46 28.46 18.17
C PHE A 915 9.64 28.78 19.08
N GLN A 916 10.81 29.06 18.50
CA GLN A 916 11.98 29.48 19.26
C GLN A 916 12.12 31.01 19.16
N PRO A 917 11.83 31.77 20.24
CA PRO A 917 12.06 33.21 20.24
C PRO A 917 13.55 33.51 20.05
N LEU A 918 13.83 34.52 19.23
CA LEU A 918 15.20 34.96 18.92
C LEU A 918 15.43 36.38 19.48
N PRO A 919 16.68 36.71 19.86
CA PRO A 919 17.02 38.04 20.36
C PRO A 919 16.85 39.15 19.31
N GLY A 920 16.79 38.79 18.03
CA GLY A 920 16.58 39.70 16.91
C GLY A 920 16.44 38.96 15.59
N LYS A 921 16.40 39.70 14.49
CA LYS A 921 16.50 39.12 13.14
C LYS A 921 17.84 38.40 13.03
N PRO A 922 17.91 37.16 12.51
CA PRO A 922 19.18 36.53 12.19
C PRO A 922 20.01 37.46 11.30
N ARG A 923 21.29 37.61 11.64
CA ARG A 923 22.22 38.40 10.82
C ARG A 923 22.31 37.83 9.40
N ASN A 924 22.22 36.51 9.29
CA ASN A 924 22.38 35.79 8.04
C ASN A 924 21.19 34.85 7.80
N MET A 925 20.34 35.18 6.83
CA MET A 925 19.27 34.33 6.32
C MET A 925 19.68 33.87 4.92
N VAL A 926 20.24 32.66 4.85
CA VAL A 926 20.94 32.09 3.70
C VAL A 926 20.06 31.05 3.00
N VAL A 927 19.83 31.21 1.70
CA VAL A 927 19.12 30.23 0.88
C VAL A 927 20.06 29.70 -0.21
N SER A 928 20.24 28.39 -0.25
CA SER A 928 21.09 27.69 -1.22
C SER A 928 20.22 26.99 -2.27
N LEU A 929 20.29 27.47 -3.50
CA LEU A 929 19.54 27.00 -4.66
C LEU A 929 20.49 26.31 -5.66
N GLY A 930 19.94 25.72 -6.72
CA GLY A 930 20.72 25.28 -7.86
C GLY A 930 20.66 23.79 -8.15
N ASP A 931 21.64 23.32 -8.90
CA ASP A 931 21.73 21.96 -9.42
C ASP A 931 22.51 21.01 -8.50
N SER A 932 23.04 19.92 -9.06
CA SER A 932 23.81 18.87 -8.40
C SER A 932 25.10 19.37 -7.77
N PHE A 933 25.77 20.37 -8.37
CA PHE A 933 26.96 20.97 -7.78
C PHE A 933 26.61 21.74 -6.50
N ALA A 934 25.44 22.38 -6.43
CA ALA A 934 24.95 23.06 -5.24
C ALA A 934 24.36 22.11 -4.19
N SER A 935 23.70 21.03 -4.61
CA SER A 935 23.14 20.03 -3.68
C SER A 935 24.23 19.23 -2.96
N GLY A 936 25.41 19.12 -3.58
CA GLY A 936 26.52 18.32 -3.06
C GLY A 936 26.47 16.88 -3.54
N GLU A 937 25.95 16.63 -4.74
CA GLU A 937 26.09 15.35 -5.45
C GLU A 937 27.55 14.89 -5.43
N GLY A 938 27.80 13.63 -5.13
CA GLY A 938 29.14 13.05 -5.00
C GLY A 938 29.86 13.32 -3.67
N ALA A 939 29.37 14.26 -2.85
CA ALA A 939 29.98 14.61 -1.56
C ALA A 939 29.63 13.58 -0.46
N SER A 940 29.96 12.32 -0.73
CA SER A 940 29.62 11.19 0.11
C SER A 940 30.64 10.05 0.00
N SER A 941 30.93 9.41 1.12
CA SER A 941 31.57 8.07 1.19
C SER A 941 30.57 6.99 1.62
N ASP A 942 29.44 7.39 2.21
CA ASP A 942 28.29 6.57 2.56
C ASP A 942 27.01 7.40 2.31
N ALA A 943 26.34 7.12 1.19
CA ALA A 943 25.16 7.84 0.74
C ALA A 943 24.06 7.92 1.81
N LYS A 944 23.81 6.81 2.52
CA LYS A 944 22.74 6.72 3.53
C LYS A 944 23.00 7.60 4.75
N ALA A 945 24.26 7.87 5.07
CA ALA A 945 24.64 8.69 6.20
C ALA A 945 24.79 10.18 5.83
N HIS A 946 25.29 10.46 4.62
CA HIS A 946 25.75 11.78 4.23
C HIS A 946 24.72 12.60 3.43
N TYR A 947 23.81 11.95 2.70
CA TYR A 947 22.66 12.64 2.13
C TYR A 947 21.51 12.72 3.14
N TYR A 948 20.69 13.75 3.02
CA TYR A 948 19.40 13.77 3.68
C TYR A 948 18.48 12.71 3.06
N ARG A 949 17.93 11.80 3.89
CA ARG A 949 17.16 10.63 3.44
C ARG A 949 15.95 11.03 2.60
N GLU A 950 15.30 12.13 2.92
CA GLU A 950 14.19 12.72 2.17
C GLU A 950 14.56 13.14 0.74
N THR A 951 15.84 13.10 0.37
CA THR A 951 16.38 13.52 -0.94
C THR A 951 17.19 12.45 -1.66
N ASP A 952 17.34 11.27 -1.04
CA ASP A 952 18.03 10.08 -1.58
C ASP A 952 17.21 8.84 -1.20
N ASN A 953 16.02 8.72 -1.79
CA ASN A 953 15.13 7.60 -1.54
C ASN A 953 14.34 7.20 -2.79
N THR A 954 13.92 5.94 -2.81
CA THR A 954 13.14 5.35 -3.90
C THR A 954 11.68 5.81 -3.94
N GLY A 955 11.24 6.62 -2.96
CA GLY A 955 9.85 6.96 -2.74
C GLY A 955 9.09 5.98 -1.85
N GLY A 956 9.82 5.05 -1.20
CA GLY A 956 9.20 3.91 -0.53
C GLY A 956 8.41 3.04 -1.52
N ASP A 957 8.00 1.85 -1.10
CA ASP A 957 6.96 1.08 -1.78
C ASP A 957 7.28 0.45 -3.15
N ILE A 958 8.56 0.38 -3.55
CA ILE A 958 9.02 -0.58 -4.55
C ILE A 958 10.22 -1.35 -4.01
N GLU A 959 9.97 -2.50 -3.38
CA GLU A 959 11.03 -3.50 -3.22
C GLU A 959 11.27 -4.16 -4.58
N GLY A 960 12.10 -3.47 -5.34
CA GLY A 960 12.65 -3.91 -6.60
C GLY A 960 13.98 -3.22 -6.78
N SER A 961 14.99 -3.98 -7.18
CA SER A 961 16.24 -3.33 -7.60
C SER A 961 15.91 -2.49 -8.83
N TYR A 962 16.74 -1.49 -9.12
CA TYR A 962 16.70 -0.78 -10.40
C TYR A 962 16.75 -1.69 -11.65
N LYS A 963 16.97 -3.00 -11.44
CA LYS A 963 16.99 -4.09 -12.40
C LYS A 963 15.60 -4.61 -12.79
N ASP A 964 14.52 -4.16 -12.13
CA ASP A 964 13.17 -4.67 -12.39
C ASP A 964 12.49 -3.93 -13.56
N PRO A 965 12.08 -4.62 -14.64
CA PRO A 965 11.52 -4.00 -15.84
C PRO A 965 10.19 -3.23 -15.65
N GLY A 966 9.53 -3.42 -14.50
CA GLY A 966 8.28 -2.76 -14.14
C GLY A 966 8.43 -1.63 -13.11
N TYR A 967 9.65 -1.36 -12.65
CA TYR A 967 9.91 -0.31 -11.66
C TYR A 967 9.49 1.05 -12.22
N LYS A 968 8.56 1.73 -11.54
CA LYS A 968 8.19 3.12 -11.82
C LYS A 968 8.62 3.98 -10.64
N TRP A 969 9.67 4.77 -10.84
CA TRP A 969 10.20 5.73 -9.87
C TRP A 969 9.24 6.91 -9.67
N LEU A 970 8.03 6.67 -9.17
CA LEU A 970 6.92 7.63 -9.14
C LEU A 970 7.02 8.60 -7.95
N TYR A 971 7.50 8.16 -6.80
CA TYR A 971 7.68 9.03 -5.62
C TYR A 971 9.14 9.16 -5.22
N GLY A 972 10.04 8.74 -6.12
CA GLY A 972 11.46 8.74 -5.83
C GLY A 972 12.03 10.15 -5.81
N ASN A 973 13.01 10.34 -4.92
CA ASN A 973 13.73 11.58 -4.77
C ASN A 973 15.23 11.36 -4.86
N ALA A 974 15.85 11.99 -5.87
CA ALA A 974 17.29 11.97 -6.12
C ALA A 974 17.87 13.39 -6.10
N CYS A 975 17.27 14.32 -5.34
CA CYS A 975 17.83 15.66 -5.23
C CYS A 975 19.23 15.67 -4.58
N HIS A 976 19.58 14.62 -3.83
CA HIS A 976 20.89 14.36 -3.25
C HIS A 976 21.48 15.59 -2.55
N ARG A 977 20.75 16.09 -1.55
CA ARG A 977 21.24 17.19 -0.71
C ARG A 977 22.18 16.61 0.34
N SER A 978 23.47 16.90 0.20
CA SER A 978 24.53 16.42 1.08
C SER A 978 24.67 17.31 2.31
N LYS A 979 24.91 16.68 3.46
CA LYS A 979 25.36 17.35 4.69
C LYS A 979 26.70 18.07 4.49
N TYR A 980 27.46 17.72 3.45
CA TYR A 980 28.76 18.28 3.04
C TYR A 980 28.69 19.18 1.80
N ALA A 981 27.49 19.63 1.39
CA ALA A 981 27.36 20.62 0.32
C ALA A 981 28.21 21.87 0.64
N TRP A 982 28.83 22.49 -0.36
CA TRP A 982 29.77 23.59 -0.13
C TRP A 982 29.13 24.80 0.57
N SER A 983 27.83 25.03 0.36
CA SER A 983 27.11 26.10 1.05
C SER A 983 26.93 25.83 2.55
N ARG A 984 26.99 24.56 2.97
CA ARG A 984 27.01 24.17 4.39
C ARG A 984 28.41 24.24 4.99
N LEU A 985 29.45 23.98 4.20
CA LEU A 985 30.85 24.00 4.65
C LEU A 985 31.45 25.41 4.69
N ALA A 986 30.89 26.36 3.93
CA ALA A 986 31.31 27.74 3.97
C ALA A 986 30.99 28.40 5.33
N SER A 987 31.72 29.47 5.64
CA SER A 987 31.60 30.26 6.86
C SER A 987 31.28 31.71 6.50
N LEU A 988 30.53 32.38 7.37
CA LEU A 988 30.13 33.78 7.20
C LEU A 988 31.13 34.69 7.93
N GLY A 989 31.23 35.97 7.57
CA GLY A 989 32.20 36.90 8.13
C GLY A 989 31.97 37.25 9.62
N ASP A 990 30.89 36.76 10.21
CA ASP A 990 30.59 36.87 11.64
C ASP A 990 31.12 35.71 12.49
N GLY A 991 31.69 34.66 11.91
CA GLY A 991 32.30 33.55 12.65
C GLY A 991 32.92 32.45 11.79
N SER A 992 33.86 31.68 12.35
CA SER A 992 34.56 30.60 11.64
C SER A 992 33.84 29.25 11.63
N THR A 993 32.70 29.14 12.33
CA THR A 993 31.90 27.91 12.33
C THR A 993 31.11 27.81 11.02
N PRO A 994 31.17 26.66 10.30
CA PRO A 994 30.44 26.47 9.06
C PRO A 994 28.93 26.69 9.18
N ILE A 995 28.33 27.24 8.12
CA ILE A 995 26.89 27.57 8.04
C ILE A 995 26.02 26.36 8.41
N GLY A 996 26.32 25.19 7.86
CA GLY A 996 25.56 23.96 8.11
C GLY A 996 25.62 23.52 9.58
N GLN A 997 26.80 23.63 10.21
CA GLN A 997 26.96 23.30 11.62
C GLN A 997 26.21 24.28 12.52
N ARG A 998 26.20 25.58 12.17
CA ARG A 998 25.42 26.60 12.87
C ARG A 998 23.92 26.37 12.72
N ALA A 999 23.47 25.96 11.53
CA ALA A 999 22.07 25.62 11.26
C ALA A 999 21.62 24.40 12.05
N ASP A 1000 22.41 23.32 12.07
CA ASP A 1000 22.14 22.09 12.83
C ASP A 1000 22.15 22.34 14.36
N ALA A 1001 22.87 23.37 14.80
CA ALA A 1001 22.93 23.82 16.20
C ALA A 1001 21.91 24.92 16.55
N TRP A 1002 20.99 25.25 15.63
CA TRP A 1002 19.95 26.27 15.83
C TRP A 1002 20.48 27.67 16.20
N ASP A 1003 21.65 28.08 15.68
CA ASP A 1003 22.28 29.39 15.96
C ASP A 1003 21.28 30.55 15.75
N PRO A 1004 21.07 31.44 16.73
CA PRO A 1004 20.09 32.54 16.60
C PRO A 1004 20.42 33.57 15.50
N ASN A 1005 21.66 33.61 15.02
CA ASN A 1005 22.12 34.54 13.98
C ASN A 1005 22.11 33.94 12.57
N VAL A 1006 21.80 32.64 12.40
CA VAL A 1006 21.78 31.96 11.10
C VAL A 1006 20.46 31.25 10.86
N ASP A 1007 19.83 31.51 9.72
CA ASP A 1007 18.79 30.64 9.14
C ASP A 1007 19.32 30.14 7.80
N HIS A 1008 19.42 28.81 7.61
CA HIS A 1008 19.94 28.22 6.38
C HIS A 1008 18.92 27.25 5.78
N GLN A 1009 18.68 27.41 4.47
CA GLN A 1009 17.74 26.60 3.71
C GLN A 1009 18.45 26.03 2.47
N LEU A 1010 18.68 24.72 2.45
CA LEU A 1010 19.28 24.02 1.30
C LEU A 1010 18.18 23.41 0.42
N LEU A 1011 17.93 24.02 -0.73
CA LEU A 1011 16.85 23.64 -1.66
C LEU A 1011 17.37 23.15 -3.01
N ALA A 1012 18.68 23.23 -3.25
CA ALA A 1012 19.32 22.69 -4.45
C ALA A 1012 18.92 21.22 -4.70
N CYS A 1013 18.89 20.83 -5.97
CA CYS A 1013 18.43 19.51 -6.37
C CYS A 1013 19.22 19.00 -7.58
N SER A 1014 19.73 17.77 -7.50
CA SER A 1014 20.49 17.13 -8.57
C SER A 1014 19.74 17.12 -9.91
N GLY A 1015 20.47 17.49 -10.97
CA GLY A 1015 19.94 17.60 -12.33
C GLY A 1015 18.92 18.71 -12.57
N ALA A 1016 18.77 19.69 -11.65
CA ALA A 1016 17.92 20.85 -11.87
C ALA A 1016 18.42 21.71 -13.06
N ARG A 1017 17.47 22.21 -13.85
CA ARG A 1017 17.65 23.23 -14.90
C ARG A 1017 17.03 24.56 -14.45
N ALA A 1018 17.21 25.63 -15.23
CA ALA A 1018 16.64 26.95 -14.93
C ALA A 1018 15.14 26.89 -14.58
N GLN A 1019 14.33 26.20 -15.38
CA GLN A 1019 12.89 25.97 -15.14
C GLN A 1019 12.56 25.32 -13.78
N ASN A 1020 13.47 24.54 -13.19
CA ASN A 1020 13.25 23.93 -11.86
C ASN A 1020 13.51 24.90 -10.71
N LEU A 1021 14.12 26.05 -10.99
CA LEU A 1021 14.21 27.16 -10.05
C LEU A 1021 13.07 28.14 -10.28
N LEU A 1022 12.61 28.33 -11.52
CA LEU A 1022 11.60 29.34 -11.84
C LEU A 1022 10.31 29.19 -11.02
N PRO A 1023 9.68 30.31 -10.66
CA PRO A 1023 8.45 30.30 -9.89
C PRO A 1023 7.22 30.09 -10.78
N SER A 1024 6.19 29.41 -10.27
CA SER A 1024 4.93 29.25 -11.00
C SER A 1024 4.15 30.56 -11.14
N LYS A 1025 4.48 31.56 -10.31
CA LYS A 1025 3.88 32.90 -10.33
C LYS A 1025 4.96 33.98 -10.31
N ALA A 1026 4.82 35.01 -11.14
CA ALA A 1026 5.83 36.08 -11.22
C ALA A 1026 5.96 36.88 -9.92
N LEU A 1027 4.84 37.46 -9.47
CA LEU A 1027 4.71 38.26 -8.25
C LEU A 1027 3.32 38.05 -7.66
N GLU A 1028 3.15 38.26 -6.34
CA GLU A 1028 1.81 38.25 -5.74
C GLU A 1028 0.86 39.28 -6.38
N SER A 1029 1.41 40.41 -6.85
CA SER A 1029 0.66 41.48 -7.51
C SER A 1029 0.28 41.17 -8.96
N LYS A 1030 0.83 40.09 -9.54
CA LYS A 1030 0.60 39.67 -10.92
C LYS A 1030 0.49 38.15 -11.03
N PRO A 1031 -0.56 37.55 -10.45
CA PRO A 1031 -0.68 36.10 -10.34
C PRO A 1031 -0.81 35.38 -11.70
N ASP A 1032 -1.25 36.09 -12.75
CA ASP A 1032 -1.45 35.53 -14.09
C ASP A 1032 -0.21 35.64 -15.00
N GLU A 1033 0.84 36.35 -14.57
CA GLU A 1033 2.08 36.47 -15.34
C GLU A 1033 2.94 35.21 -15.16
N GLN A 1034 3.11 34.46 -16.25
CA GLN A 1034 4.00 33.30 -16.31
C GLN A 1034 5.44 33.76 -16.55
N ILE A 1035 6.36 33.32 -15.70
CA ILE A 1035 7.79 33.45 -15.94
C ILE A 1035 8.26 32.18 -16.65
N THR A 1036 8.77 32.35 -17.86
CA THR A 1036 9.36 31.27 -18.65
C THR A 1036 10.84 31.54 -18.91
N ASP A 1037 11.61 30.48 -19.09
CA ASP A 1037 12.99 30.57 -19.54
C ASP A 1037 13.09 30.88 -21.05
N ALA A 1038 14.31 30.83 -21.60
CA ALA A 1038 14.56 31.12 -23.01
C ALA A 1038 14.02 30.03 -23.97
N TRP A 1039 13.62 28.87 -23.46
CA TRP A 1039 12.92 27.82 -24.19
C TRP A 1039 11.40 28.01 -24.18
N GLY A 1040 10.88 28.90 -23.34
CA GLY A 1040 9.45 29.08 -23.13
C GLY A 1040 8.88 28.15 -22.06
N ASP A 1041 9.75 27.47 -21.31
CA ASP A 1041 9.35 26.55 -20.24
C ASP A 1041 9.19 27.32 -18.91
N GLY A 1042 8.07 27.10 -18.23
CA GLY A 1042 7.77 27.69 -16.92
C GLY A 1042 8.28 26.84 -15.75
N ALA A 1043 7.84 27.17 -14.53
CA ALA A 1043 8.18 26.40 -13.34
C ALA A 1043 7.90 24.90 -13.50
N ALA A 1044 8.91 24.08 -13.22
CA ALA A 1044 8.83 22.63 -13.35
C ALA A 1044 9.20 21.91 -12.06
N VAL A 1045 8.44 20.87 -11.72
CA VAL A 1045 8.79 19.95 -10.62
C VAL A 1045 10.06 19.17 -10.96
N ARG A 1046 10.83 18.82 -9.93
CA ARG A 1046 11.98 17.93 -10.06
C ARG A 1046 11.89 16.86 -8.99
N PHE A 1047 11.85 15.60 -9.42
CA PHE A 1047 11.77 14.46 -8.51
C PHE A 1047 10.62 14.61 -7.51
N HIS A 1048 9.44 15.04 -7.98
CA HIS A 1048 8.24 15.32 -7.17
C HIS A 1048 8.35 16.47 -6.16
N GLU A 1049 9.49 17.14 -6.04
CA GLU A 1049 9.56 18.46 -5.39
C GLU A 1049 9.06 19.55 -6.34
N VAL A 1050 8.35 20.53 -5.78
CA VAL A 1050 7.99 21.78 -6.48
C VAL A 1050 9.25 22.55 -6.88
N SER A 1051 9.11 23.55 -7.76
CA SER A 1051 10.24 24.40 -8.12
C SER A 1051 10.86 25.06 -6.89
N GLN A 1052 12.18 25.28 -6.91
CA GLN A 1052 12.89 25.71 -5.71
C GLN A 1052 12.42 27.06 -5.17
N LEU A 1053 11.98 27.98 -6.05
CA LEU A 1053 11.44 29.27 -5.65
C LEU A 1053 9.99 29.22 -5.17
N ASP A 1054 9.23 28.19 -5.54
CA ASP A 1054 7.87 27.97 -5.04
C ASP A 1054 7.84 27.32 -3.64
N ARG A 1055 8.99 26.84 -3.14
CA ARG A 1055 9.11 26.34 -1.76
C ARG A 1055 8.92 27.43 -0.69
N GLY A 1056 8.94 28.70 -1.09
CA GLY A 1056 8.56 29.86 -0.26
C GLY A 1056 9.66 30.45 0.60
N PHE A 1057 10.90 29.95 0.55
CA PHE A 1057 11.98 30.38 1.46
C PHE A 1057 12.70 31.68 1.05
N LEU A 1058 12.46 32.22 -0.15
CA LEU A 1058 12.93 33.55 -0.52
C LEU A 1058 11.89 34.61 -0.16
N ASP A 1059 12.31 35.62 0.60
CA ASP A 1059 11.49 36.77 0.93
C ASP A 1059 12.35 38.03 1.14
N GLU A 1060 11.72 39.15 1.51
CA GLU A 1060 12.39 40.42 1.77
C GLU A 1060 13.43 40.37 2.89
N ASN A 1061 13.44 39.31 3.72
CA ASN A 1061 14.35 39.16 4.83
C ASN A 1061 15.60 38.34 4.51
N THR A 1062 15.59 37.56 3.43
CA THR A 1062 16.76 36.82 2.93
C THR A 1062 17.95 37.79 2.75
N THR A 1063 19.11 37.41 3.29
CA THR A 1063 20.33 38.23 3.23
C THR A 1063 21.33 37.70 2.21
N VAL A 1064 21.37 36.39 1.98
CA VAL A 1064 22.28 35.75 1.03
C VAL A 1064 21.56 34.66 0.27
N VAL A 1065 21.72 34.65 -1.05
CA VAL A 1065 21.34 33.54 -1.92
C VAL A 1065 22.61 33.01 -2.57
N THR A 1066 22.84 31.71 -2.44
CA THR A 1066 23.93 31.02 -3.15
C THR A 1066 23.32 30.05 -4.15
N LEU A 1067 23.89 29.95 -5.35
CA LEU A 1067 23.41 28.99 -6.35
C LEU A 1067 24.47 28.57 -7.36
N SER A 1068 24.34 27.37 -7.93
CA SER A 1068 24.96 26.96 -9.20
C SER A 1068 23.86 26.49 -10.16
N ILE A 1069 23.82 27.04 -11.37
CA ILE A 1069 22.81 26.65 -12.36
C ILE A 1069 23.31 26.98 -13.78
N GLY A 1070 22.83 26.22 -14.77
CA GLY A 1070 23.15 26.42 -16.19
C GLY A 1070 23.92 25.26 -16.83
N GLY A 1071 24.63 24.44 -16.06
CA GLY A 1071 25.37 23.29 -16.59
C GLY A 1071 24.46 22.22 -17.23
N ASN A 1072 23.34 21.90 -16.56
CA ASN A 1072 22.33 20.97 -17.09
C ASN A 1072 21.58 21.54 -18.30
N ASP A 1073 21.35 22.86 -18.32
CA ASP A 1073 20.73 23.58 -19.43
C ASP A 1073 21.63 23.60 -20.68
N ALA A 1074 22.95 23.68 -20.46
CA ALA A 1074 23.99 23.58 -21.51
C ALA A 1074 24.20 22.14 -22.02
N GLY A 1075 23.56 21.13 -21.41
CA GLY A 1075 23.63 19.74 -21.87
C GLY A 1075 24.94 19.03 -21.53
N PHE A 1076 25.71 19.49 -20.54
CA PHE A 1076 27.02 18.90 -20.18
C PHE A 1076 26.95 17.39 -19.92
N THR A 1077 25.85 16.88 -19.36
CA THR A 1077 25.66 15.43 -19.18
C THR A 1077 25.65 14.67 -20.51
N ASP A 1078 24.96 15.20 -21.53
CA ASP A 1078 24.87 14.57 -22.85
C ASP A 1078 26.19 14.72 -23.61
N VAL A 1079 26.88 15.85 -23.44
CA VAL A 1079 28.23 16.08 -23.96
C VAL A 1079 29.23 15.07 -23.38
N LEU A 1080 29.26 14.90 -22.05
CA LEU A 1080 30.16 13.96 -21.39
C LEU A 1080 29.87 12.52 -21.81
N LYS A 1081 28.60 12.12 -21.92
CA LYS A 1081 28.22 10.81 -22.45
C LYS A 1081 28.72 10.61 -23.88
N ALA A 1082 28.53 11.61 -24.76
CA ALA A 1082 28.96 11.54 -26.15
C ALA A 1082 30.49 11.43 -26.28
N CYS A 1083 31.24 12.18 -25.47
CA CYS A 1083 32.70 12.17 -25.50
C CYS A 1083 33.30 10.89 -24.90
N VAL A 1084 32.80 10.44 -23.73
CA VAL A 1084 33.36 9.24 -23.06
C VAL A 1084 33.00 7.94 -23.80
N LEU A 1085 31.85 7.89 -24.48
CA LEU A 1085 31.34 6.71 -25.19
C LEU A 1085 31.50 6.80 -26.72
N SER A 1086 32.34 7.69 -27.23
CA SER A 1086 32.53 7.87 -28.67
C SER A 1086 33.10 6.60 -29.33
N ILE A 1087 32.45 6.11 -30.40
CA ILE A 1087 32.88 4.94 -31.18
C ILE A 1087 33.32 5.43 -32.58
N GLY A 1088 34.62 5.64 -32.77
CA GLY A 1088 35.18 6.06 -34.06
C GLY A 1088 36.54 6.77 -33.93
N PRO A 1089 37.20 7.10 -35.05
CA PRO A 1089 38.49 7.79 -35.03
C PRO A 1089 38.40 9.32 -34.88
N GLY A 1090 37.20 9.91 -34.83
CA GLY A 1090 36.97 11.36 -34.70
C GLY A 1090 36.79 11.82 -33.25
N ASN A 1091 36.99 13.12 -32.98
CA ASN A 1091 36.73 13.70 -31.66
C ASN A 1091 35.24 14.01 -31.50
N CYS A 1092 34.71 13.86 -30.28
CA CYS A 1092 33.29 14.11 -30.01
C CYS A 1092 32.80 15.54 -30.36
N GLN A 1093 33.67 16.56 -30.27
CA GLN A 1093 33.31 17.94 -30.59
C GLN A 1093 33.08 18.21 -32.07
N ASP A 1094 33.59 17.33 -32.94
CA ASP A 1094 33.48 17.43 -34.39
C ASP A 1094 32.20 16.74 -34.90
N GLU A 1095 31.49 16.04 -34.02
CA GLU A 1095 30.27 15.27 -34.32
C GLU A 1095 29.01 15.98 -33.80
N PRO A 1096 27.84 15.74 -34.41
CA PRO A 1096 26.56 16.26 -33.92
C PRO A 1096 26.10 15.52 -32.65
N LEU A 1097 25.54 16.27 -31.70
CA LEU A 1097 24.95 15.69 -30.50
C LEU A 1097 23.57 15.11 -30.82
N LYS A 1098 23.42 13.78 -30.77
CA LYS A 1098 22.15 13.10 -31.06
C LYS A 1098 20.96 13.66 -30.27
N ALA A 1099 21.19 14.07 -29.02
CA ALA A 1099 20.17 14.63 -28.15
C ALA A 1099 19.62 15.99 -28.63
N SER A 1100 20.42 16.80 -29.34
CA SER A 1100 19.99 18.12 -29.84
C SER A 1100 19.18 18.05 -31.13
N LYS A 1101 19.27 16.93 -31.87
CA LYS A 1101 18.73 16.77 -33.24
C LYS A 1101 19.24 17.82 -34.25
N ASP A 1102 20.30 18.56 -33.91
CA ASP A 1102 21.00 19.47 -34.81
C ASP A 1102 22.11 18.70 -35.54
N PRO A 1103 22.15 18.69 -36.89
CA PRO A 1103 23.16 17.97 -37.65
C PRO A 1103 24.55 18.64 -37.63
N ARG A 1104 24.70 19.83 -37.04
CA ARG A 1104 25.98 20.55 -36.96
C ARG A 1104 26.86 20.05 -35.79
N PRO A 1105 28.19 20.20 -35.89
CA PRO A 1105 29.12 19.80 -34.82
C PRO A 1105 28.83 20.46 -33.47
N LEU A 1106 29.14 19.74 -32.39
CA LEU A 1106 28.99 20.22 -31.02
C LEU A 1106 29.85 21.45 -30.72
N SER A 1107 31.03 21.56 -31.35
CA SER A 1107 31.90 22.75 -31.28
C SER A 1107 31.23 24.04 -31.79
N VAL A 1108 30.19 23.93 -32.62
CA VAL A 1108 29.39 25.06 -33.11
C VAL A 1108 28.12 25.25 -32.29
N THR A 1109 27.38 24.17 -32.06
CA THR A 1109 26.04 24.23 -31.44
C THR A 1109 26.09 24.47 -29.94
N GLY A 1110 27.14 23.99 -29.25
CA GLY A 1110 27.32 24.19 -27.80
C GLY A 1110 27.41 25.67 -27.41
N PRO A 1111 28.35 26.46 -27.98
CA PRO A 1111 28.44 27.90 -27.71
C PRO A 1111 27.18 28.67 -28.07
N GLU A 1112 26.49 28.32 -29.17
CA GLU A 1112 25.20 28.93 -29.54
C GLU A 1112 24.12 28.65 -28.50
N LEU A 1113 23.98 27.41 -28.04
CA LEU A 1113 23.03 27.02 -27.00
C LEU A 1113 23.28 27.80 -25.70
N VAL A 1114 24.55 27.91 -25.30
CA VAL A 1114 24.94 28.68 -24.11
C VAL A 1114 24.52 30.15 -24.27
N ARG A 1115 24.93 30.79 -25.37
CA ARG A 1115 24.65 32.21 -25.64
C ARG A 1115 23.16 32.52 -25.73
N ASP A 1116 22.42 31.73 -26.50
CA ASP A 1116 21.06 32.07 -26.92
C ASP A 1116 19.98 31.52 -25.98
N LYS A 1117 20.30 30.50 -25.19
CA LYS A 1117 19.32 29.84 -24.32
C LYS A 1117 19.72 29.76 -22.87
N VAL A 1118 20.93 29.26 -22.55
CA VAL A 1118 21.35 29.08 -21.15
C VAL A 1118 21.48 30.43 -20.44
N ILE A 1119 22.25 31.36 -20.99
CA ILE A 1119 22.52 32.65 -20.35
C ILE A 1119 21.26 33.50 -20.14
N PRO A 1120 20.34 33.63 -21.12
CA PRO A 1120 19.07 34.32 -20.89
C PRO A 1120 18.15 33.62 -19.87
N SER A 1121 18.21 32.29 -19.78
CA SER A 1121 17.44 31.53 -18.78
C SER A 1121 17.98 31.74 -17.37
N VAL A 1122 19.31 31.75 -17.20
CA VAL A 1122 19.94 32.09 -15.92
C VAL A 1122 19.67 33.55 -15.54
N ASP A 1123 19.70 34.50 -16.49
CA ASP A 1123 19.28 35.89 -16.25
C ASP A 1123 17.86 35.97 -15.70
N THR A 1124 16.93 35.18 -16.26
CA THR A 1124 15.54 35.08 -15.79
C THR A 1124 15.47 34.56 -14.35
N VAL A 1125 16.23 33.51 -14.02
CA VAL A 1125 16.31 32.98 -12.64
C VAL A 1125 16.86 34.04 -11.67
N LEU A 1126 17.96 34.72 -12.02
CA LEU A 1126 18.58 35.74 -11.17
C LEU A 1126 17.63 36.92 -10.92
N ARG A 1127 16.87 37.36 -11.93
CA ARG A 1127 15.82 38.37 -11.78
C ARG A 1127 14.67 37.88 -10.88
N ALA A 1128 14.23 36.64 -11.05
CA ALA A 1128 13.18 36.05 -10.21
C ALA A 1128 13.61 35.95 -8.73
N ILE A 1129 14.87 35.59 -8.47
CA ILE A 1129 15.47 35.61 -7.13
C ILE A 1129 15.50 37.04 -6.59
N ARG A 1130 16.02 38.00 -7.37
CA ARG A 1130 16.13 39.40 -6.95
C ARG A 1130 14.77 40.01 -6.62
N ASN A 1131 13.74 39.65 -7.38
CA ASN A 1131 12.37 40.12 -7.14
C ASN A 1131 11.78 39.57 -5.84
N ARG A 1132 12.06 38.32 -5.47
CA ARG A 1132 11.59 37.70 -4.22
C ARG A 1132 12.42 38.11 -3.01
N ALA A 1133 13.73 38.26 -3.19
CA ALA A 1133 14.70 38.60 -2.17
C ALA A 1133 15.44 39.91 -2.52
N PRO A 1134 14.75 41.06 -2.51
CA PRO A 1134 15.31 42.36 -2.93
C PRO A 1134 16.44 42.88 -2.03
N ASN A 1135 16.64 42.30 -0.85
CA ASN A 1135 17.72 42.68 0.07
C ASN A 1135 18.88 41.67 0.08
N ALA A 1136 18.77 40.56 -0.65
CA ALA A 1136 19.79 39.54 -0.64
C ALA A 1136 20.97 39.89 -1.55
N THR A 1137 22.17 39.56 -1.08
CA THR A 1137 23.32 39.33 -1.93
C THR A 1137 23.17 38.01 -2.67
N ILE A 1138 23.38 37.99 -3.98
CA ILE A 1138 23.28 36.79 -4.80
C ILE A 1138 24.67 36.39 -5.26
N VAL A 1139 25.10 35.18 -4.90
CA VAL A 1139 26.39 34.61 -5.31
C VAL A 1139 26.14 33.42 -6.24
N LEU A 1140 26.43 33.59 -7.52
CA LEU A 1140 26.40 32.51 -8.51
C LEU A 1140 27.78 31.82 -8.54
N MET A 1141 27.83 30.57 -8.10
CA MET A 1141 28.98 29.69 -8.20
C MET A 1141 29.04 29.08 -9.60
N THR A 1142 30.18 29.23 -10.28
CA THR A 1142 30.41 28.59 -11.58
C THR A 1142 31.00 27.19 -11.42
N TYR A 1143 31.46 26.57 -12.51
CA TYR A 1143 31.89 25.17 -12.51
C TYR A 1143 33.42 25.05 -12.65
N PRO A 1144 34.07 24.07 -11.99
CA PRO A 1144 35.50 23.85 -12.18
C PRO A 1144 35.73 23.22 -13.55
N ARG A 1145 36.93 23.43 -14.09
CA ARG A 1145 37.44 22.59 -15.19
C ARG A 1145 37.35 21.13 -14.76
N LEU A 1146 36.73 20.30 -15.59
CA LEU A 1146 36.41 18.92 -15.22
C LEU A 1146 37.63 18.00 -15.30
N MET A 1147 38.61 18.31 -16.16
CA MET A 1147 39.73 17.42 -16.49
C MET A 1147 41.08 18.01 -16.04
N SER A 1148 41.87 17.19 -15.35
CA SER A 1148 43.31 17.40 -15.13
C SER A 1148 44.13 16.41 -15.96
N ARG A 1149 45.42 16.72 -16.18
CA ARG A 1149 46.38 15.85 -16.90
C ARG A 1149 45.83 15.32 -18.23
N SER A 1150 45.07 16.14 -18.96
CA SER A 1150 44.45 15.78 -20.24
C SER A 1150 43.54 14.53 -20.21
N GLY A 1151 42.93 14.21 -19.05
CA GLY A 1151 41.98 13.11 -18.93
C GLY A 1151 42.60 11.70 -19.06
N VAL A 1152 43.93 11.57 -19.00
CA VAL A 1152 44.66 10.32 -19.31
C VAL A 1152 44.25 9.11 -18.47
N CYS A 1153 43.65 9.33 -17.29
CA CYS A 1153 43.21 8.24 -16.41
C CYS A 1153 41.86 7.62 -16.81
N LEU A 1154 41.10 8.24 -17.71
CA LEU A 1154 39.77 7.78 -18.12
C LEU A 1154 39.82 6.76 -19.28
N GLY A 1155 40.99 6.49 -19.85
CA GLY A 1155 41.18 5.59 -20.99
C GLY A 1155 41.22 4.13 -20.59
N THR A 1156 40.29 3.33 -21.10
CA THR A 1156 40.28 1.87 -21.01
C THR A 1156 39.76 1.25 -22.31
N SER A 1157 40.12 -0.01 -22.58
CA SER A 1157 39.70 -0.72 -23.79
C SER A 1157 39.01 -2.01 -23.40
N PHE A 1158 37.81 -2.25 -23.94
CA PHE A 1158 37.06 -3.50 -23.76
C PHE A 1158 36.85 -4.19 -25.11
N VAL A 1159 36.73 -5.52 -25.11
CA VAL A 1159 36.36 -6.27 -26.33
C VAL A 1159 34.91 -6.70 -26.23
N VAL A 1160 34.06 -6.13 -27.09
CA VAL A 1160 32.63 -6.46 -27.18
C VAL A 1160 32.40 -7.19 -28.50
N LYS A 1161 31.95 -8.45 -28.44
CA LYS A 1161 31.65 -9.27 -29.64
C LYS A 1161 32.80 -9.31 -30.68
N GLY A 1162 34.05 -9.32 -30.21
CA GLY A 1162 35.25 -9.33 -31.07
C GLY A 1162 35.68 -7.95 -31.59
N VAL A 1163 34.98 -6.88 -31.22
CA VAL A 1163 35.32 -5.49 -31.56
C VAL A 1163 35.96 -4.83 -30.34
N ARG A 1164 37.17 -4.26 -30.51
CA ARG A 1164 37.78 -3.40 -29.51
C ARG A 1164 37.00 -2.09 -29.44
N VAL A 1165 36.50 -1.77 -28.26
CA VAL A 1165 35.85 -0.51 -27.92
C VAL A 1165 36.76 0.21 -26.95
N ASP A 1166 37.28 1.35 -27.38
CA ASP A 1166 38.00 2.26 -26.51
C ASP A 1166 36.96 3.17 -25.83
N VAL A 1167 37.04 3.27 -24.49
CA VAL A 1167 36.18 4.12 -23.65
C VAL A 1167 37.11 5.08 -22.93
N GLY A 1168 36.82 6.38 -22.98
CA GLY A 1168 37.65 7.42 -22.38
C GLY A 1168 37.68 8.69 -23.20
N LEU A 1169 38.57 9.61 -22.82
CA LEU A 1169 38.78 10.89 -23.50
C LEU A 1169 40.19 10.96 -24.05
N ASN A 1170 40.33 11.47 -25.26
CA ASN A 1170 41.64 11.85 -25.79
C ASN A 1170 42.03 13.28 -25.31
N PRO A 1171 43.32 13.68 -25.42
CA PRO A 1171 43.76 14.99 -24.95
C PRO A 1171 43.05 16.19 -25.61
N SER A 1172 42.62 16.07 -26.87
CA SER A 1172 41.87 17.10 -27.59
C SER A 1172 40.46 17.25 -27.03
N GLU A 1173 39.77 16.13 -26.79
CA GLU A 1173 38.43 16.12 -26.19
C GLU A 1173 38.44 16.63 -24.74
N ALA A 1174 39.44 16.22 -23.95
CA ALA A 1174 39.61 16.70 -22.59
C ALA A 1174 39.89 18.21 -22.53
N ALA A 1175 40.71 18.74 -23.46
CA ALA A 1175 40.94 20.17 -23.59
C ALA A 1175 39.66 20.91 -24.00
N TRP A 1176 38.93 20.39 -24.99
CA TRP A 1176 37.69 20.99 -25.47
C TRP A 1176 36.57 21.02 -24.41
N ILE A 1177 36.47 19.99 -23.56
CA ILE A 1177 35.54 19.97 -22.41
C ILE A 1177 35.88 21.11 -21.44
N ASN A 1178 37.16 21.28 -21.11
CA ASN A 1178 37.60 22.38 -20.25
C ASN A 1178 37.38 23.75 -20.91
N ASP A 1179 37.63 23.90 -22.21
CA ASP A 1179 37.36 25.14 -22.96
C ASP A 1179 35.84 25.46 -23.00
N SER A 1180 35.00 24.43 -23.07
CA SER A 1180 33.55 24.57 -23.01
C SER A 1180 33.07 25.02 -21.62
N THR A 1181 33.66 24.49 -20.55
CA THR A 1181 33.45 24.99 -19.19
C THR A 1181 33.90 26.45 -19.08
N ASP A 1182 35.09 26.78 -19.58
CA ASP A 1182 35.61 28.14 -19.57
C ASP A 1182 34.70 29.10 -20.35
N TYR A 1183 34.14 28.68 -21.48
CA TYR A 1183 33.17 29.46 -22.24
C TYR A 1183 31.89 29.73 -21.45
N LEU A 1184 31.25 28.70 -20.89
CA LEU A 1184 30.04 28.84 -20.07
C LEU A 1184 30.29 29.81 -18.91
N ASP A 1185 31.35 29.58 -18.15
CA ASP A 1185 31.67 30.35 -16.95
C ASP A 1185 32.00 31.81 -17.26
N ASN A 1186 32.71 32.06 -18.37
CA ASN A 1186 32.98 33.43 -18.82
C ASN A 1186 31.69 34.14 -19.25
N GLN A 1187 30.76 33.46 -19.92
CA GLN A 1187 29.46 34.04 -20.28
C GLN A 1187 28.59 34.31 -19.04
N LEU A 1188 28.57 33.39 -18.06
CA LEU A 1188 27.90 33.61 -16.78
C LEU A 1188 28.50 34.81 -16.04
N SER A 1189 29.83 34.90 -15.96
CA SER A 1189 30.54 36.02 -15.33
C SER A 1189 30.21 37.36 -15.98
N ASN A 1190 30.21 37.41 -17.33
CA ASN A 1190 29.85 38.60 -18.09
C ASN A 1190 28.40 39.01 -17.84
N LYS A 1191 27.48 38.04 -17.85
CA LYS A 1191 26.05 38.27 -17.59
C LYS A 1191 25.82 38.77 -16.17
N VAL A 1192 26.39 38.12 -15.16
CA VAL A 1192 26.30 38.53 -13.75
C VAL A 1192 26.83 39.94 -13.55
N SER A 1193 28.00 40.26 -14.12
CA SER A 1193 28.58 41.61 -14.03
C SER A 1193 27.69 42.67 -14.67
N ALA A 1194 27.14 42.39 -15.85
CA ALA A 1194 26.21 43.28 -16.54
C ALA A 1194 24.90 43.45 -15.74
N LEU A 1195 24.35 42.36 -15.20
CA LEU A 1195 23.11 42.38 -14.44
C LEU A 1195 23.26 43.11 -13.10
N ALA A 1196 24.40 42.95 -12.42
CA ALA A 1196 24.70 43.66 -11.19
C ALA A 1196 24.72 45.18 -11.39
N LEU A 1197 25.29 45.64 -12.52
CA LEU A 1197 25.28 47.05 -12.92
C LEU A 1197 23.88 47.52 -13.34
N GLU A 1198 23.16 46.71 -14.14
CA GLU A 1198 21.82 47.01 -14.63
C GLU A 1198 20.82 47.20 -13.47
N LEU A 1199 20.83 46.28 -12.51
CA LEU A 1199 19.90 46.29 -11.38
C LEU A 1199 20.40 47.08 -10.18
N ASN A 1200 21.64 47.60 -10.24
CA ASN A 1200 22.34 48.20 -9.11
C ASN A 1200 22.21 47.31 -7.84
N ALA A 1201 22.54 46.03 -7.98
CA ALA A 1201 22.29 45.00 -6.99
C ALA A 1201 23.57 44.21 -6.67
N PRO A 1202 23.72 43.72 -5.41
CA PRO A 1202 24.87 42.92 -5.00
C PRO A 1202 24.77 41.49 -5.55
N ILE A 1203 25.01 41.33 -6.86
CA ILE A 1203 25.04 40.05 -7.57
C ILE A 1203 26.49 39.82 -8.00
N THR A 1204 27.09 38.70 -7.63
CA THR A 1204 28.49 38.40 -7.95
C THR A 1204 28.70 36.96 -8.38
N ILE A 1205 29.89 36.70 -8.93
CA ILE A 1205 30.36 35.38 -9.32
C ILE A 1205 31.34 34.83 -8.27
N ALA A 1206 31.26 33.53 -8.03
CA ALA A 1206 32.27 32.75 -7.32
C ALA A 1206 32.84 31.72 -8.29
N ASP A 1207 34.13 31.81 -8.61
CA ASP A 1207 34.78 31.01 -9.66
C ASP A 1207 35.74 29.96 -9.04
N PRO A 1208 35.43 28.66 -9.13
CA PRO A 1208 36.24 27.61 -8.54
C PRO A 1208 37.39 27.11 -9.43
N ARG A 1209 37.52 27.58 -10.68
CA ARG A 1209 38.47 27.00 -11.65
C ARG A 1209 39.90 27.00 -11.13
N GLN A 1210 40.34 28.08 -10.48
CA GLN A 1210 41.69 28.17 -9.92
C GLN A 1210 41.92 27.19 -8.76
N GLU A 1211 40.94 26.97 -7.90
CA GLU A 1211 41.09 26.08 -6.73
C GLU A 1211 41.20 24.60 -7.12
N PHE A 1212 40.59 24.24 -8.25
CA PHE A 1212 40.57 22.91 -8.83
C PHE A 1212 41.72 22.62 -9.80
N GLU A 1213 42.60 23.58 -10.08
CA GLU A 1213 43.74 23.40 -10.99
C GLU A 1213 44.62 22.22 -10.52
N GLY A 1214 44.77 21.21 -11.38
CA GLY A 1214 45.51 19.98 -11.09
C GLY A 1214 44.84 18.98 -10.11
N LYS A 1215 43.63 19.29 -9.63
CA LYS A 1215 42.86 18.49 -8.66
C LYS A 1215 41.51 17.98 -9.19
N ALA A 1216 41.16 18.28 -10.44
CA ALA A 1216 39.94 17.80 -11.06
C ALA A 1216 40.00 16.26 -11.33
N VAL A 1217 39.20 15.73 -12.26
CA VAL A 1217 39.33 14.31 -12.65
C VAL A 1217 40.74 14.05 -13.19
N CYS A 1218 41.35 12.93 -12.80
CA CYS A 1218 42.77 12.60 -13.03
C CYS A 1218 43.77 13.53 -12.32
N GLY A 1219 43.31 14.32 -11.34
CA GLY A 1219 44.15 15.19 -10.52
C GLY A 1219 44.84 14.45 -9.36
N ASP A 1220 45.61 15.19 -8.57
CA ASP A 1220 46.33 14.66 -7.40
C ASP A 1220 46.38 15.70 -6.26
N PRO A 1221 45.51 15.59 -5.24
CA PRO A 1221 44.47 14.58 -5.09
C PRO A 1221 43.29 14.81 -6.06
N GLU A 1222 42.67 13.73 -6.52
CA GLU A 1222 41.43 13.79 -7.31
C GLU A 1222 40.27 14.27 -6.42
N SER A 1223 39.72 15.44 -6.77
CA SER A 1223 38.69 16.17 -6.00
C SER A 1223 37.34 16.23 -6.72
N LEU A 1224 37.28 15.80 -7.98
CA LEU A 1224 36.04 15.44 -8.69
C LEU A 1224 36.05 13.93 -8.89
N HIS A 1225 34.94 13.25 -8.64
CA HIS A 1225 34.80 11.84 -8.99
C HIS A 1225 35.07 11.64 -10.47
N SER A 1226 35.91 10.67 -10.80
CA SER A 1226 35.95 10.05 -12.12
C SER A 1226 34.67 9.24 -12.37
N PHE A 1227 34.77 8.03 -12.92
CA PHE A 1227 33.59 7.22 -13.22
C PHE A 1227 33.14 6.41 -12.00
N VAL A 1228 31.96 6.73 -11.45
CA VAL A 1228 31.39 6.02 -10.28
C VAL A 1228 30.30 5.08 -10.77
N VAL A 1229 30.40 3.78 -10.49
CA VAL A 1229 29.39 2.79 -10.88
C VAL A 1229 28.46 2.37 -9.74
N THR A 1230 28.80 2.76 -8.51
CA THR A 1230 27.97 2.48 -7.33
C THR A 1230 26.94 3.58 -7.19
N ARG A 1231 25.68 3.24 -7.44
CA ARG A 1231 24.52 4.15 -7.34
C ARG A 1231 24.02 4.26 -5.90
N THR A 1232 23.40 5.39 -5.59
CA THR A 1232 22.69 5.60 -4.32
C THR A 1232 21.27 5.04 -4.38
N GLU A 1233 20.54 5.11 -3.27
CA GLU A 1233 19.20 4.55 -3.14
C GLU A 1233 18.16 5.34 -3.96
N GLY A 1234 18.29 6.66 -4.00
CA GLY A 1234 17.39 7.57 -4.71
C GLY A 1234 17.51 7.52 -6.22
N GLU A 1235 18.60 7.01 -6.80
CA GLU A 1235 18.76 7.09 -8.25
C GLU A 1235 17.76 6.20 -9.04
N SER A 1236 16.97 6.83 -9.93
CA SER A 1236 15.95 6.16 -10.75
C SER A 1236 16.45 4.89 -11.46
N PRO A 1237 15.65 3.83 -11.44
CA PRO A 1237 15.77 2.69 -12.33
C PRO A 1237 15.49 3.03 -13.80
N LEU A 1238 16.01 2.16 -14.65
CA LEU A 1238 16.11 2.22 -16.09
C LEU A 1238 14.94 2.93 -16.81
N ARG A 1239 15.26 3.96 -17.61
CA ARG A 1239 14.53 4.31 -18.84
C ARG A 1239 15.54 4.47 -19.98
N ASP A 1240 15.15 3.98 -21.14
CA ASP A 1240 15.95 3.59 -22.30
C ASP A 1240 16.81 4.68 -22.96
N ASP A 1241 18.01 4.27 -23.42
CA ASP A 1241 18.78 4.86 -24.56
C ASP A 1241 20.15 4.18 -24.81
N ILE A 1242 20.70 3.39 -23.87
CA ILE A 1242 22.02 2.74 -24.04
C ILE A 1242 21.89 1.28 -24.53
N PRO A 1243 22.43 0.91 -25.73
CA PRO A 1243 22.40 -0.46 -26.24
C PRO A 1243 23.27 -1.43 -25.44
N GLU A 1244 22.89 -2.71 -25.37
CA GLU A 1244 23.77 -3.79 -24.88
C GLU A 1244 25.11 -3.82 -25.67
N PRO A 1245 26.26 -4.06 -25.00
CA PRO A 1245 26.42 -4.46 -23.59
C PRO A 1245 26.68 -3.31 -22.61
N PHE A 1246 26.55 -2.05 -23.04
CA PHE A 1246 26.91 -0.87 -22.23
C PHE A 1246 25.90 -0.59 -21.11
N ASP A 1247 24.76 -1.28 -21.10
CA ASP A 1247 23.77 -1.24 -20.03
C ASP A 1247 24.30 -1.77 -18.67
N THR A 1248 25.43 -2.49 -18.69
CA THR A 1248 26.12 -3.06 -17.51
C THR A 1248 27.16 -2.13 -16.87
N ILE A 1249 27.53 -1.01 -17.52
CA ILE A 1249 28.55 -0.04 -17.07
C ILE A 1249 27.89 1.32 -16.82
N ARG A 1250 26.93 1.39 -15.90
CA ARG A 1250 26.15 2.61 -15.65
C ARG A 1250 26.80 3.51 -14.60
N ALA A 1251 27.03 4.76 -14.99
CA ALA A 1251 27.48 5.81 -14.08
C ALA A 1251 26.37 6.16 -13.08
N SER A 1252 26.74 6.24 -11.80
CA SER A 1252 26.02 6.97 -10.76
C SER A 1252 25.99 8.45 -11.11
N GLN A 1253 24.97 9.16 -10.64
CA GLN A 1253 24.86 10.63 -10.76
C GLN A 1253 26.06 11.35 -10.15
N GLN A 1254 26.79 10.70 -9.24
CA GLN A 1254 28.02 11.19 -8.61
C GLN A 1254 29.20 11.37 -9.58
N THR A 1255 29.14 10.75 -10.76
CA THR A 1255 30.21 10.81 -11.77
C THR A 1255 30.46 12.25 -12.21
N PHE A 1256 31.73 12.68 -12.28
CA PHE A 1256 32.18 14.06 -12.57
C PHE A 1256 31.77 15.13 -11.54
N HIS A 1257 31.23 14.75 -10.38
CA HIS A 1257 30.86 15.69 -9.33
C HIS A 1257 31.90 15.78 -8.20
N PRO A 1258 31.91 16.87 -7.41
CA PRO A 1258 32.85 17.03 -6.31
C PRO A 1258 32.70 15.93 -5.26
N ASN A 1259 33.80 15.27 -4.92
CA ASN A 1259 33.82 14.29 -3.84
C ASN A 1259 33.97 14.99 -2.48
N LEU A 1260 34.12 14.22 -1.39
CA LEU A 1260 34.35 14.77 -0.05
C LEU A 1260 35.60 15.66 0.06
N ALA A 1261 36.60 15.48 -0.81
CA ALA A 1261 37.79 16.34 -0.85
C ALA A 1261 37.57 17.61 -1.71
N GLY A 1262 36.71 17.55 -2.73
CA GLY A 1262 36.44 18.69 -3.61
C GLY A 1262 35.43 19.71 -3.09
N THR A 1263 34.41 19.28 -2.35
CA THR A 1263 33.42 20.20 -1.77
C THR A 1263 34.03 21.29 -0.87
N PRO A 1264 35.06 21.04 -0.04
CA PRO A 1264 35.80 22.09 0.66
C PRO A 1264 36.48 23.14 -0.23
N LEU A 1265 36.86 22.80 -1.46
CA LEU A 1265 37.46 23.75 -2.40
C LEU A 1265 36.43 24.80 -2.83
N PHE A 1266 35.21 24.37 -3.17
CA PHE A 1266 34.09 25.29 -3.43
C PHE A 1266 33.77 26.17 -2.21
N ALA A 1267 33.77 25.60 -1.01
CA ALA A 1267 33.56 26.36 0.21
C ALA A 1267 34.66 27.43 0.41
N THR A 1268 35.91 27.14 0.04
CA THR A 1268 37.02 28.10 0.07
C THR A 1268 36.78 29.27 -0.88
N VAL A 1269 36.30 29.00 -2.09
CA VAL A 1269 35.93 30.03 -3.09
C VAL A 1269 34.80 30.89 -2.55
N LEU A 1270 33.78 30.26 -1.97
CA LEU A 1270 32.65 30.99 -1.39
C LEU A 1270 33.08 31.86 -0.21
N ASN A 1271 33.91 31.35 0.69
CA ASN A 1271 34.47 32.12 1.82
C ASN A 1271 35.25 33.35 1.33
N ARG A 1272 36.08 33.19 0.28
CA ARG A 1272 36.79 34.31 -0.33
C ARG A 1272 35.81 35.35 -0.88
N THR A 1273 34.74 34.89 -1.53
CA THR A 1273 33.72 35.76 -2.11
C THR A 1273 32.90 36.48 -1.03
N PHE A 1274 32.52 35.81 0.05
CA PHE A 1274 31.88 36.45 1.19
C PHE A 1274 32.79 37.50 1.84
N ALA A 1275 34.07 37.20 1.99
CA ALA A 1275 35.04 38.16 2.52
C ALA A 1275 35.16 39.41 1.65
N THR A 1276 35.16 39.30 0.32
CA THR A 1276 35.21 40.48 -0.57
C THR A 1276 33.91 41.29 -0.55
N MET A 1277 32.79 40.65 -0.23
CA MET A 1277 31.49 41.30 -0.08
C MET A 1277 31.21 41.81 1.34
N GLY A 1278 32.09 41.53 2.30
CA GLY A 1278 31.91 41.90 3.71
C GLY A 1278 30.79 41.14 4.43
N ILE A 1279 30.51 39.92 3.98
CA ILE A 1279 29.43 39.04 4.48
C ILE A 1279 29.97 38.08 5.52
#